data_AF-A0A8H7AYX4-F1
#
_entry.id   AF-A0A8H7AYX4-F1
#
_cell.length_a   1.000
_cell.length_b   1.000
_cell.length_c   1.000
_cell.angle_alpha   90.00
_cell.angle_beta   90.00
_cell.angle_gamma   90.00
#
_symmetry.space_group_name_H-M   'P 1'
#
loop_
_entity.id
_entity.type
_entity.pdbx_description
1 polymer ?
#
loop_
_entity_poly.entity_id
_entity_poly.type
_entity_poly.pdbx_seq_one_letter_code
_entity_poly.pdbx_strand_id
1 'polypeptide(L)'
;MLVDVSIAVRANDPGAVPCLLQKLSEFGGKPSVDHNDTRMEMLSHAKALVRALQTPRETMIEQNWAQPGCHTAITTCYNAGVFGVLGDQPMKVDDIASKLGKPRELLARLMRHIAAMGFITETSSDEYKATNFSKALTIPIIGDGYPALGGGAHQSCSKFSQYLEKNSYELTTDITNGPYQYAFGTELDMFRYLDTHPPLGQQFNNHMGGYRQGRPSWMDSNFYPVQEQLIHGMDTSKDAILLVDIGGGYGHDIQEFRNKYPQVPGRLVLQDRPSVIEGIEQLDPIIERMEYDFYLEQPLKAARAYYMHSVLHDWPDDVCRRILKQVAGAMKPGYSKLLINENVIPDTGADWQATALDMMMITLFSSKERTYTQWSQLLESPEIGLKIAAAAHYPSMKSLVHQAMQRYIDLARYAELIVVMPIQKKEGVEPATIEKAVTYRDSLSVTYPLIDATEIANGSDNIDLEKGGVTREHLVISVSGMTCTGCETKLQRTLGSLDYVSKLQTSLVLARVELDINTKLATVNDVVEHLHRTTEFKCEIVSNQGCSLDLICSGDPAAFVNGQWPDGVLDVRRLNKDTIRVEYDAKIVGARNLMCDEWSRSLQLAPPCPDSSLEAGNRHVRNMGLLTLLSAALTIPVLVMAWAPLPEREIAYGSASLALATVVQVVIAGPFYPKALKALVFSKVIEMDLLIVLSTSAAYIFSVVSFGYLVSGNPLSTGEFFETSTLLVTLIMVGRWVASLARQKAAESISIRSLQTPTAMLVSDDGMEKEIDARMLQYGDIFRVAPDSRIPTDGTVISGSSEIDESMLTGEAQPVEKHTKSAVIAGTINGSETLTVRLTRLPGDNTITTIAGMVDEAKLSKPKIQEIADTVASYFVPVVVTLTIITFVIWVAIGVAIRHQSGSEATIEAITYAITVLIVSCPCAIGLAVPMVIVIASGVAAKRGVVFKTAGSIEVAYRTTDVVFDKTGTLTAGKLAVVHEEYVQGGSVDDAKLLLGLLGNVKHPVSAAIATHLSSQGLSATAVPDAKVVTGRGVQGMANGKKLRAGNSRWLALSEDPRVRSMLSQGFTTFCFTVDSTLVAIYGLQDTLRPDAAFTIDCLQCSGINVHVLSGDDDGAVKGIASQLDVPEENVRSRCSPADKQTYIQSLLAASSTALLTGKSRMPIVMFVGDGTNDAVALAQATIGVHMSSGTDIAQSAADVVLVRPSLSGVLTIVSVSRKAIHRIVFNFSWSFVYNTFAVLLGAGAFVHARIPPEFAGLGELVSVLPVVLAAVLLRWSKV
;
A
#
# COMPACT_ATOMS: atom_id res chain seq x y z
N MET A 1 -3.50 0.45 -0.97
CA MET A 1 -4.26 1.71 -1.09
C MET A 1 -4.17 2.20 -2.53
N LEU A 2 -5.25 2.10 -3.31
CA LEU A 2 -5.40 2.88 -4.54
C LEU A 2 -6.00 4.22 -4.15
N VAL A 3 -5.20 5.26 -4.24
CA VAL A 3 -5.59 6.65 -3.98
C VAL A 3 -6.40 7.12 -5.20
N ASP A 4 -7.57 7.73 -4.98
CA ASP A 4 -8.38 8.30 -6.05
C ASP A 4 -7.57 9.36 -6.81
N VAL A 5 -7.40 9.18 -8.12
CA VAL A 5 -6.64 10.10 -9.01
C VAL A 5 -7.24 11.51 -8.98
N SER A 6 -8.54 11.66 -8.67
CA SER A 6 -9.17 12.97 -8.53
C SER A 6 -8.61 13.80 -7.38
N ILE A 7 -7.93 13.17 -6.41
CA ILE A 7 -7.19 13.86 -5.35
C ILE A 7 -6.08 14.73 -5.94
N ALA A 8 -5.46 14.32 -7.06
CA ALA A 8 -4.36 15.06 -7.67
C ALA A 8 -4.73 16.49 -8.10
N VAL A 9 -6.02 16.76 -8.35
CA VAL A 9 -6.53 18.06 -8.83
C VAL A 9 -7.45 18.75 -7.82
N ARG A 10 -7.59 18.21 -6.61
CA ARG A 10 -8.31 18.86 -5.50
C ARG A 10 -7.32 19.56 -4.59
N ALA A 11 -7.73 20.66 -3.98
CA ALA A 11 -6.92 21.35 -2.98
C ALA A 11 -6.54 20.38 -1.85
N ASN A 12 -5.32 20.47 -1.33
CA ASN A 12 -4.83 19.56 -0.29
C ASN A 12 -5.67 19.60 1.00
N ASP A 13 -6.15 20.79 1.39
CA ASP A 13 -6.99 20.97 2.58
C ASP A 13 -7.95 22.15 2.42
N PRO A 14 -9.03 22.00 1.62
CA PRO A 14 -10.01 23.07 1.43
C PRO A 14 -10.75 23.44 2.72
N GLY A 15 -10.78 22.56 3.73
CA GLY A 15 -11.44 22.79 5.01
C GLY A 15 -10.70 23.77 5.91
N ALA A 16 -9.37 23.82 5.84
CA ALA A 16 -8.56 24.77 6.61
C ALA A 16 -8.58 26.21 6.05
N VAL A 17 -8.94 26.38 4.77
CA VAL A 17 -8.87 27.67 4.05
C VAL A 17 -9.63 28.80 4.75
N PRO A 18 -10.91 28.65 5.18
CA PRO A 18 -11.64 29.74 5.84
C PRO A 18 -11.00 30.18 7.16
N CYS A 19 -10.50 29.23 7.95
CA CYS A 19 -9.81 29.52 9.21
C CYS A 19 -8.50 30.26 8.98
N LEU A 20 -7.72 29.85 7.99
CA LEU A 20 -6.44 30.49 7.65
C LEU A 20 -6.63 31.91 7.09
N LEU A 21 -7.66 32.13 6.27
CA LEU A 21 -8.04 33.46 5.78
C LEU A 21 -8.50 34.37 6.92
N GLN A 22 -9.27 33.85 7.87
CA GLN A 22 -9.68 34.59 9.06
C GLN A 22 -8.46 35.03 9.87
N LYS A 23 -7.54 34.12 10.19
CA LYS A 23 -6.29 34.44 10.90
C LYS A 23 -5.46 35.48 10.16
N LEU A 24 -5.36 35.40 8.84
CA LEU A 24 -4.65 36.41 8.04
C LEU A 24 -5.37 37.78 8.04
N SER A 25 -6.71 37.78 8.07
CA SER A 25 -7.51 39.00 8.12
C SER A 25 -7.41 39.75 9.45
N GLU A 26 -7.11 39.04 10.54
CA GLU A 26 -6.89 39.63 11.88
C GLU A 26 -5.68 40.58 11.90
N PHE A 27 -4.71 40.40 10.99
CA PHE A 27 -3.59 41.33 10.79
C PHE A 27 -3.94 42.57 9.96
N GLY A 28 -5.14 42.64 9.37
CA GLY A 28 -5.60 43.65 8.40
C GLY A 28 -5.78 45.09 8.93
N GLY A 29 -5.44 45.37 10.19
CA GLY A 29 -5.60 46.68 10.84
C GLY A 29 -4.32 47.53 11.04
N LYS A 30 -3.12 46.98 10.77
CA LYS A 30 -1.76 47.59 10.93
C LYS A 30 -1.31 47.88 12.39
N PRO A 31 -0.01 47.72 12.74
CA PRO A 31 1.13 48.29 12.01
C PRO A 31 2.20 47.29 11.54
N SER A 32 2.80 47.65 10.40
CA SER A 32 4.20 47.45 10.03
C SER A 32 4.69 45.99 9.91
N VAL A 33 4.98 45.59 8.66
CA VAL A 33 5.82 44.42 8.32
C VAL A 33 7.23 44.54 8.93
N ASP A 34 7.57 45.66 9.58
CA ASP A 34 8.85 45.87 10.27
C ASP A 34 8.89 45.19 11.65
N HIS A 35 7.75 44.78 12.24
CA HIS A 35 7.76 43.91 13.42
C HIS A 35 7.91 42.44 12.99
N ASN A 36 9.09 41.89 13.25
CA ASN A 36 9.51 40.59 12.73
C ASN A 36 8.63 39.42 13.20
N ASP A 37 8.08 39.47 14.43
CA ASP A 37 7.25 38.39 14.98
C ASP A 37 5.89 38.31 14.27
N THR A 38 5.22 39.46 14.11
CA THR A 38 3.99 39.59 13.32
C THR A 38 4.23 39.15 11.88
N ARG A 39 5.36 39.55 11.27
CA ARG A 39 5.75 39.12 9.93
C ARG A 39 5.91 37.59 9.84
N MET A 40 6.53 36.94 10.83
CA MET A 40 6.75 35.49 10.83
C MET A 40 5.45 34.70 11.06
N GLU A 41 4.56 35.18 11.92
CA GLU A 41 3.24 34.57 12.14
C GLU A 41 2.36 34.69 10.89
N MET A 42 2.33 35.88 10.27
CA MET A 42 1.68 36.08 8.98
C MET A 42 2.26 35.18 7.90
N LEU A 43 3.59 35.03 7.83
CA LEU A 43 4.26 34.16 6.85
C LEU A 43 3.91 32.69 7.07
N SER A 44 3.85 32.22 8.31
CA SER A 44 3.46 30.85 8.65
C SER A 44 2.02 30.55 8.21
N HIS A 45 1.07 31.45 8.49
CA HIS A 45 -0.31 31.31 8.05
C HIS A 45 -0.45 31.42 6.53
N ALA A 46 0.32 32.29 5.87
CA ALA A 46 0.33 32.39 4.41
C ALA A 46 0.86 31.09 3.76
N LYS A 47 1.95 30.51 4.27
CA LYS A 47 2.47 29.21 3.79
C LYS A 47 1.49 28.07 4.02
N ALA A 48 0.80 28.04 5.17
CA ALA A 48 -0.24 27.05 5.43
C ALA A 48 -1.42 27.20 4.46
N LEU A 49 -1.82 28.45 4.16
CA LEU A 49 -2.89 28.75 3.21
C LEU A 49 -2.51 28.30 1.79
N VAL A 50 -1.29 28.60 1.33
CA VAL A 50 -0.80 28.16 0.02
C VAL A 50 -0.82 26.63 -0.06
N ARG A 51 -0.29 25.93 0.95
CA ARG A 51 -0.30 24.46 0.97
C ARG A 51 -1.71 23.87 0.97
N ALA A 52 -2.63 24.49 1.71
CA ALA A 52 -4.04 24.08 1.77
C ALA A 52 -4.77 24.27 0.43
N LEU A 53 -4.46 25.35 -0.30
CA LEU A 53 -5.08 25.70 -1.59
C LEU A 53 -4.49 24.93 -2.77
N GLN A 54 -3.17 24.69 -2.77
CA GLN A 54 -2.50 23.96 -3.83
C GLN A 54 -3.07 22.56 -3.97
N THR A 55 -3.23 22.12 -5.21
CA THR A 55 -3.52 20.72 -5.53
C THR A 55 -2.24 19.88 -5.47
N PRO A 56 -2.31 18.56 -5.21
CA PRO A 56 -1.12 17.70 -5.26
C PRO A 56 -0.38 17.77 -6.59
N ARG A 57 -1.08 17.95 -7.72
CA ARG A 57 -0.46 18.16 -9.04
C ARG A 57 0.34 19.46 -9.09
N GLU A 58 -0.21 20.56 -8.58
CA GLU A 58 0.50 21.85 -8.55
C GLU A 58 1.72 21.78 -7.64
N THR A 59 1.58 21.19 -6.46
CA THR A 59 2.71 20.94 -5.55
C THR A 59 3.79 20.08 -6.22
N MET A 60 3.40 19.01 -6.93
CA MET A 60 4.32 18.16 -7.68
C MET A 60 5.04 18.94 -8.80
N ILE A 61 4.34 19.76 -9.58
CA ILE A 61 4.95 20.56 -10.65
C ILE A 61 5.89 21.62 -10.08
N GLU A 62 5.51 22.26 -8.98
CA GLU A 62 6.35 23.24 -8.31
C GLU A 62 7.68 22.59 -7.86
N GLN A 63 7.60 21.45 -7.18
CA GLN A 63 8.77 20.74 -6.66
C GLN A 63 9.65 20.14 -7.75
N ASN A 64 9.07 19.53 -8.78
CA ASN A 64 9.85 18.81 -9.79
C ASN A 64 10.33 19.71 -10.94
N TRP A 65 9.60 20.77 -11.28
CA TRP A 65 9.92 21.62 -12.45
C TRP A 65 10.30 23.04 -12.03
N ALA A 66 9.45 23.69 -11.24
CA ALA A 66 9.63 25.12 -10.96
C ALA A 66 10.86 25.39 -10.07
N GLN A 67 11.02 24.66 -8.97
CA GLN A 67 12.11 24.85 -8.01
C GLN A 67 13.50 24.50 -8.60
N PRO A 68 13.73 23.34 -9.25
CA PRO A 68 15.02 23.04 -9.87
C PRO A 68 15.33 23.97 -11.05
N GLY A 69 14.32 24.29 -11.87
CA GLY A 69 14.46 25.24 -12.96
C GLY A 69 14.81 26.64 -12.47
N CYS A 70 14.24 27.07 -11.34
CA CYS A 70 14.54 28.35 -10.73
C CYS A 70 15.95 28.41 -10.16
N HIS A 71 16.37 27.39 -9.40
CA HIS A 71 17.74 27.32 -8.87
C HIS A 71 18.78 27.35 -10.01
N THR A 72 18.52 26.61 -11.10
CA THR A 72 19.36 26.61 -12.31
C THR A 72 19.42 28.01 -12.94
N ALA A 73 18.27 28.67 -13.08
CA ALA A 73 18.19 29.99 -13.70
C ALA A 73 18.86 31.07 -12.85
N ILE A 74 18.65 31.08 -11.53
CA ILE A 74 19.32 32.02 -10.61
C ILE A 74 20.82 31.81 -10.64
N THR A 75 21.30 30.56 -10.52
CA THR A 75 22.74 30.25 -10.57
C THR A 75 23.37 30.71 -11.89
N THR A 76 22.69 30.46 -13.01
CA THR A 76 23.16 30.88 -14.33
C THR A 76 23.16 32.40 -14.48
N CYS A 77 22.12 33.09 -14.01
CA CYS A 77 22.04 34.55 -14.01
C CYS A 77 23.08 35.20 -13.10
N TYR A 78 23.36 34.61 -11.93
CA TYR A 78 24.40 35.05 -11.01
C TYR A 78 25.79 34.94 -11.66
N ASN A 79 26.12 33.75 -12.19
CA ASN A 79 27.39 33.51 -12.89
C ASN A 79 27.53 34.38 -14.15
N ALA A 80 26.43 34.73 -14.81
CA ALA A 80 26.42 35.63 -15.96
C ALA A 80 26.51 37.12 -15.60
N GLY A 81 26.47 37.48 -14.30
CA GLY A 81 26.54 38.87 -13.82
C GLY A 81 25.24 39.66 -13.94
N VAL A 82 24.10 39.00 -14.19
CA VAL A 82 22.79 39.64 -14.44
C VAL A 82 22.38 40.53 -13.28
N PHE A 83 22.50 40.04 -12.05
CA PHE A 83 22.04 40.76 -10.86
C PHE A 83 22.89 42.00 -10.54
N GLY A 84 24.14 42.07 -11.01
CA GLY A 84 24.99 43.26 -10.87
C GLY A 84 24.60 44.40 -11.81
N VAL A 85 23.91 44.09 -12.92
CA VAL A 85 23.44 45.07 -13.89
C VAL A 85 21.97 45.46 -13.66
N LEU A 86 21.17 44.52 -13.15
CA LEU A 86 19.74 44.71 -12.89
C LEU A 86 19.53 45.58 -11.64
N GLY A 87 19.01 46.79 -11.83
CA GLY A 87 18.78 47.76 -10.75
C GLY A 87 17.31 47.98 -10.39
N ASP A 88 17.05 49.07 -9.67
CA ASP A 88 15.69 49.54 -9.34
C ASP A 88 14.91 50.05 -10.55
N GLN A 89 15.63 50.55 -11.55
CA GLN A 89 15.03 50.97 -12.82
C GLN A 89 14.82 49.75 -13.72
N PRO A 90 13.64 49.62 -14.36
CA PRO A 90 13.41 48.56 -15.33
C PRO A 90 14.40 48.62 -16.50
N MET A 91 14.84 47.45 -16.95
CA MET A 91 15.78 47.32 -18.06
C MET A 91 15.30 46.24 -19.03
N LYS A 92 15.44 46.50 -20.33
CA LYS A 92 15.16 45.50 -21.37
C LYS A 92 16.25 44.43 -21.41
N VAL A 93 15.86 43.20 -21.74
CA VAL A 93 16.80 42.09 -21.93
C VAL A 93 17.86 42.42 -22.97
N ASP A 94 17.52 43.19 -24.02
CA ASP A 94 18.48 43.63 -25.03
C ASP A 94 19.63 44.44 -24.43
N ASP A 95 19.32 45.38 -23.54
CA ASP A 95 20.31 46.23 -22.90
C ASP A 95 21.17 45.43 -21.91
N ILE A 96 20.55 44.48 -21.20
CA ILE A 96 21.25 43.59 -20.25
C ILE A 96 22.19 42.65 -21.04
N ALA A 97 21.71 42.04 -22.11
CA ALA A 97 22.48 41.15 -22.98
C ALA A 97 23.66 41.87 -23.62
N SER A 98 23.44 43.09 -24.11
CA SER A 98 24.47 43.95 -24.69
C SER A 98 25.54 44.34 -23.67
N LYS A 99 25.15 44.77 -22.46
CA LYS A 99 26.09 45.12 -21.38
C LYS A 99 26.95 43.95 -20.89
N LEU A 100 26.37 42.75 -20.84
CA LEU A 100 27.06 41.55 -20.32
C LEU A 100 27.77 40.74 -21.41
N GLY A 101 27.55 41.06 -22.69
CA GLY A 101 28.07 40.28 -23.82
C GLY A 101 27.53 38.85 -23.84
N LYS A 102 26.26 38.63 -23.49
CA LYS A 102 25.63 37.30 -23.41
C LYS A 102 24.50 37.14 -24.42
N PRO A 103 24.15 35.89 -24.85
CA PRO A 103 23.09 35.67 -25.81
C PRO A 103 21.73 36.15 -25.30
N ARG A 104 21.07 37.05 -26.04
CA ARG A 104 19.74 37.57 -25.71
C ARG A 104 18.72 36.46 -25.48
N GLU A 105 18.65 35.47 -26.37
CA GLU A 105 17.67 34.37 -26.30
C GLU A 105 17.80 33.56 -25.01
N LEU A 106 19.03 33.33 -24.55
CA LEU A 106 19.30 32.63 -23.30
C LEU A 106 18.80 33.46 -22.12
N LEU A 107 19.21 34.73 -22.04
CA LEU A 107 18.81 35.61 -20.95
C LEU A 107 17.29 35.83 -20.91
N ALA A 108 16.64 35.98 -22.07
CA ALA A 108 15.19 36.14 -22.14
C ALA A 108 14.45 34.93 -21.52
N ARG A 109 14.90 33.70 -21.80
CA ARG A 109 14.29 32.48 -21.23
C ARG A 109 14.51 32.38 -19.72
N LEU A 110 15.74 32.63 -19.26
CA LEU A 110 16.09 32.55 -17.85
C LEU A 110 15.35 33.61 -17.04
N MET A 111 15.40 34.87 -17.49
CA MET A 111 14.77 36.01 -16.84
C MET A 111 13.25 35.87 -16.78
N ARG A 112 12.60 35.38 -17.84
CA ARG A 112 11.16 35.10 -17.83
C ARG A 112 10.76 34.10 -16.74
N HIS A 113 11.54 33.03 -16.58
CA HIS A 113 11.25 32.03 -15.54
C HIS A 113 11.43 32.60 -14.12
N ILE A 114 12.54 33.28 -13.84
CA ILE A 114 12.77 33.88 -12.51
C ILE A 114 11.81 35.04 -12.21
N ALA A 115 11.29 35.72 -13.24
CA ALA A 115 10.24 36.73 -13.10
C ALA A 115 8.88 36.11 -12.79
N ALA A 116 8.50 35.03 -13.49
CA ALA A 116 7.27 34.29 -13.23
C ALA A 116 7.24 33.70 -11.80
N MET A 117 8.40 33.37 -11.25
CA MET A 117 8.57 32.91 -9.87
C MET A 117 8.69 34.05 -8.84
N GLY A 118 8.66 35.31 -9.27
CA GLY A 118 8.65 36.49 -8.39
C GLY A 118 10.01 36.92 -7.82
N PHE A 119 11.12 36.35 -8.29
CA PHE A 119 12.47 36.73 -7.83
C PHE A 119 12.98 38.02 -8.48
N ILE A 120 12.48 38.34 -9.68
CA ILE A 120 12.56 39.67 -10.31
C ILE A 120 11.15 40.07 -10.74
N THR A 121 10.92 41.35 -11.08
CA THR A 121 9.59 41.79 -11.53
C THR A 121 9.63 42.15 -13.01
N GLU A 122 8.73 41.56 -13.81
CA GLU A 122 8.49 41.96 -15.20
C GLU A 122 7.59 43.20 -15.23
N THR A 123 8.02 44.28 -15.91
CA THR A 123 7.25 45.53 -16.03
C THR A 123 6.63 45.71 -17.40
N SER A 124 7.26 45.17 -18.43
CA SER A 124 6.74 45.08 -19.79
C SER A 124 7.42 43.92 -20.52
N SER A 125 7.01 43.64 -21.76
CA SER A 125 7.55 42.52 -22.55
C SER A 125 9.09 42.57 -22.64
N ASP A 126 9.73 41.53 -22.10
CA ASP A 126 11.20 41.41 -21.99
C ASP A 126 11.86 42.60 -21.26
N GLU A 127 11.18 43.18 -20.27
CA GLU A 127 11.68 44.27 -19.42
C GLU A 127 11.50 43.93 -17.94
N TYR A 128 12.59 43.99 -17.17
CA TYR A 128 12.64 43.50 -15.81
C TYR A 128 13.27 44.50 -14.85
N LYS A 129 12.86 44.46 -13.57
CA LYS A 129 13.46 45.22 -12.45
C LYS A 129 13.81 44.31 -11.27
N ALA A 130 14.79 44.72 -10.47
CA ALA A 130 15.26 43.95 -9.32
C ALA A 130 14.26 43.98 -8.13
N THR A 131 14.22 42.87 -7.38
CA THR A 131 13.59 42.79 -6.04
C THR A 131 14.66 42.90 -4.95
N ASN A 132 14.25 43.01 -3.68
CA ASN A 132 15.20 42.96 -2.55
C ASN A 132 16.02 41.66 -2.53
N PHE A 133 15.42 40.54 -2.94
CA PHE A 133 16.11 39.27 -3.04
C PHE A 133 17.18 39.29 -4.15
N SER A 134 16.81 39.69 -5.37
CA SER A 134 17.78 39.73 -6.47
C SER A 134 18.90 40.75 -6.25
N LYS A 135 18.66 41.82 -5.49
CA LYS A 135 19.71 42.73 -5.03
C LYS A 135 20.65 42.06 -4.03
N ALA A 136 20.11 41.31 -3.07
CA ALA A 136 20.91 40.61 -2.07
C ALA A 136 21.85 39.58 -2.72
N LEU A 137 21.46 38.99 -3.87
CA LEU A 137 22.34 38.11 -4.64
C LEU A 137 23.62 38.80 -5.15
N THR A 138 23.71 40.13 -5.15
CA THR A 138 24.98 40.83 -5.47
C THR A 138 26.00 40.83 -4.33
N ILE A 139 25.57 40.45 -3.12
CA ILE A 139 26.42 40.35 -1.94
C ILE A 139 27.00 38.93 -1.91
N PRO A 140 28.34 38.75 -1.97
CA PRO A 140 28.96 37.42 -2.07
C PRO A 140 28.50 36.43 -1.00
N ILE A 141 28.35 36.85 0.25
CA ILE A 141 27.88 35.99 1.36
C ILE A 141 26.46 35.42 1.16
N ILE A 142 25.64 36.03 0.29
CA ILE A 142 24.31 35.53 -0.07
C ILE A 142 24.34 34.87 -1.47
N GLY A 143 24.96 35.52 -2.44
CA GLY A 143 24.98 35.08 -3.84
C GLY A 143 25.79 33.79 -4.07
N ASP A 144 26.94 33.65 -3.42
CA ASP A 144 27.84 32.51 -3.62
C ASP A 144 27.25 31.18 -3.15
N GLY A 145 26.21 31.20 -2.31
CA GLY A 145 25.49 29.99 -1.89
C GLY A 145 24.85 29.24 -3.05
N TYR A 146 24.41 29.92 -4.10
CA TYR A 146 23.79 29.28 -5.27
C TYR A 146 24.76 28.41 -6.06
N PRO A 147 25.91 28.92 -6.55
CA PRO A 147 26.91 28.09 -7.20
C PRO A 147 27.58 27.11 -6.23
N ALA A 148 27.82 27.48 -4.96
CA ALA A 148 28.42 26.57 -3.98
C ALA A 148 27.56 25.34 -3.70
N LEU A 149 26.28 25.53 -3.37
CA LEU A 149 25.38 24.41 -3.10
C LEU A 149 25.01 23.67 -4.37
N GLY A 150 24.77 24.38 -5.48
CA GLY A 150 24.44 23.76 -6.77
C GLY A 150 25.57 22.87 -7.30
N GLY A 151 26.81 23.34 -7.23
CA GLY A 151 27.99 22.60 -7.70
C GLY A 151 28.63 21.66 -6.68
N GLY A 152 28.43 21.91 -5.38
CA GLY A 152 29.16 21.25 -4.30
C GLY A 152 28.32 20.44 -3.31
N ALA A 153 26.99 20.53 -3.32
CA ALA A 153 26.13 19.86 -2.34
C ALA A 153 24.89 19.16 -2.95
N HIS A 154 24.10 19.87 -3.77
CA HIS A 154 22.81 19.39 -4.29
C HIS A 154 22.90 18.12 -5.12
N GLN A 155 24.03 17.89 -5.79
CA GLN A 155 24.26 16.63 -6.52
C GLN A 155 24.21 15.43 -5.57
N SER A 156 24.76 15.56 -4.36
CA SER A 156 24.64 14.52 -3.32
C SER A 156 23.19 14.28 -2.95
N CYS A 157 22.43 15.32 -2.64
CA CYS A 157 21.01 15.20 -2.30
C CYS A 157 20.20 14.52 -3.41
N SER A 158 20.48 14.82 -4.68
CA SER A 158 19.77 14.22 -5.83
C SER A 158 20.08 12.74 -6.06
N LYS A 159 21.27 12.29 -5.66
CA LYS A 159 21.77 10.91 -5.83
C LYS A 159 21.77 10.10 -4.53
N PHE A 160 21.50 10.72 -3.38
CA PHE A 160 21.30 10.08 -2.07
C PHE A 160 20.37 8.89 -2.19
N SER A 161 19.40 9.09 -3.07
CA SER A 161 18.54 8.07 -3.53
C SER A 161 19.21 6.81 -4.05
N GLN A 162 19.82 6.91 -5.20
CA GLN A 162 20.50 5.78 -5.81
C GLN A 162 21.59 5.20 -4.88
N TYR A 163 22.12 6.00 -3.94
CA TYR A 163 23.01 5.54 -2.88
C TYR A 163 22.32 4.62 -1.88
N LEU A 164 21.17 4.98 -1.31
CA LEU A 164 20.43 4.12 -0.38
C LEU A 164 20.01 2.81 -1.05
N GLU A 165 19.58 2.90 -2.32
CA GLU A 165 19.27 1.73 -3.14
C GLU A 165 20.44 0.76 -3.22
N LYS A 166 21.60 1.29 -3.62
CA LYS A 166 22.84 0.51 -3.71
C LYS A 166 23.24 -0.13 -2.38
N ASN A 167 22.89 0.49 -1.25
CA ASN A 167 23.33 0.09 0.08
C ASN A 167 22.21 -0.55 0.93
N SER A 168 21.14 -1.10 0.36
CA SER A 168 20.22 -1.88 1.22
C SER A 168 19.27 -1.04 2.08
N TYR A 169 19.18 0.29 1.88
CA TYR A 169 18.65 1.25 2.86
C TYR A 169 19.46 1.37 4.15
N GLU A 170 20.68 0.84 4.17
CA GLU A 170 21.56 1.00 5.33
C GLU A 170 22.35 2.31 5.22
N LEU A 171 22.35 3.06 6.33
CA LEU A 171 23.15 4.26 6.48
C LEU A 171 24.54 3.88 6.99
N THR A 172 25.57 4.31 6.26
CA THR A 172 26.95 4.16 6.72
C THR A 172 27.33 5.24 7.72
N THR A 173 28.26 4.95 8.60
CA THR A 173 29.02 5.95 9.36
C THR A 173 30.42 6.19 8.77
N ASP A 174 30.73 5.59 7.61
CA ASP A 174 32.00 5.78 6.91
C ASP A 174 31.97 7.03 6.02
N ILE A 175 32.65 8.09 6.50
CA ILE A 175 32.82 9.37 5.80
C ILE A 175 33.61 9.29 4.48
N THR A 176 34.29 8.16 4.22
CA THR A 176 35.03 7.90 2.98
C THR A 176 34.25 7.07 1.97
N ASN A 177 33.08 6.56 2.35
CA ASN A 177 32.20 5.75 1.50
C ASN A 177 30.72 6.12 1.72
N GLY A 178 30.45 7.41 1.84
CA GLY A 178 29.13 7.98 2.07
C GLY A 178 28.39 8.40 0.79
N PRO A 179 27.20 9.00 0.93
CA PRO A 179 26.42 9.46 -0.22
C PRO A 179 27.12 10.53 -1.06
N TYR A 180 27.93 11.37 -0.41
CA TYR A 180 28.72 12.41 -1.09
C TYR A 180 29.73 11.80 -2.06
N GLN A 181 30.50 10.81 -1.61
CA GLN A 181 31.49 10.11 -2.42
C GLN A 181 30.83 9.40 -3.61
N TYR A 182 29.69 8.76 -3.38
CA TYR A 182 28.91 8.15 -4.44
C TYR A 182 28.44 9.17 -5.48
N ALA A 183 27.98 10.34 -5.03
CA ALA A 183 27.41 11.34 -5.91
C ALA A 183 28.45 12.00 -6.83
N PHE A 184 29.63 12.30 -6.29
CA PHE A 184 30.72 12.97 -7.00
C PHE A 184 31.77 12.00 -7.59
N GLY A 185 31.71 10.70 -7.27
CA GLY A 185 32.68 9.71 -7.74
C GLY A 185 34.09 9.99 -7.19
N THR A 186 34.18 10.39 -5.92
CA THR A 186 35.41 10.80 -5.25
C THR A 186 35.65 9.98 -3.99
N GLU A 187 36.91 9.88 -3.55
CA GLU A 187 37.27 9.30 -2.23
C GLU A 187 37.43 10.39 -1.15
N LEU A 188 37.31 11.67 -1.53
CA LEU A 188 37.45 12.81 -0.63
C LEU A 188 36.15 13.07 0.12
N ASP A 189 36.23 13.48 1.39
CA ASP A 189 35.13 14.12 2.10
C ASP A 189 34.76 15.46 1.45
N MET A 190 33.56 15.96 1.77
CA MET A 190 32.99 17.17 1.16
C MET A 190 33.93 18.38 1.29
N PHE A 191 34.50 18.62 2.47
CA PHE A 191 35.40 19.75 2.67
C PHE A 191 36.67 19.63 1.82
N ARG A 192 37.30 18.45 1.81
CA ARG A 192 38.47 18.20 0.93
C ARG A 192 38.13 18.33 -0.54
N TYR A 193 36.95 17.89 -0.96
CA TYR A 193 36.50 18.02 -2.34
C TYR A 193 36.32 19.50 -2.73
N LEU A 194 35.72 20.32 -1.86
CA LEU A 194 35.57 21.76 -2.11
C LEU A 194 36.94 22.47 -2.21
N ASP A 195 37.89 22.10 -1.36
CA ASP A 195 39.26 22.63 -1.39
C ASP A 195 39.96 22.34 -2.73
N THR A 196 39.71 21.17 -3.33
CA THR A 196 40.32 20.80 -4.63
C THR A 196 39.61 21.39 -5.84
N HIS A 197 38.45 22.04 -5.67
CA HIS A 197 37.61 22.58 -6.76
C HIS A 197 37.33 24.07 -6.61
N PRO A 198 38.34 24.96 -6.71
CA PRO A 198 38.13 26.40 -6.63
C PRO A 198 37.21 26.88 -7.79
N PRO A 199 36.30 27.84 -7.55
CA PRO A 199 36.18 28.66 -6.34
C PRO A 199 35.22 28.09 -5.25
N LEU A 200 34.80 26.82 -5.33
CA LEU A 200 33.69 26.30 -4.51
C LEU A 200 33.95 26.39 -3.00
N GLY A 201 35.17 26.12 -2.52
CA GLY A 201 35.51 26.25 -1.09
C GLY A 201 35.34 27.68 -0.56
N GLN A 202 35.81 28.69 -1.31
CA GLN A 202 35.63 30.10 -0.94
C GLN A 202 34.14 30.49 -0.95
N GLN A 203 33.42 30.06 -1.99
CA GLN A 203 31.98 30.33 -2.13
C GLN A 203 31.16 29.69 -1.00
N PHE A 204 31.53 28.47 -0.59
CA PHE A 204 30.91 27.79 0.54
C PHE A 204 31.18 28.52 1.86
N ASN A 205 32.41 28.98 2.11
CA ASN A 205 32.73 29.79 3.28
C ASN A 205 31.93 31.11 3.31
N ASN A 206 31.81 31.79 2.16
CA ASN A 206 30.96 32.98 2.03
C ASN A 206 29.50 32.67 2.38
N HIS A 207 28.97 31.55 1.86
CA HIS A 207 27.62 31.09 2.17
C HIS A 207 27.41 30.84 3.67
N MET A 208 28.37 30.19 4.36
CA MET A 208 28.30 29.96 5.80
C MET A 208 28.32 31.27 6.60
N GLY A 209 29.05 32.29 6.13
CA GLY A 209 29.00 33.64 6.66
C GLY A 209 27.61 34.29 6.51
N GLY A 210 26.97 34.12 5.35
CA GLY A 210 25.60 34.58 5.11
C GLY A 210 24.55 33.84 5.93
N TYR A 211 24.71 32.52 6.11
CA TYR A 211 23.84 31.68 6.92
C TYR A 211 23.78 32.12 8.40
N ARG A 212 24.88 32.66 8.92
CA ARG A 212 24.98 33.25 10.26
C ARG A 212 24.30 34.63 10.36
N GLN A 213 24.21 35.36 9.26
CA GLN A 213 23.79 36.76 9.28
C GLN A 213 22.34 36.90 9.74
N GLY A 214 22.16 37.58 10.88
CA GLY A 214 20.86 37.77 11.51
C GLY A 214 20.56 36.76 12.62
N ARG A 215 21.35 35.71 12.86
CA ARG A 215 21.11 34.82 14.02
C ARG A 215 21.38 35.53 15.35
N PRO A 216 20.58 35.26 16.39
CA PRO A 216 20.91 35.65 17.76
C PRO A 216 22.24 35.05 18.20
N SER A 217 22.99 35.77 19.04
CA SER A 217 24.34 35.35 19.43
C SER A 217 24.31 34.57 20.73
N TRP A 218 25.08 33.49 20.82
CA TRP A 218 25.15 32.70 22.05
C TRP A 218 25.64 33.50 23.27
N MET A 219 26.28 34.64 23.03
CA MET A 219 26.77 35.56 24.07
C MET A 219 25.73 36.57 24.55
N ASP A 220 24.52 36.52 24.02
CA ASP A 220 23.44 37.39 24.48
C ASP A 220 23.04 37.01 25.92
N SER A 221 22.82 38.01 26.78
CA SER A 221 22.59 37.81 28.22
C SER A 221 21.37 36.94 28.54
N ASN A 222 20.40 36.90 27.62
CA ASN A 222 19.18 36.09 27.74
C ASN A 222 19.37 34.64 27.25
N PHE A 223 20.53 34.30 26.68
CA PHE A 223 20.82 32.96 26.18
C PHE A 223 21.86 32.26 27.07
N TYR A 224 23.12 32.73 27.07
CA TYR A 224 24.15 32.21 27.97
C TYR A 224 24.84 33.36 28.74
N PRO A 225 24.81 33.34 30.08
CA PRO A 225 25.41 34.40 30.90
C PRO A 225 26.94 34.27 30.94
N VAL A 226 27.61 34.75 29.87
CA VAL A 226 29.06 34.66 29.68
C VAL A 226 29.83 35.27 30.85
N GLN A 227 29.36 36.39 31.40
CA GLN A 227 30.05 37.09 32.48
C GLN A 227 30.10 36.25 33.75
N GLU A 228 28.97 35.65 34.15
CA GLU A 228 28.80 34.88 35.36
C GLU A 228 29.33 33.44 35.22
N GLN A 229 29.18 32.83 34.05
CA GLN A 229 29.50 31.42 33.85
C GLN A 229 30.87 31.19 33.21
N LEU A 230 31.39 32.11 32.40
CA LEU A 230 32.65 31.92 31.69
C LEU A 230 33.78 32.77 32.29
N ILE A 231 33.54 34.07 32.43
CA ILE A 231 34.55 35.06 32.84
C ILE A 231 34.77 35.02 34.37
N HIS A 232 33.72 34.86 35.16
CA HIS A 232 33.86 34.76 36.61
C HIS A 232 34.64 33.49 37.02
N GLY A 233 35.67 33.66 37.86
CA GLY A 233 36.54 32.57 38.32
C GLY A 233 37.59 32.09 37.31
N MET A 234 37.84 32.86 36.24
CA MET A 234 38.91 32.58 35.28
C MET A 234 40.30 32.91 35.84
N ASP A 235 41.32 32.23 35.33
CA ASP A 235 42.73 32.60 35.55
C ASP A 235 43.03 33.90 34.78
N THR A 236 43.48 34.94 35.49
CA THR A 236 43.77 36.26 34.93
C THR A 236 45.24 36.43 34.51
N SER A 237 46.06 35.37 34.59
CA SER A 237 47.41 35.39 34.06
C SER A 237 47.40 35.62 32.54
N LYS A 238 48.39 36.36 32.03
CA LYS A 238 48.46 36.69 30.59
C LYS A 238 48.61 35.46 29.69
N ASP A 239 49.18 34.39 30.22
CA ASP A 239 49.42 33.14 29.49
C ASP A 239 48.24 32.17 29.57
N ALA A 240 47.23 32.43 30.42
CA ALA A 240 46.04 31.60 30.54
C ALA A 240 45.19 31.67 29.27
N ILE A 241 44.69 30.51 28.86
CA ILE A 241 43.86 30.35 27.67
C ILE A 241 42.39 30.50 28.09
N LEU A 242 41.73 31.55 27.59
CA LEU A 242 40.34 31.84 27.92
C LEU A 242 39.39 31.02 27.06
N LEU A 243 39.50 31.15 25.75
CA LEU A 243 38.58 30.54 24.79
C LEU A 243 39.37 29.95 23.63
N VAL A 244 39.14 28.67 23.37
CA VAL A 244 39.61 27.96 22.19
C VAL A 244 38.39 27.68 21.32
N ASP A 245 38.33 28.33 20.15
CA ASP A 245 37.28 28.13 19.15
C ASP A 245 37.74 27.05 18.17
N ILE A 246 37.23 25.82 18.34
CA ILE A 246 37.64 24.63 17.59
C ILE A 246 36.71 24.48 16.38
N GLY A 247 37.27 24.50 15.17
CA GLY A 247 36.50 24.47 13.92
C GLY A 247 35.77 25.79 13.66
N GLY A 248 36.36 26.91 14.09
CA GLY A 248 35.71 28.22 14.04
C GLY A 248 35.61 28.87 12.65
N GLY A 249 36.08 28.20 11.58
CA GLY A 249 36.09 28.73 10.23
C GLY A 249 36.97 29.98 10.12
N TYR A 250 36.42 31.05 9.55
CA TYR A 250 37.09 32.36 9.48
C TYR A 250 37.02 33.17 10.80
N GLY A 251 36.61 32.54 11.91
CA GLY A 251 36.68 33.13 13.25
C GLY A 251 35.56 34.09 13.61
N HIS A 252 34.36 33.93 13.02
CA HIS A 252 33.25 34.85 13.24
C HIS A 252 32.79 34.90 14.72
N ASP A 253 32.69 33.75 15.40
CA ASP A 253 32.22 33.67 16.80
C ASP A 253 33.25 34.26 17.77
N ILE A 254 34.52 33.87 17.63
CA ILE A 254 35.61 34.39 18.46
C ILE A 254 35.86 35.89 18.24
N GLN A 255 35.66 36.40 17.01
CA GLN A 255 35.69 37.83 16.72
C GLN A 255 34.51 38.57 17.38
N GLU A 256 33.30 38.01 17.33
CA GLU A 256 32.15 38.58 18.04
C GLU A 256 32.38 38.60 19.56
N PHE A 257 32.95 37.53 20.12
CA PHE A 257 33.35 37.47 21.53
C PHE A 257 34.34 38.58 21.89
N ARG A 258 35.37 38.78 21.06
CA ARG A 258 36.34 39.86 21.24
C ARG A 258 35.67 41.24 21.18
N ASN A 259 34.73 41.44 20.25
CA ASN A 259 34.00 42.71 20.09
C ASN A 259 33.09 43.02 21.28
N LYS A 260 32.39 42.00 21.82
CA LYS A 260 31.49 42.15 22.99
C LYS A 260 32.24 42.29 24.31
N TYR A 261 33.38 41.61 24.46
CA TYR A 261 34.16 41.56 25.70
C TYR A 261 35.63 42.00 25.52
N PRO A 262 35.88 43.24 25.07
CA PRO A 262 37.23 43.70 24.72
C PRO A 262 38.18 43.85 25.93
N GLN A 263 37.64 43.85 27.16
CA GLN A 263 38.38 44.09 28.40
C GLN A 263 38.77 42.80 29.15
N VAL A 264 38.36 41.62 28.66
CA VAL A 264 38.64 40.36 29.35
C VAL A 264 40.08 39.91 29.06
N PRO A 265 40.92 39.66 30.08
CA PRO A 265 42.30 39.20 29.89
C PRO A 265 42.35 37.71 29.47
N GLY A 266 43.45 37.27 28.88
CA GLY A 266 43.67 35.86 28.49
C GLY A 266 43.75 35.66 26.97
N ARG A 267 44.29 34.51 26.56
CA ARG A 267 44.50 34.17 25.15
C ARG A 267 43.18 33.68 24.52
N LEU A 268 42.89 34.21 23.34
CA LEU A 268 41.81 33.77 22.45
C LEU A 268 42.46 33.05 21.29
N VAL A 269 42.14 31.77 21.09
CA VAL A 269 42.74 30.96 20.03
C VAL A 269 41.68 30.43 19.09
N LEU A 270 41.83 30.72 17.80
CA LEU A 270 41.06 30.13 16.72
C LEU A 270 41.82 28.92 16.16
N GLN A 271 41.17 27.76 16.19
CA GLN A 271 41.71 26.49 15.69
C GLN A 271 40.91 26.01 14.48
N ASP A 272 41.59 25.82 13.36
CA ASP A 272 41.00 25.21 12.16
C ASP A 272 42.09 24.54 11.28
N ARG A 273 41.67 23.92 10.18
CA ARG A 273 42.57 23.33 9.19
C ARG A 273 43.45 24.40 8.51
N PRO A 274 44.65 24.03 8.02
CA PRO A 274 45.56 24.97 7.37
C PRO A 274 44.92 25.78 6.23
N SER A 275 44.14 25.13 5.36
CA SER A 275 43.48 25.78 4.22
C SER A 275 42.49 26.88 4.64
N VAL A 276 41.84 26.73 5.80
CA VAL A 276 40.90 27.71 6.34
C VAL A 276 41.65 28.87 6.96
N ILE A 277 42.69 28.58 7.77
CA ILE A 277 43.50 29.61 8.45
C ILE A 277 44.23 30.51 7.46
N GLU A 278 44.77 29.93 6.37
CA GLU A 278 45.40 30.68 5.28
C GLU A 278 44.42 31.64 4.57
N GLY A 279 43.13 31.26 4.48
CA GLY A 279 42.08 32.05 3.84
C GLY A 279 41.56 33.25 4.64
N ILE A 280 42.01 33.45 5.89
CA ILE A 280 41.52 34.52 6.77
C ILE A 280 42.18 35.86 6.42
N GLU A 281 41.44 36.70 5.69
CA GLU A 281 41.88 38.06 5.35
C GLU A 281 41.75 39.06 6.51
N GLN A 282 40.68 38.98 7.32
CA GLN A 282 40.35 39.97 8.35
C GLN A 282 39.97 39.30 9.70
N LEU A 283 40.84 39.44 10.71
CA LEU A 283 40.62 39.00 12.10
C LEU A 283 41.46 39.86 13.06
N ASP A 284 40.95 40.14 14.27
CA ASP A 284 41.67 40.92 15.30
C ASP A 284 43.04 40.28 15.61
N PRO A 285 44.16 41.04 15.59
CA PRO A 285 45.50 40.51 15.86
C PRO A 285 45.68 39.86 17.23
N ILE A 286 44.80 40.14 18.20
CA ILE A 286 44.81 39.53 19.54
C ILE A 286 44.36 38.06 19.48
N ILE A 287 43.60 37.67 18.45
CA ILE A 287 43.15 36.30 18.26
C ILE A 287 44.28 35.50 17.61
N GLU A 288 44.82 34.55 18.37
CA GLU A 288 45.86 33.65 17.91
C GLU A 288 45.27 32.65 16.91
N ARG A 289 45.83 32.58 15.71
CA ARG A 289 45.46 31.59 14.69
C ARG A 289 46.34 30.36 14.84
N MET A 290 45.73 29.20 14.99
CA MET A 290 46.44 27.94 15.20
C MET A 290 45.89 26.88 14.24
N GLU A 291 46.78 26.25 13.48
CA GLU A 291 46.42 25.06 12.71
C GLU A 291 46.15 23.90 13.66
N TYR A 292 45.01 23.24 13.50
CA TYR A 292 44.64 22.11 14.32
C TYR A 292 43.78 21.11 13.56
N ASP A 293 44.14 19.84 13.69
CA ASP A 293 43.34 18.70 13.27
C ASP A 293 42.73 18.06 14.51
N PHE A 294 41.41 18.09 14.63
CA PHE A 294 40.69 17.57 15.79
C PHE A 294 40.77 16.05 15.97
N TYR A 295 41.33 15.30 15.00
CA TYR A 295 41.65 13.89 15.18
C TYR A 295 42.90 13.67 16.05
N LEU A 296 43.74 14.70 16.21
CA LEU A 296 44.96 14.67 17.02
C LEU A 296 44.67 15.09 18.47
N GLU A 297 45.64 14.83 19.37
CA GLU A 297 45.55 15.28 20.76
C GLU A 297 45.49 16.82 20.82
N GLN A 298 44.54 17.37 21.58
CA GLN A 298 44.37 18.81 21.71
C GLN A 298 45.61 19.47 22.36
N PRO A 299 46.38 20.29 21.63
CA PRO A 299 47.63 20.86 22.12
C PRO A 299 47.43 21.88 23.25
N LEU A 300 46.30 22.59 23.24
CA LEU A 300 45.99 23.61 24.24
C LEU A 300 45.30 22.96 25.43
N LYS A 301 46.04 22.75 26.53
CA LYS A 301 45.51 22.13 27.74
C LYS A 301 45.03 23.16 28.76
N ALA A 302 44.03 22.77 29.55
CA ALA A 302 43.46 23.54 30.66
C ALA A 302 42.90 24.92 30.28
N ALA A 303 42.37 25.09 29.06
CA ALA A 303 41.65 26.29 28.69
C ALA A 303 40.39 26.48 29.57
N ARG A 304 39.98 27.72 29.79
CA ARG A 304 38.75 28.02 30.55
C ARG A 304 37.52 27.52 29.78
N ALA A 305 37.47 27.74 28.46
CA ALA A 305 36.48 27.12 27.59
C ALA A 305 37.04 26.63 26.26
N TYR A 306 36.54 25.48 25.85
CA TYR A 306 36.58 25.00 24.47
C TYR A 306 35.21 25.22 23.87
N TYR A 307 35.15 25.77 22.66
CA TYR A 307 33.90 26.08 21.97
C TYR A 307 33.86 25.39 20.62
N MET A 308 32.71 24.83 20.27
CA MET A 308 32.42 24.18 19.00
C MET A 308 31.03 24.64 18.54
N HIS A 309 30.92 25.08 17.28
CA HIS A 309 29.67 25.54 16.70
C HIS A 309 29.46 24.95 15.32
N SER A 310 28.42 24.12 15.16
CA SER A 310 28.15 23.43 13.90
C SER A 310 29.36 22.61 13.44
N VAL A 311 29.90 21.81 14.37
CA VAL A 311 31.09 20.96 14.13
C VAL A 311 30.70 19.51 14.31
N LEU A 312 30.08 19.16 15.44
CA LEU A 312 29.77 17.76 15.75
C LEU A 312 28.60 17.24 14.92
N HIS A 313 27.81 18.12 14.30
CA HIS A 313 26.77 17.72 13.34
C HIS A 313 27.33 17.26 11.98
N ASP A 314 28.57 17.62 11.63
CA ASP A 314 29.23 17.20 10.40
C ASP A 314 29.79 15.78 10.49
N TRP A 315 29.74 15.15 11.66
CA TRP A 315 30.39 13.86 11.89
C TRP A 315 29.47 12.82 12.54
N PRO A 316 29.60 11.54 12.16
CA PRO A 316 28.89 10.45 12.80
C PRO A 316 29.32 10.25 14.25
N ASP A 317 28.48 9.59 15.05
CA ASP A 317 28.66 9.49 16.51
C ASP A 317 29.99 8.85 16.92
N ASP A 318 30.53 7.89 16.15
CA ASP A 318 31.82 7.26 16.42
C ASP A 318 32.99 8.23 16.26
N VAL A 319 32.93 9.10 15.25
CA VAL A 319 33.89 10.18 15.02
C VAL A 319 33.76 11.23 16.11
N CYS A 320 32.53 11.67 16.43
CA CYS A 320 32.29 12.62 17.51
C CYS A 320 32.88 12.15 18.84
N ARG A 321 32.75 10.86 19.18
CA ARG A 321 33.37 10.29 20.40
C ARG A 321 34.89 10.43 20.38
N ARG A 322 35.55 10.23 19.23
CA ARG A 322 37.00 10.41 19.09
C ARG A 322 37.39 11.88 19.32
N ILE A 323 36.69 12.80 18.67
CA ILE A 323 36.92 14.25 18.81
C ILE A 323 36.75 14.69 20.27
N LEU A 324 35.61 14.33 20.88
CA LEU A 324 35.27 14.68 22.25
C LEU A 324 36.28 14.11 23.25
N LYS A 325 36.84 12.92 23.00
CA LYS A 325 37.87 12.32 23.86
C LYS A 325 39.17 13.13 23.88
N GLN A 326 39.58 13.70 22.73
CA GLN A 326 40.78 14.56 22.67
C GLN A 326 40.56 15.85 23.46
N VAL A 327 39.38 16.47 23.32
CA VAL A 327 39.04 17.69 24.06
C VAL A 327 38.90 17.41 25.55
N ALA A 328 38.18 16.35 25.94
CA ALA A 328 38.01 15.95 27.33
C ALA A 328 39.35 15.67 28.03
N GLY A 329 40.32 15.08 27.31
CA GLY A 329 41.68 14.86 27.81
C GLY A 329 42.49 16.13 28.07
N ALA A 330 42.17 17.23 27.37
CA ALA A 330 42.80 18.53 27.58
C ALA A 330 42.11 19.37 28.67
N MET A 331 40.88 19.03 29.04
CA MET A 331 40.09 19.77 30.05
C MET A 331 40.58 19.53 31.48
N LYS A 332 40.59 20.60 32.29
CA LYS A 332 40.86 20.54 33.73
C LYS A 332 39.55 20.31 34.51
N PRO A 333 39.36 19.19 35.23
CA PRO A 333 38.14 18.91 35.98
C PRO A 333 37.79 20.01 36.98
N GLY A 334 36.53 20.46 36.97
CA GLY A 334 36.05 21.56 37.82
C GLY A 334 36.47 22.97 37.41
N TYR A 335 37.26 23.14 36.33
CA TYR A 335 37.67 24.45 35.82
C TYR A 335 37.28 24.67 34.35
N SER A 336 37.64 23.73 33.46
CA SER A 336 37.36 23.85 32.03
C SER A 336 35.90 23.53 31.71
N LYS A 337 35.32 24.27 30.77
CA LYS A 337 33.99 24.03 30.20
C LYS A 337 34.11 23.72 28.70
N LEU A 338 33.30 22.81 28.20
CA LEU A 338 33.10 22.60 26.77
C LEU A 338 31.73 23.19 26.41
N LEU A 339 31.71 24.13 25.49
CA LEU A 339 30.53 24.84 25.01
C LEU A 339 30.22 24.33 23.60
N ILE A 340 29.11 23.62 23.46
CA ILE A 340 28.68 23.03 22.19
C ILE A 340 27.44 23.80 21.74
N ASN A 341 27.55 24.55 20.65
CA ASN A 341 26.46 25.31 20.06
C ASN A 341 25.98 24.59 18.80
N GLU A 342 24.89 23.86 18.90
CA GLU A 342 24.39 23.00 17.82
C GLU A 342 22.87 23.15 17.66
N ASN A 343 22.35 22.72 16.52
CA ASN A 343 20.90 22.63 16.35
C ASN A 343 20.40 21.36 17.05
N VAL A 344 19.32 21.50 17.81
CA VAL A 344 18.68 20.40 18.54
C VAL A 344 17.27 20.24 18.03
N ILE A 345 17.01 19.09 17.41
CA ILE A 345 15.70 18.78 16.84
C ILE A 345 14.75 18.34 17.96
N PRO A 346 13.54 18.91 18.05
CA PRO A 346 12.57 18.46 19.03
C PRO A 346 12.01 17.09 18.62
N ASP A 347 11.65 16.26 19.60
CA ASP A 347 11.08 14.93 19.32
C ASP A 347 9.73 15.00 18.57
N THR A 348 9.03 16.14 18.63
CA THR A 348 7.82 16.40 17.84
C THR A 348 7.76 17.86 17.39
N GLY A 349 7.10 18.11 16.26
CA GLY A 349 6.81 19.47 15.80
C GLY A 349 8.04 20.27 15.34
N ALA A 350 9.09 19.58 14.87
CA ALA A 350 10.28 20.21 14.31
C ALA A 350 9.93 21.13 13.11
N ASP A 351 10.61 22.27 13.02
CA ASP A 351 10.45 23.19 11.89
C ASP A 351 11.12 22.61 10.63
N TRP A 352 10.52 22.92 9.47
CA TRP A 352 10.97 22.43 8.18
C TRP A 352 12.43 22.81 7.87
N GLN A 353 12.94 23.93 8.40
CA GLN A 353 14.33 24.34 8.19
C GLN A 353 15.32 23.46 8.97
N ALA A 354 14.97 23.07 10.19
CA ALA A 354 15.80 22.19 11.02
C ALA A 354 15.84 20.77 10.42
N THR A 355 14.69 20.26 9.99
CA THR A 355 14.63 18.93 9.34
C THR A 355 15.28 18.95 7.96
N ALA A 356 15.24 20.07 7.22
CA ALA A 356 15.96 20.19 5.97
C ALA A 356 17.48 20.16 6.17
N LEU A 357 17.98 20.77 7.26
CA LEU A 357 19.40 20.72 7.61
C LEU A 357 19.84 19.28 7.97
N ASP A 358 19.03 18.54 8.72
CA ASP A 358 19.29 17.13 9.01
C ASP A 358 19.41 16.28 7.73
N MET A 359 18.51 16.53 6.77
CA MET A 359 18.61 15.93 5.43
C MET A 359 19.90 16.34 4.68
N MET A 360 20.43 17.54 4.91
CA MET A 360 21.75 17.90 4.37
C MET A 360 22.88 17.16 5.10
N MET A 361 22.80 16.99 6.42
CA MET A 361 23.84 16.30 7.20
C MET A 361 23.99 14.82 6.80
N ILE A 362 22.87 14.13 6.61
CA ILE A 362 22.88 12.73 6.19
C ILE A 362 23.41 12.57 4.75
N THR A 363 23.06 13.49 3.84
CA THR A 363 23.45 13.40 2.42
C THR A 363 24.88 13.89 2.16
N LEU A 364 25.37 14.88 2.90
CA LEU A 364 26.71 15.44 2.69
C LEU A 364 27.79 14.75 3.51
N PHE A 365 27.45 14.32 4.72
CA PHE A 365 28.45 13.91 5.71
C PHE A 365 28.22 12.51 6.30
N SER A 366 27.14 11.81 5.90
CA SER A 366 26.70 10.56 6.56
C SER A 366 26.51 10.76 8.08
N SER A 367 26.01 11.94 8.44
CA SER A 367 25.82 12.40 9.81
C SER A 367 24.35 12.75 10.07
N LYS A 368 24.06 13.34 11.23
CA LYS A 368 22.71 13.74 11.66
C LYS A 368 22.73 14.98 12.54
N GLU A 369 21.67 15.76 12.44
CA GLU A 369 21.24 16.63 13.52
C GLU A 369 20.60 15.74 14.62
N ARG A 370 20.74 16.14 15.87
CA ARG A 370 20.42 15.26 17.02
C ARG A 370 19.29 15.84 17.86
N THR A 371 18.44 14.97 18.41
CA THR A 371 17.52 15.37 19.48
C THR A 371 18.25 15.54 20.80
N TYR A 372 17.64 16.22 21.79
CA TYR A 372 18.25 16.40 23.10
C TYR A 372 18.66 15.06 23.75
N THR A 373 17.79 14.05 23.60
CA THR A 373 18.06 12.69 24.10
C THR A 373 19.29 12.08 23.44
N GLN A 374 19.46 12.26 22.13
CA GLN A 374 20.63 11.77 21.39
C GLN A 374 21.90 12.54 21.75
N TRP A 375 21.81 13.86 21.97
CA TRP A 375 22.91 14.67 22.48
C TRP A 375 23.36 14.22 23.87
N SER A 376 22.43 13.98 24.79
CA SER A 376 22.74 13.44 26.13
C SER A 376 23.42 12.08 26.04
N GLN A 377 22.93 11.17 25.19
CA GLN A 377 23.55 9.86 24.98
C GLN A 377 24.98 9.95 24.43
N LEU A 378 25.25 10.87 23.50
CA LEU A 378 26.57 11.08 22.93
C LEU A 378 27.54 11.70 23.96
N LEU A 379 27.12 12.77 24.62
CA LEU A 379 27.98 13.58 25.51
C LEU A 379 28.21 12.91 26.87
N GLU A 380 27.22 12.22 27.41
CA GLU A 380 27.31 11.55 28.71
C GLU A 380 27.73 10.08 28.58
N SER A 381 28.26 9.69 27.42
CA SER A 381 28.83 8.37 27.21
C SER A 381 29.94 8.08 28.25
N PRO A 382 29.90 6.93 28.94
CA PRO A 382 30.88 6.56 29.96
C PRO A 382 32.33 6.58 29.45
N GLU A 383 32.52 6.39 28.15
CA GLU A 383 33.84 6.35 27.49
C GLU A 383 34.53 7.71 27.42
N ILE A 384 33.76 8.81 27.39
CA ILE A 384 34.28 10.18 27.24
C ILE A 384 34.50 10.83 28.61
N GLY A 385 33.68 10.48 29.61
CA GLY A 385 33.81 11.00 30.98
C GLY A 385 33.35 12.44 31.15
N LEU A 386 32.39 12.87 30.33
CA LEU A 386 31.78 14.20 30.36
C LEU A 386 30.36 14.12 30.96
N LYS A 387 29.87 15.25 31.46
CA LYS A 387 28.50 15.41 32.00
C LYS A 387 27.93 16.75 31.58
N ILE A 388 26.66 16.77 31.18
CA ILE A 388 25.96 18.02 30.87
C ILE A 388 25.72 18.78 32.18
N ALA A 389 26.28 19.99 32.27
CA ALA A 389 26.18 20.85 33.45
C ALA A 389 25.05 21.88 33.32
N ALA A 390 24.78 22.34 32.10
CA ALA A 390 23.65 23.20 31.77
C ALA A 390 23.33 23.07 30.29
N ALA A 391 22.07 23.28 29.92
CA ALA A 391 21.65 23.51 28.55
C ALA A 391 20.94 24.86 28.51
N ALA A 392 21.39 25.75 27.62
CA ALA A 392 20.80 27.06 27.40
C ALA A 392 20.07 27.04 26.06
N HIS A 393 18.81 27.46 26.10
CA HIS A 393 17.91 27.48 24.94
C HIS A 393 17.43 28.91 24.74
N TYR A 394 17.15 29.30 23.50
CA TYR A 394 16.46 30.56 23.26
C TYR A 394 15.04 30.47 23.84
N PRO A 395 14.60 31.42 24.69
CA PRO A 395 13.28 31.36 25.33
C PRO A 395 12.16 31.18 24.30
N SER A 396 11.36 30.12 24.44
CA SER A 396 10.19 29.92 23.59
C SER A 396 9.16 31.02 23.87
N MET A 397 8.69 31.73 22.83
CA MET A 397 7.61 32.71 22.91
C MET A 397 6.33 32.08 23.50
N LYS A 398 6.15 32.14 24.83
CA LYS A 398 4.84 31.91 25.48
C LYS A 398 4.65 32.53 26.88
N SER A 399 5.57 33.35 27.40
CA SER A 399 5.34 34.06 28.68
C SER A 399 5.28 35.59 28.55
N LEU A 400 4.08 36.11 28.81
CA LEU A 400 3.75 37.45 29.32
C LEU A 400 3.99 38.69 28.42
N VAL A 401 2.86 39.22 27.92
CA VAL A 401 2.46 40.65 27.88
C VAL A 401 3.60 41.68 27.86
N HIS A 402 3.86 42.27 26.67
CA HIS A 402 4.52 43.57 26.42
C HIS A 402 5.91 43.82 27.06
N GLN A 403 7.00 43.81 26.26
CA GLN A 403 7.84 45.00 25.95
C GLN A 403 9.21 44.64 25.29
N ALA A 404 9.47 45.33 24.18
CA ALA A 404 10.76 45.84 23.67
C ALA A 404 11.89 44.88 23.17
N MET A 405 12.13 44.98 21.85
CA MET A 405 13.39 44.77 21.11
C MET A 405 13.89 43.34 20.81
N GLN A 406 13.60 42.89 19.57
CA GLN A 406 14.53 42.38 18.54
C GLN A 406 15.24 41.00 18.76
N ARG A 407 14.92 39.97 17.93
CA ARG A 407 15.73 39.45 16.76
C ARG A 407 15.41 37.99 16.34
N TYR A 408 15.14 37.83 15.03
CA TYR A 408 15.44 36.74 14.05
C TYR A 408 15.31 35.21 14.33
N ILE A 409 14.57 34.58 13.38
CA ILE A 409 14.70 33.24 12.74
C ILE A 409 14.13 32.01 13.49
N ASP A 410 13.26 31.25 12.79
CA ASP A 410 12.66 29.98 13.26
C ASP A 410 13.71 28.89 13.57
N LEU A 411 14.83 28.85 12.85
CA LEU A 411 16.00 28.00 13.14
C LEU A 411 16.70 28.35 14.47
N ALA A 412 16.70 29.62 14.89
CA ALA A 412 17.32 30.01 16.16
C ALA A 412 16.54 29.47 17.38
N ARG A 413 15.29 29.05 17.20
CA ARG A 413 14.49 28.34 18.22
C ARG A 413 15.05 26.97 18.57
N TYR A 414 15.87 26.40 17.68
CA TYR A 414 16.47 25.08 17.80
C TYR A 414 17.96 25.14 18.10
N ALA A 415 18.57 26.34 18.11
CA ALA A 415 19.95 26.49 18.54
C ALA A 415 20.00 26.33 20.07
N GLU A 416 20.74 25.33 20.55
CA GLU A 416 20.99 25.11 21.97
C GLU A 416 22.48 25.17 22.25
N LEU A 417 22.83 25.86 23.33
CA LEU A 417 24.18 25.82 23.87
C LEU A 417 24.22 24.81 25.00
N ILE A 418 24.87 23.68 24.74
CA ILE A 418 25.09 22.61 25.70
C ILE A 418 26.42 22.85 26.40
N VAL A 419 26.38 23.04 27.71
CA VAL A 419 27.55 23.26 28.56
C VAL A 419 27.93 21.96 29.23
N VAL A 420 29.13 21.49 28.93
CA VAL A 420 29.61 20.17 29.35
C VAL A 420 30.85 20.31 30.23
N MET A 421 30.95 19.46 31.26
CA MET A 421 32.06 19.44 32.22
C MET A 421 32.60 18.01 32.44
N PRO A 422 33.88 17.84 32.82
CA PRO A 422 34.44 16.52 33.14
C PRO A 422 33.88 15.97 34.45
N ILE A 423 33.62 14.66 34.50
CA ILE A 423 33.16 13.99 35.72
C ILE A 423 34.29 13.97 36.76
N GLN A 424 34.02 14.47 37.97
CA GLN A 424 34.92 14.25 39.12
C GLN A 424 34.78 12.80 39.58
N LYS A 425 35.82 11.96 39.36
CA LYS A 425 35.94 10.68 40.06
C LYS A 425 36.07 10.96 41.57
N LYS A 426 34.97 10.90 42.31
CA LYS A 426 35.00 10.79 43.77
C LYS A 426 34.80 9.32 44.15
N GLU A 427 35.83 8.72 44.72
CA GLU A 427 35.69 7.45 45.44
C GLU A 427 34.79 7.67 46.67
N GLY A 428 33.66 6.96 46.70
CA GLY A 428 32.87 6.65 47.90
C GLY A 428 32.18 7.82 48.63
N VAL A 429 31.01 8.27 48.14
CA VAL A 429 29.92 8.82 48.99
C VAL A 429 28.57 8.58 48.29
N GLU A 430 27.57 8.06 49.02
CA GLU A 430 26.19 7.85 48.54
C GLU A 430 25.49 9.14 48.07
N PRO A 431 24.57 9.06 47.08
CA PRO A 431 23.94 10.22 46.49
C PRO A 431 22.77 10.72 47.33
N ALA A 432 23.03 11.71 48.18
CA ALA A 432 21.97 12.57 48.73
C ALA A 432 22.29 14.04 48.47
N THR A 433 21.30 14.74 47.91
CA THR A 433 21.15 16.21 47.87
C THR A 433 21.93 16.96 46.78
N ILE A 434 21.36 17.06 45.57
CA ILE A 434 21.42 18.28 44.74
C ILE A 434 20.04 18.49 44.08
N GLU A 435 19.05 18.85 44.89
CA GLU A 435 17.86 19.59 44.45
C GLU A 435 18.17 21.08 44.58
N LYS A 436 18.18 21.81 43.46
CA LYS A 436 17.76 23.22 43.27
C LYS A 436 18.50 23.86 42.10
N ALA A 437 17.86 23.84 40.92
CA ALA A 437 17.97 24.91 39.92
C ALA A 437 16.68 24.94 39.07
N VAL A 438 15.69 25.65 39.62
CA VAL A 438 14.66 26.48 38.97
C VAL A 438 13.91 25.92 37.74
N THR A 439 12.75 25.35 38.08
CA THR A 439 11.42 25.40 37.45
C THR A 439 11.17 26.52 36.43
N TYR A 440 10.81 26.14 35.19
CA TYR A 440 9.78 26.80 34.36
C TYR A 440 9.34 25.86 33.22
N ARG A 441 8.43 24.91 33.49
CA ARG A 441 7.63 24.24 32.44
C ARG A 441 6.37 23.55 32.96
N ASP A 442 5.65 24.20 33.88
CA ASP A 442 4.24 23.87 34.13
C ASP A 442 3.34 24.80 33.31
N SER A 443 3.02 24.35 32.09
CA SER A 443 1.84 24.68 31.28
C SER A 443 2.21 24.54 29.80
N LEU A 444 1.78 23.46 29.15
CA LEU A 444 1.50 23.29 27.71
C LEU A 444 1.47 21.79 27.33
N SER A 445 0.53 21.06 27.91
CA SER A 445 0.09 19.78 27.35
C SER A 445 -1.00 20.04 26.32
N VAL A 446 -0.62 20.15 25.05
CA VAL A 446 -1.53 19.91 23.93
C VAL A 446 -1.09 18.59 23.32
N THR A 447 -1.80 17.54 23.67
CA THR A 447 -1.53 16.16 23.28
C THR A 447 -2.11 15.93 21.88
N TYR A 448 -1.24 15.68 20.89
CA TYR A 448 -1.58 14.90 19.71
C TYR A 448 -0.79 13.58 19.79
N PRO A 449 -1.37 12.42 19.49
CA PRO A 449 -0.72 11.14 19.78
C PRO A 449 0.48 10.88 18.88
N LEU A 450 1.64 10.72 19.52
CA LEU A 450 2.84 10.05 19.01
C LEU A 450 2.52 8.57 18.75
N ILE A 451 2.82 8.07 17.56
CA ILE A 451 2.90 6.63 17.28
C ILE A 451 4.36 6.23 17.44
N ASP A 452 4.58 5.27 18.33
CA ASP A 452 5.84 4.64 18.69
C ASP A 452 6.39 3.82 17.52
N ALA A 453 7.66 4.04 17.17
CA ALA A 453 8.32 3.56 15.95
C ALA A 453 9.24 2.35 16.21
N THR A 454 8.86 1.43 17.10
CA THR A 454 9.77 0.39 17.61
C THR A 454 9.33 -1.08 17.41
N GLU A 455 8.38 -1.38 16.52
CA GLU A 455 8.04 -2.80 16.17
C GLU A 455 7.87 -3.05 14.65
N ILE A 456 8.82 -2.58 13.83
CA ILE A 456 9.05 -3.13 12.48
C ILE A 456 10.52 -3.50 12.34
N ALA A 457 11.00 -4.33 13.26
CA ALA A 457 12.27 -5.02 13.14
C ALA A 457 12.01 -6.51 13.32
N ASN A 458 11.58 -7.16 12.24
CA ASN A 458 11.91 -8.54 11.86
C ASN A 458 10.86 -9.09 10.89
N GLY A 459 11.23 -9.12 9.61
CA GLY A 459 10.39 -9.62 8.54
C GLY A 459 10.77 -8.99 7.22
N SER A 460 12.01 -9.27 6.81
CA SER A 460 12.58 -8.97 5.51
C SER A 460 11.61 -9.21 4.35
N ASP A 461 11.36 -8.16 3.55
CA ASP A 461 11.66 -8.18 2.13
C ASP A 461 11.90 -6.75 1.63
N ASN A 462 13.10 -6.55 1.08
CA ASN A 462 13.63 -5.33 0.49
C ASN A 462 12.63 -4.69 -0.48
N ILE A 463 12.22 -3.45 -0.21
CA ILE A 463 11.73 -2.54 -1.24
C ILE A 463 12.54 -1.25 -1.19
N ASP A 464 13.18 -1.03 -2.33
CA ASP A 464 14.08 0.05 -2.62
C ASP A 464 13.35 1.30 -3.16
N LEU A 465 13.33 2.37 -2.36
CA LEU A 465 12.67 3.66 -2.52
C LEU A 465 13.38 4.71 -3.40
N GLU A 466 14.56 4.44 -3.98
CA GLU A 466 15.41 5.54 -4.36
C GLU A 466 16.13 5.42 -5.74
N LYS A 467 15.81 4.43 -6.60
CA LYS A 467 15.83 4.59 -8.07
C LYS A 467 14.62 5.42 -8.48
N GLY A 468 14.62 6.70 -8.08
CA GLY A 468 13.60 7.73 -8.26
C GLY A 468 12.19 7.21 -8.57
N GLY A 469 11.32 7.13 -7.57
CA GLY A 469 9.93 6.67 -7.71
C GLY A 469 9.86 5.57 -8.74
N VAL A 470 10.30 4.35 -8.38
CA VAL A 470 10.20 3.18 -9.26
C VAL A 470 8.86 3.32 -9.96
N THR A 471 8.88 3.60 -11.26
CA THR A 471 7.67 3.61 -12.07
C THR A 471 7.30 2.14 -12.12
N ARG A 472 6.64 1.71 -11.04
CA ARG A 472 6.11 0.38 -10.84
C ARG A 472 4.88 0.39 -11.71
N GLU A 473 5.08 -0.02 -12.94
CA GLU A 473 3.97 -0.30 -13.80
C GLU A 473 3.40 -1.62 -13.31
N HIS A 474 2.19 -1.55 -12.74
CA HIS A 474 1.44 -2.75 -12.38
C HIS A 474 1.00 -3.42 -13.68
N LEU A 475 1.64 -4.54 -13.99
CA LEU A 475 1.41 -5.28 -15.20
C LEU A 475 0.55 -6.50 -14.91
N VAL A 476 -0.50 -6.62 -15.70
CA VAL A 476 -1.31 -7.82 -15.76
C VAL A 476 -0.99 -8.54 -17.06
N ILE A 477 -0.53 -9.78 -16.95
CA ILE A 477 -0.21 -10.63 -18.09
C ILE A 477 -1.14 -11.86 -18.08
N SER A 478 -1.83 -12.07 -19.19
CA SER A 478 -2.48 -13.34 -19.50
C SER A 478 -1.45 -14.31 -20.07
N VAL A 479 -1.34 -15.51 -19.49
CA VAL A 479 -0.31 -16.50 -19.81
C VAL A 479 -0.96 -17.78 -20.35
N SER A 480 -0.88 -17.94 -21.66
CA SER A 480 -1.34 -19.15 -22.35
C SER A 480 -0.36 -20.30 -22.14
N GLY A 481 -0.88 -21.44 -21.64
CA GLY A 481 -0.11 -22.66 -21.42
C GLY A 481 0.22 -22.97 -19.96
N MET A 482 -0.28 -22.19 -18.99
CA MET A 482 -0.15 -22.50 -17.57
C MET A 482 -1.11 -23.65 -17.19
N THR A 483 -0.58 -24.86 -16.99
CA THR A 483 -1.41 -26.09 -16.92
C THR A 483 -1.45 -26.76 -15.55
N CYS A 484 -0.39 -26.59 -14.76
CA CYS A 484 -0.20 -27.22 -13.46
C CYS A 484 0.43 -26.23 -12.46
N THR A 485 0.36 -26.57 -11.18
CA THR A 485 1.00 -25.80 -10.09
C THR A 485 2.51 -25.68 -10.26
N GLY A 486 3.14 -26.64 -10.95
CA GLY A 486 4.55 -26.54 -11.36
C GLY A 486 4.81 -25.39 -12.33
N CYS A 487 3.92 -25.15 -13.30
CA CYS A 487 4.04 -24.00 -14.22
C CYS A 487 3.95 -22.66 -13.46
N GLU A 488 3.03 -22.58 -12.50
CA GLU A 488 2.84 -21.40 -11.66
C GLU A 488 4.07 -21.14 -10.77
N THR A 489 4.60 -22.19 -10.12
CA THR A 489 5.82 -22.11 -9.30
C THR A 489 7.04 -21.75 -10.13
N LYS A 490 7.16 -22.32 -11.34
CA LYS A 490 8.22 -22.00 -12.30
C LYS A 490 8.16 -20.53 -12.69
N LEU A 491 6.98 -20.02 -12.98
CA LEU A 491 6.80 -18.63 -13.38
C LEU A 491 7.03 -17.68 -12.20
N GLN A 492 6.59 -18.07 -11.00
CA GLN A 492 6.87 -17.35 -9.76
C GLN A 492 8.37 -17.27 -9.45
N ARG A 493 9.11 -18.37 -9.62
CA ARG A 493 10.57 -18.39 -9.45
C ARG A 493 11.30 -17.68 -10.58
N THR A 494 10.86 -17.82 -11.83
CA THR A 494 11.48 -17.17 -12.98
C THR A 494 11.36 -15.66 -12.85
N LEU A 495 10.14 -15.15 -12.64
CA LEU A 495 9.91 -13.72 -12.48
C LEU A 495 10.39 -13.21 -11.12
N GLY A 496 10.27 -14.01 -10.07
CA GLY A 496 10.81 -13.68 -8.74
C GLY A 496 12.34 -13.69 -8.68
N SER A 497 13.02 -14.28 -9.66
CA SER A 497 14.49 -14.18 -9.81
C SER A 497 14.93 -12.91 -10.54
N LEU A 498 13.99 -12.10 -11.04
CA LEU A 498 14.30 -10.84 -11.71
C LEU A 498 14.26 -9.71 -10.69
N ASP A 499 15.40 -9.07 -10.48
CA ASP A 499 15.58 -7.98 -9.49
C ASP A 499 14.71 -6.74 -9.76
N TYR A 500 14.07 -6.68 -10.93
CA TYR A 500 13.18 -5.60 -11.36
C TYR A 500 11.68 -5.94 -11.26
N VAL A 501 11.30 -7.12 -10.77
CA VAL A 501 9.91 -7.54 -10.57
C VAL A 501 9.59 -7.53 -9.08
N SER A 502 8.47 -6.91 -8.68
CA SER A 502 7.98 -6.87 -7.29
C SER A 502 6.48 -7.17 -7.23
N LYS A 503 5.95 -7.53 -6.04
CA LYS A 503 4.53 -7.91 -5.83
C LYS A 503 3.98 -8.95 -6.82
N LEU A 504 4.78 -9.95 -7.12
CA LEU A 504 4.41 -11.02 -8.05
C LEU A 504 3.30 -11.91 -7.47
N GLN A 505 2.11 -11.83 -8.05
CA GLN A 505 1.01 -12.76 -7.84
C GLN A 505 0.78 -13.57 -9.10
N THR A 506 0.53 -14.85 -8.92
CA THR A 506 0.26 -15.78 -10.01
C THR A 506 -1.04 -16.48 -9.69
N SER A 507 -1.88 -16.69 -10.71
CA SER A 507 -3.06 -17.51 -10.61
C SER A 507 -3.08 -18.52 -11.73
N LEU A 508 -2.91 -19.80 -11.38
CA LEU A 508 -3.17 -20.91 -12.26
C LEU A 508 -4.64 -20.96 -12.74
N VAL A 509 -5.57 -20.50 -11.91
CA VAL A 509 -7.01 -20.55 -12.21
C VAL A 509 -7.37 -19.55 -13.30
N LEU A 510 -6.84 -18.33 -13.21
CA LEU A 510 -7.08 -17.27 -14.21
C LEU A 510 -6.09 -17.31 -15.38
N ALA A 511 -5.10 -18.22 -15.32
CA ALA A 511 -3.95 -18.22 -16.23
C ALA A 511 -3.33 -16.81 -16.35
N ARG A 512 -3.21 -16.12 -15.21
CA ARG A 512 -2.87 -14.69 -15.13
C ARG A 512 -1.72 -14.49 -14.15
N VAL A 513 -0.94 -13.46 -14.43
CA VAL A 513 0.18 -13.01 -13.61
C VAL A 513 0.01 -11.52 -13.39
N GLU A 514 0.11 -11.11 -12.15
CA GLU A 514 0.14 -9.72 -11.75
C GLU A 514 1.48 -9.43 -11.11
N LEU A 515 2.14 -8.38 -11.56
CA LEU A 515 3.46 -8.05 -11.08
C LEU A 515 3.71 -6.56 -11.28
N ASP A 516 4.47 -5.96 -10.37
CA ASP A 516 4.93 -4.58 -10.49
C ASP A 516 6.33 -4.59 -11.12
N ILE A 517 6.47 -4.03 -12.34
CA ILE A 517 7.76 -3.90 -13.03
C ILE A 517 8.40 -2.58 -12.68
N ASN A 518 9.67 -2.59 -12.28
CA ASN A 518 10.51 -1.40 -12.29
C ASN A 518 10.87 -1.01 -13.72
N THR A 519 10.13 -0.08 -14.33
CA THR A 519 10.33 0.32 -15.73
C THR A 519 11.66 1.02 -16.02
N LYS A 520 12.50 1.27 -15.01
CA LYS A 520 13.87 1.75 -15.20
C LYS A 520 14.89 0.64 -15.50
N LEU A 521 14.57 -0.61 -15.16
CA LEU A 521 15.49 -1.74 -15.30
C LEU A 521 15.14 -2.66 -16.47
N ALA A 522 13.85 -2.75 -16.82
CA ALA A 522 13.37 -3.52 -17.95
C ALA A 522 12.05 -2.93 -18.46
N THR A 523 11.80 -3.02 -19.75
CA THR A 523 10.51 -2.67 -20.34
C THR A 523 9.52 -3.83 -20.23
N VAL A 524 8.23 -3.54 -20.35
CA VAL A 524 7.16 -4.56 -20.40
C VAL A 524 7.44 -5.63 -21.47
N ASN A 525 7.99 -5.22 -22.62
CA ASN A 525 8.35 -6.13 -23.70
C ASN A 525 9.53 -7.05 -23.32
N ASP A 526 10.50 -6.56 -22.55
CA ASP A 526 11.64 -7.36 -22.07
C ASP A 526 11.17 -8.49 -21.13
N VAL A 527 10.15 -8.23 -20.30
CA VAL A 527 9.53 -9.24 -19.43
C VAL A 527 8.81 -10.31 -20.23
N VAL A 528 8.03 -9.90 -21.25
CA VAL A 528 7.33 -10.82 -22.16
C VAL A 528 8.32 -11.67 -22.97
N GLU A 529 9.40 -11.06 -23.46
CA GLU A 529 10.45 -11.76 -24.21
C GLU A 529 11.26 -12.70 -23.32
N HIS A 530 11.58 -12.28 -22.08
CA HIS A 530 12.23 -13.14 -21.08
C HIS A 530 11.35 -14.35 -20.73
N LEU A 531 10.05 -14.13 -20.51
CA LEU A 531 9.09 -15.20 -20.28
C LEU A 531 9.03 -16.17 -21.46
N HIS A 532 8.97 -15.66 -22.70
CA HIS A 532 8.96 -16.48 -23.90
C HIS A 532 10.24 -17.32 -24.01
N ARG A 533 11.41 -16.74 -23.73
CA ARG A 533 12.73 -17.41 -23.80
C ARG A 533 12.91 -18.48 -22.73
N THR A 534 12.48 -18.21 -21.49
CA THR A 534 12.77 -19.07 -20.33
C THR A 534 11.67 -20.10 -20.08
N THR A 535 10.41 -19.80 -20.41
CA THR A 535 9.25 -20.62 -20.03
C THR A 535 8.45 -21.19 -21.20
N GLU A 536 8.65 -20.72 -22.44
CA GLU A 536 7.89 -21.08 -23.66
C GLU A 536 6.39 -20.74 -23.59
N PHE A 537 5.94 -19.99 -22.57
CA PHE A 537 4.56 -19.53 -22.49
C PHE A 537 4.31 -18.37 -23.44
N LYS A 538 3.10 -18.32 -24.00
CA LYS A 538 2.64 -17.18 -24.80
C LYS A 538 1.96 -16.18 -23.86
N CYS A 539 2.51 -14.97 -23.79
CA CYS A 539 2.10 -13.93 -22.84
C CYS A 539 1.45 -12.76 -23.59
N GLU A 540 0.31 -12.28 -23.08
CA GLU A 540 -0.42 -11.13 -23.62
C GLU A 540 -0.72 -10.14 -22.50
N ILE A 541 -0.51 -8.84 -22.74
CA ILE A 541 -0.68 -7.79 -21.74
C ILE A 541 -2.16 -7.39 -21.65
N VAL A 542 -2.70 -7.32 -20.44
CA VAL A 542 -4.06 -6.87 -20.14
C VAL A 542 -3.98 -5.46 -19.56
N SER A 543 -4.38 -4.45 -20.34
CA SER A 543 -4.51 -3.06 -19.86
C SER A 543 -5.82 -2.86 -19.10
N ASN A 544 -5.83 -1.98 -18.09
CA ASN A 544 -6.93 -1.79 -17.15
C ASN A 544 -7.33 -0.31 -16.94
N GLN A 545 -6.91 0.61 -17.82
CA GLN A 545 -7.21 2.04 -17.66
C GLN A 545 -8.31 2.49 -18.62
N GLY A 546 -9.48 2.85 -18.08
CA GLY A 546 -10.61 3.41 -18.84
C GLY A 546 -11.65 2.39 -19.30
N CYS A 547 -12.70 2.87 -19.99
CA CYS A 547 -13.65 1.99 -20.66
C CYS A 547 -13.03 1.51 -21.98
N SER A 548 -13.16 0.23 -22.29
CA SER A 548 -12.66 -0.35 -23.55
C SER A 548 -13.79 -0.69 -24.51
N LEU A 549 -13.65 -0.32 -25.77
CA LEU A 549 -14.55 -0.70 -26.86
C LEU A 549 -13.77 -1.43 -27.94
N ASP A 550 -14.23 -2.63 -28.33
CA ASP A 550 -13.64 -3.38 -29.44
C ASP A 550 -14.40 -3.06 -30.74
N LEU A 551 -13.67 -2.66 -31.78
CA LEU A 551 -14.20 -2.21 -33.07
C LEU A 551 -13.58 -3.00 -34.22
N ILE A 552 -14.39 -3.32 -35.22
CA ILE A 552 -13.98 -3.95 -36.48
C ILE A 552 -13.75 -2.84 -37.51
N CYS A 553 -12.58 -2.84 -38.15
CA CYS A 553 -12.19 -1.86 -39.16
C CYS A 553 -12.34 -2.45 -40.57
N SER A 554 -13.02 -1.72 -41.46
CA SER A 554 -13.15 -2.09 -42.88
C SER A 554 -11.95 -1.65 -43.75
N GLY A 555 -11.00 -0.88 -43.20
CA GLY A 555 -9.79 -0.37 -43.86
C GLY A 555 -8.49 -0.82 -43.16
N ASP A 556 -7.33 -0.22 -43.48
CA ASP A 556 -6.05 -0.57 -42.85
C ASP A 556 -6.02 -0.21 -41.34
N PRO A 557 -6.00 -1.18 -40.42
CA PRO A 557 -6.01 -0.90 -38.97
C PRO A 557 -4.79 -0.09 -38.52
N ALA A 558 -3.67 -0.18 -39.24
CA ALA A 558 -2.47 0.60 -38.90
C ALA A 558 -2.65 2.11 -39.13
N ALA A 559 -3.52 2.50 -40.08
CA ALA A 559 -3.87 3.88 -40.30
C ALA A 559 -4.76 4.44 -39.18
N PHE A 560 -5.61 3.60 -38.57
CA PHE A 560 -6.46 3.99 -37.44
C PHE A 560 -5.69 4.08 -36.11
N VAL A 561 -4.74 3.18 -35.87
CA VAL A 561 -3.88 3.24 -34.66
C VAL A 561 -3.02 4.50 -34.64
N ASN A 562 -2.53 4.95 -35.81
CA ASN A 562 -1.69 6.16 -35.94
C ASN A 562 -2.49 7.45 -36.22
N GLY A 563 -3.83 7.38 -36.25
CA GLY A 563 -4.70 8.50 -36.57
C GLY A 563 -4.88 9.47 -35.40
N GLN A 564 -5.39 10.68 -35.68
CA GLN A 564 -5.86 11.59 -34.64
C GLN A 564 -7.26 11.18 -34.16
N TRP A 565 -7.37 10.93 -32.86
CA TRP A 565 -8.62 10.58 -32.17
C TRP A 565 -9.17 11.79 -31.40
N PRO A 566 -10.49 11.85 -31.16
CA PRO A 566 -11.10 12.93 -30.38
C PRO A 566 -10.60 12.96 -28.93
N ASP A 567 -10.64 14.14 -28.34
CA ASP A 567 -10.27 14.35 -26.94
C ASP A 567 -11.09 13.42 -26.03
N GLY A 568 -10.40 12.64 -25.20
CA GLY A 568 -10.99 11.62 -24.33
C GLY A 568 -10.66 10.17 -24.70
N VAL A 569 -10.08 9.91 -25.88
CA VAL A 569 -9.47 8.60 -26.19
C VAL A 569 -8.06 8.52 -25.56
N LEU A 570 -7.82 7.47 -24.78
CA LEU A 570 -6.59 7.27 -24.02
C LEU A 570 -5.56 6.45 -24.81
N ASP A 571 -6.00 5.36 -25.44
CA ASP A 571 -5.14 4.43 -26.18
C ASP A 571 -5.93 3.66 -27.25
N VAL A 572 -5.25 3.23 -28.32
CA VAL A 572 -5.82 2.42 -29.39
C VAL A 572 -4.85 1.31 -29.77
N ARG A 573 -5.25 0.05 -29.54
CA ARG A 573 -4.42 -1.13 -29.80
C ARG A 573 -5.02 -2.04 -30.85
N ARG A 574 -4.18 -2.65 -31.67
CA ARG A 574 -4.60 -3.70 -32.60
C ARG A 574 -4.70 -5.03 -31.86
N LEU A 575 -5.86 -5.68 -31.94
CA LEU A 575 -6.07 -7.03 -31.39
C LEU A 575 -5.82 -8.11 -32.44
N ASN A 576 -6.43 -7.97 -33.62
CA ASN A 576 -6.40 -8.95 -34.70
C ASN A 576 -6.19 -8.28 -36.07
N LYS A 577 -6.26 -9.07 -37.16
CA LYS A 577 -6.11 -8.52 -38.52
C LYS A 577 -7.08 -7.37 -38.79
N ASP A 578 -8.31 -7.46 -38.31
CA ASP A 578 -9.41 -6.53 -38.65
C ASP A 578 -10.05 -5.87 -37.41
N THR A 579 -9.46 -6.01 -36.22
CA THR A 579 -10.07 -5.55 -34.94
C THR A 579 -9.10 -4.69 -34.15
N ILE A 580 -9.60 -3.54 -33.67
CA ILE A 580 -8.91 -2.61 -32.77
C ILE A 580 -9.67 -2.50 -31.45
N ARG A 581 -8.93 -2.23 -30.37
CA ARG A 581 -9.46 -1.88 -29.05
C ARG A 581 -9.18 -0.41 -28.81
N VAL A 582 -10.22 0.34 -28.45
CA VAL A 582 -10.13 1.76 -28.11
C VAL A 582 -10.40 1.89 -26.61
N GLU A 583 -9.43 2.42 -25.87
CA GLU A 583 -9.56 2.81 -24.46
C GLU A 583 -9.92 4.30 -24.39
N TYR A 584 -10.94 4.65 -23.62
CA TYR A 584 -11.44 6.03 -23.54
C TYR A 584 -11.99 6.38 -22.15
N ASP A 585 -11.98 7.68 -21.83
CA ASP A 585 -12.62 8.24 -20.65
C ASP A 585 -14.09 8.57 -20.94
N ALA A 586 -14.98 7.73 -20.40
CA ALA A 586 -16.42 7.84 -20.57
C ALA A 586 -17.05 9.11 -19.96
N LYS A 587 -16.30 9.90 -19.17
CA LYS A 587 -16.74 11.23 -18.68
C LYS A 587 -16.49 12.34 -19.69
N ILE A 588 -15.54 12.16 -20.61
CA ILE A 588 -15.15 13.15 -21.62
C ILE A 588 -15.82 12.82 -22.95
N VAL A 589 -15.71 11.56 -23.40
CA VAL A 589 -16.30 11.07 -24.64
C VAL A 589 -17.03 9.77 -24.36
N GLY A 590 -18.30 9.66 -24.73
CA GLY A 590 -19.04 8.43 -24.52
C GLY A 590 -19.06 7.52 -25.74
N ALA A 591 -19.42 6.25 -25.53
CA ALA A 591 -19.27 5.16 -26.49
C ALA A 591 -19.95 5.43 -27.85
N ARG A 592 -21.15 6.04 -27.89
CA ARG A 592 -21.82 6.34 -29.17
C ARG A 592 -21.20 7.52 -29.89
N ASN A 593 -20.60 8.48 -29.18
CA ASN A 593 -19.94 9.62 -29.83
C ASN A 593 -18.73 9.13 -30.65
N LEU A 594 -17.99 8.15 -30.12
CA LEU A 594 -16.94 7.44 -30.87
C LEU A 594 -17.46 6.69 -32.11
N MET A 595 -18.75 6.38 -32.16
CA MET A 595 -19.40 5.64 -33.25
C MET A 595 -20.27 6.51 -34.18
N CYS A 596 -20.37 7.84 -33.97
CA CYS A 596 -21.27 8.70 -34.74
C CYS A 596 -20.58 9.82 -35.55
N ASP A 597 -19.31 10.14 -35.30
CA ASP A 597 -18.56 11.18 -36.04
C ASP A 597 -17.95 10.68 -37.37
N GLU A 598 -17.32 11.56 -38.17
CA GLU A 598 -16.80 11.25 -39.53
C GLU A 598 -15.87 10.02 -39.62
N TRP A 599 -15.18 9.65 -38.53
CA TRP A 599 -14.33 8.45 -38.43
C TRP A 599 -15.10 7.12 -38.39
N SER A 600 -16.40 7.15 -38.09
CA SER A 600 -17.24 5.97 -37.83
C SER A 600 -17.74 5.23 -39.08
N ARG A 601 -17.68 5.85 -40.27
CA ARG A 601 -18.23 5.25 -41.50
C ARG A 601 -17.56 3.94 -41.92
N SER A 602 -16.40 3.62 -41.34
CA SER A 602 -15.61 2.41 -41.59
C SER A 602 -15.40 1.53 -40.34
N LEU A 603 -16.07 1.85 -39.23
CA LEU A 603 -15.94 1.16 -37.94
C LEU A 603 -17.27 0.52 -37.53
N GLN A 604 -17.25 -0.76 -37.14
CA GLN A 604 -18.40 -1.47 -36.59
C GLN A 604 -18.08 -2.00 -35.19
N LEU A 605 -19.07 -2.03 -34.29
CA LEU A 605 -18.88 -2.61 -32.95
C LEU A 605 -18.58 -4.12 -33.08
N ALA A 606 -17.47 -4.57 -32.49
CA ALA A 606 -17.15 -5.99 -32.47
C ALA A 606 -18.13 -6.75 -31.57
N PRO A 607 -18.46 -8.02 -31.88
CA PRO A 607 -19.29 -8.85 -31.00
C PRO A 607 -18.68 -8.94 -29.59
N PRO A 608 -19.50 -9.13 -28.54
CA PRO A 608 -19.01 -9.20 -27.16
C PRO A 608 -17.97 -10.31 -27.05
N CYS A 609 -16.75 -9.93 -26.65
CA CYS A 609 -15.69 -10.90 -26.44
C CYS A 609 -15.98 -11.65 -25.12
N PRO A 610 -16.10 -12.99 -25.12
CA PRO A 610 -16.11 -13.75 -23.88
C PRO A 610 -14.80 -13.53 -23.13
N ASP A 611 -14.81 -13.75 -21.81
CA ASP A 611 -13.64 -13.51 -20.95
C ASP A 611 -12.38 -14.17 -21.54
N SER A 612 -11.38 -13.37 -21.92
CA SER A 612 -10.21 -13.84 -22.68
C SER A 612 -9.42 -14.91 -21.91
N SER A 613 -9.47 -14.85 -20.58
CA SER A 613 -8.92 -15.83 -19.65
C SER A 613 -9.59 -17.21 -19.78
N LEU A 614 -10.93 -17.24 -19.79
CA LEU A 614 -11.72 -18.47 -19.93
C LEU A 614 -11.58 -19.07 -21.33
N GLU A 615 -11.50 -18.23 -22.36
CA GLU A 615 -11.38 -18.69 -23.75
C GLU A 615 -10.01 -19.30 -24.04
N ALA A 616 -8.94 -18.71 -23.50
CA ALA A 616 -7.59 -19.28 -23.53
C ALA A 616 -7.55 -20.63 -22.80
N GLY A 617 -8.19 -20.71 -21.62
CA GLY A 617 -8.36 -21.96 -20.87
C GLY A 617 -9.08 -23.04 -21.68
N ASN A 618 -10.19 -22.71 -22.33
CA ASN A 618 -10.93 -23.64 -23.19
C ASN A 618 -10.13 -24.12 -24.39
N ARG A 619 -9.42 -23.23 -25.08
CA ARG A 619 -8.55 -23.59 -26.19
C ARG A 619 -7.44 -24.53 -25.73
N HIS A 620 -6.88 -24.27 -24.55
CA HIS A 620 -5.87 -25.12 -23.94
C HIS A 620 -6.41 -26.52 -23.59
N VAL A 621 -7.57 -26.61 -22.92
CA VAL A 621 -8.24 -27.89 -22.62
C VAL A 621 -8.53 -28.68 -23.90
N ARG A 622 -8.97 -28.00 -24.97
CA ARG A 622 -9.22 -28.61 -26.27
C ARG A 622 -7.95 -29.14 -26.91
N ASN A 623 -6.87 -28.36 -26.94
CA ASN A 623 -5.59 -28.79 -27.50
C ASN A 623 -5.00 -29.97 -26.72
N MET A 624 -5.07 -29.93 -25.39
CA MET A 624 -4.63 -31.05 -24.56
C MET A 624 -5.50 -32.29 -24.78
N GLY A 625 -6.82 -32.12 -24.97
CA GLY A 625 -7.72 -33.20 -25.37
C GLY A 625 -7.34 -33.79 -26.74
N LEU A 626 -7.02 -32.97 -27.73
CA LEU A 626 -6.57 -33.42 -29.05
C LEU A 626 -5.24 -34.19 -28.98
N LEU A 627 -4.26 -33.71 -28.22
CA LEU A 627 -3.00 -34.41 -28.00
C LEU A 627 -3.19 -35.73 -27.22
N THR A 628 -4.12 -35.75 -26.26
CA THR A 628 -4.49 -36.97 -25.53
C THR A 628 -5.15 -37.99 -26.46
N LEU A 629 -6.04 -37.54 -27.36
CA LEU A 629 -6.66 -38.39 -28.38
C LEU A 629 -5.63 -38.91 -29.38
N LEU A 630 -4.68 -38.07 -29.81
CA LEU A 630 -3.57 -38.50 -30.66
C LEU A 630 -2.68 -39.52 -29.94
N SER A 631 -2.41 -39.32 -28.65
CA SER A 631 -1.68 -40.29 -27.82
C SER A 631 -2.40 -41.61 -27.75
N ALA A 632 -3.69 -41.61 -27.44
CA ALA A 632 -4.50 -42.81 -27.43
C ALA A 632 -4.50 -43.50 -28.80
N ALA A 633 -4.63 -42.75 -29.90
CA ALA A 633 -4.62 -43.29 -31.26
C ALA A 633 -3.30 -43.97 -31.65
N LEU A 634 -2.16 -43.48 -31.14
CA LEU A 634 -0.83 -44.07 -31.38
C LEU A 634 -0.49 -45.21 -30.40
N THR A 635 -0.98 -45.12 -29.17
CA THR A 635 -0.76 -46.11 -28.11
C THR A 635 -1.65 -47.36 -28.30
N ILE A 636 -2.89 -47.21 -28.77
CA ILE A 636 -3.81 -48.34 -28.98
C ILE A 636 -3.20 -49.41 -29.91
N PRO A 637 -2.63 -49.08 -31.09
CA PRO A 637 -1.95 -50.07 -31.92
C PRO A 637 -0.77 -50.76 -31.23
N VAL A 638 0.00 -50.05 -30.39
CA VAL A 638 1.10 -50.64 -29.61
C VAL A 638 0.56 -51.64 -28.59
N LEU A 639 -0.52 -51.30 -27.87
CA LEU A 639 -1.21 -52.21 -26.96
C LEU A 639 -1.77 -53.43 -27.68
N VAL A 640 -2.36 -53.25 -28.86
CA VAL A 640 -2.86 -54.35 -29.69
C VAL A 640 -1.72 -55.26 -30.11
N MET A 641 -0.57 -54.71 -30.52
CA MET A 641 0.60 -55.52 -30.89
C MET A 641 1.22 -56.27 -29.70
N ALA A 642 1.17 -55.69 -28.50
CA ALA A 642 1.75 -56.29 -27.30
C ALA A 642 0.81 -57.30 -26.61
N TRP A 643 -0.51 -57.06 -26.61
CA TRP A 643 -1.47 -57.83 -25.80
C TRP A 643 -2.46 -58.65 -26.63
N ALA A 644 -2.68 -58.35 -27.91
CA ALA A 644 -3.57 -59.14 -28.75
C ALA A 644 -2.86 -60.40 -29.27
N PRO A 645 -3.57 -61.53 -29.41
CA PRO A 645 -2.98 -62.78 -29.91
C PRO A 645 -2.76 -62.72 -31.43
N LEU A 646 -1.73 -62.02 -31.87
CA LEU A 646 -1.34 -61.84 -33.29
C LEU A 646 -0.33 -62.91 -33.74
N PRO A 647 -0.19 -63.16 -35.06
CA PRO A 647 0.78 -64.11 -35.60
C PRO A 647 2.24 -63.71 -35.29
N GLU A 648 3.06 -64.62 -34.76
CA GLU A 648 4.43 -64.34 -34.30
C GLU A 648 5.32 -63.68 -35.38
N ARG A 649 5.44 -62.36 -35.29
CA ARG A 649 6.38 -61.53 -36.07
C ARG A 649 7.06 -60.53 -35.14
N GLU A 650 7.80 -61.05 -34.17
CA GLU A 650 8.43 -60.28 -33.08
C GLU A 650 9.23 -59.08 -33.59
N ILE A 651 10.06 -59.26 -34.62
CA ILE A 651 10.87 -58.17 -35.18
C ILE A 651 9.99 -57.12 -35.88
N ALA A 652 8.94 -57.53 -36.60
CA ALA A 652 8.08 -56.60 -37.33
C ALA A 652 7.19 -55.78 -36.37
N TYR A 653 6.65 -56.42 -35.34
CA TYR A 653 5.84 -55.77 -34.31
C TYR A 653 6.69 -54.92 -33.37
N GLY A 654 7.89 -55.37 -32.98
CA GLY A 654 8.84 -54.57 -32.22
C GLY A 654 9.33 -53.34 -33.00
N SER A 655 9.58 -53.47 -34.31
CA SER A 655 9.95 -52.32 -35.16
C SER A 655 8.80 -51.31 -35.31
N ALA A 656 7.56 -51.78 -35.49
CA ALA A 656 6.38 -50.92 -35.55
C ALA A 656 6.08 -50.25 -34.20
N SER A 657 6.22 -50.99 -33.10
CA SER A 657 6.07 -50.49 -31.74
C SER A 657 7.14 -49.46 -31.39
N LEU A 658 8.40 -49.69 -31.78
CA LEU A 658 9.47 -48.71 -31.66
C LEU A 658 9.13 -47.42 -32.40
N ALA A 659 8.68 -47.50 -33.66
CA ALA A 659 8.33 -46.32 -34.45
C ALA A 659 7.19 -45.51 -33.80
N LEU A 660 6.09 -46.17 -33.42
CA LEU A 660 4.94 -45.52 -32.78
C LEU A 660 5.30 -44.97 -31.39
N ALA A 661 6.05 -45.74 -30.59
CA ALA A 661 6.52 -45.32 -29.28
C ALA A 661 7.48 -44.14 -29.37
N THR A 662 8.34 -44.09 -30.39
CA THR A 662 9.20 -42.92 -30.66
C THR A 662 8.35 -41.69 -30.93
N VAL A 663 7.30 -41.81 -31.74
CA VAL A 663 6.39 -40.68 -32.04
C VAL A 663 5.69 -40.21 -30.75
N VAL A 664 5.17 -41.13 -29.94
CA VAL A 664 4.56 -40.77 -28.64
C VAL A 664 5.60 -40.10 -27.72
N GLN A 665 6.81 -40.66 -27.64
CA GLN A 665 7.87 -40.17 -26.77
C GLN A 665 8.38 -38.78 -27.17
N VAL A 666 8.51 -38.51 -28.47
CA VAL A 666 9.10 -37.27 -29.00
C VAL A 666 8.06 -36.20 -29.31
N VAL A 667 6.88 -36.55 -29.80
CA VAL A 667 5.83 -35.56 -30.16
C VAL A 667 4.95 -35.23 -28.96
N ILE A 668 4.54 -36.25 -28.19
CA ILE A 668 3.56 -36.09 -27.11
C ILE A 668 4.25 -35.84 -25.77
N ALA A 669 5.23 -36.67 -25.42
CA ALA A 669 6.02 -36.48 -24.21
C ALA A 669 7.18 -35.50 -24.40
N GLY A 670 7.62 -35.26 -25.63
CA GLY A 670 8.71 -34.33 -25.95
C GLY A 670 8.58 -32.94 -25.33
N PRO A 671 7.39 -32.31 -25.31
CA PRO A 671 7.19 -31.05 -24.61
C PRO A 671 7.50 -31.06 -23.10
N PHE A 672 7.57 -32.22 -22.43
CA PHE A 672 7.94 -32.32 -21.00
C PHE A 672 9.45 -32.30 -20.77
N TYR A 673 10.25 -32.82 -21.71
CA TYR A 673 11.70 -32.90 -21.60
C TYR A 673 12.39 -31.53 -21.42
N PRO A 674 12.18 -30.54 -22.31
CA PRO A 674 12.81 -29.24 -22.16
C PRO A 674 12.27 -28.53 -20.91
N LYS A 675 11.01 -28.77 -20.51
CA LYS A 675 10.43 -28.18 -19.29
C LYS A 675 11.14 -28.68 -18.03
N ALA A 676 11.26 -30.00 -17.88
CA ALA A 676 11.89 -30.64 -16.73
C ALA A 676 13.40 -30.36 -16.67
N LEU A 677 14.11 -30.47 -17.81
CA LEU A 677 15.56 -30.23 -17.86
C LEU A 677 15.90 -28.76 -17.62
N LYS A 678 15.15 -27.81 -18.22
CA LYS A 678 15.37 -26.39 -17.94
C LYS A 678 15.08 -26.05 -16.48
N ALA A 679 14.02 -26.61 -15.88
CA ALA A 679 13.72 -26.39 -14.46
C ALA A 679 14.83 -26.92 -13.53
N LEU A 680 15.39 -28.09 -13.83
CA LEU A 680 16.49 -28.68 -13.07
C LEU A 680 17.79 -27.86 -13.22
N VAL A 681 18.16 -27.49 -14.44
CA VAL A 681 19.45 -26.84 -14.74
C VAL A 681 19.45 -25.35 -14.37
N PHE A 682 18.42 -24.61 -14.79
CA PHE A 682 18.37 -23.16 -14.60
C PHE A 682 17.77 -22.77 -13.24
N SER A 683 16.74 -23.49 -12.79
CA SER A 683 16.03 -23.13 -11.56
C SER A 683 16.46 -23.96 -10.35
N LYS A 684 17.30 -25.00 -10.52
CA LYS A 684 17.74 -25.94 -9.47
C LYS A 684 16.56 -26.60 -8.72
N VAL A 685 15.44 -26.80 -9.41
CA VAL A 685 14.20 -27.33 -8.83
C VAL A 685 13.84 -28.65 -9.47
N ILE A 686 13.44 -29.60 -8.63
CA ILE A 686 12.96 -30.91 -9.03
C ILE A 686 11.43 -30.82 -9.22
N GLU A 687 10.98 -30.56 -10.45
CA GLU A 687 9.56 -30.43 -10.79
C GLU A 687 8.86 -31.77 -10.98
N MET A 688 7.52 -31.80 -10.88
CA MET A 688 6.70 -33.00 -11.14
C MET A 688 6.92 -33.57 -12.56
N ASP A 689 7.14 -32.71 -13.56
CA ASP A 689 7.42 -33.14 -14.93
C ASP A 689 8.74 -33.94 -15.03
N LEU A 690 9.66 -33.81 -14.06
CA LEU A 690 10.88 -34.62 -14.00
C LEU A 690 10.59 -36.09 -13.67
N LEU A 691 9.59 -36.39 -12.82
CA LEU A 691 9.17 -37.78 -12.58
C LEU A 691 8.61 -38.41 -13.85
N ILE A 692 7.84 -37.64 -14.63
CA ILE A 692 7.27 -38.09 -15.91
C ILE A 692 8.40 -38.35 -16.91
N VAL A 693 9.36 -37.44 -17.03
CA VAL A 693 10.51 -37.60 -17.94
C VAL A 693 11.37 -38.79 -17.53
N LEU A 694 11.73 -38.93 -16.25
CA LEU A 694 12.53 -40.05 -15.76
C LEU A 694 11.83 -41.40 -15.95
N SER A 695 10.54 -41.49 -15.60
CA SER A 695 9.77 -42.74 -15.74
C SER A 695 9.57 -43.15 -17.21
N THR A 696 9.15 -42.22 -18.07
CA THR A 696 8.93 -42.49 -19.50
C THR A 696 10.25 -42.77 -20.23
N SER A 697 11.32 -42.02 -19.93
CA SER A 697 12.66 -42.28 -20.48
C SER A 697 13.20 -43.64 -20.05
N ALA A 698 13.06 -44.00 -18.77
CA ALA A 698 13.55 -45.29 -18.27
C ALA A 698 12.84 -46.46 -18.95
N ALA A 699 11.51 -46.39 -19.07
CA ALA A 699 10.73 -47.41 -19.78
C ALA A 699 11.08 -47.48 -21.28
N TYR A 700 11.21 -46.33 -21.95
CA TYR A 700 11.53 -46.27 -23.37
C TYR A 700 12.96 -46.76 -23.68
N ILE A 701 13.97 -46.26 -22.98
CA ILE A 701 15.37 -46.65 -23.18
C ILE A 701 15.55 -48.13 -22.90
N PHE A 702 14.96 -48.65 -21.83
CA PHE A 702 14.98 -50.08 -21.54
C PHE A 702 14.39 -50.89 -22.70
N SER A 703 13.26 -50.45 -23.26
CA SER A 703 12.60 -51.12 -24.40
C SER A 703 13.45 -51.11 -25.66
N VAL A 704 14.13 -49.99 -25.96
CA VAL A 704 15.06 -49.88 -27.10
C VAL A 704 16.25 -50.83 -26.93
N VAL A 705 16.83 -50.88 -25.73
CA VAL A 705 17.95 -51.79 -25.43
C VAL A 705 17.50 -53.24 -25.54
N SER A 706 16.36 -53.60 -24.94
CA SER A 706 15.78 -54.95 -24.99
C SER A 706 15.51 -55.40 -26.43
N PHE A 707 14.92 -54.52 -27.26
CA PHE A 707 14.71 -54.77 -28.67
C PHE A 707 16.02 -54.93 -29.46
N GLY A 708 17.06 -54.14 -29.14
CA GLY A 708 18.38 -54.30 -29.74
C GLY A 708 19.02 -55.66 -29.45
N TYR A 709 18.82 -56.19 -28.23
CA TYR A 709 19.25 -57.54 -27.83
C TYR A 709 18.45 -58.65 -28.52
N LEU A 710 17.13 -58.44 -28.71
CA LEU A 710 16.27 -59.33 -29.51
C LEU A 710 16.74 -59.42 -30.97
N VAL A 711 17.03 -58.28 -31.62
CA VAL A 711 17.55 -58.22 -33.00
C VAL A 711 18.95 -58.84 -33.11
N SER A 712 19.75 -58.74 -32.04
CA SER A 712 21.09 -59.35 -31.96
C SER A 712 21.07 -60.85 -31.62
N GLY A 713 19.87 -61.46 -31.48
CA GLY A 713 19.69 -62.89 -31.21
C GLY A 713 19.89 -63.33 -29.76
N ASN A 714 20.00 -62.39 -28.81
CA ASN A 714 20.16 -62.68 -27.37
C ASN A 714 19.08 -61.94 -26.56
N PRO A 715 17.80 -62.35 -26.64
CA PRO A 715 16.69 -61.63 -26.01
C PRO A 715 16.81 -61.60 -24.48
N LEU A 716 16.43 -60.46 -23.87
CA LEU A 716 16.33 -60.33 -22.42
C LEU A 716 15.09 -61.08 -21.90
N SER A 717 15.15 -61.57 -20.66
CA SER A 717 14.11 -62.40 -20.04
C SER A 717 12.76 -61.71 -19.83
N THR A 718 12.72 -60.37 -19.86
CA THR A 718 11.52 -59.57 -19.60
C THR A 718 10.85 -59.00 -20.85
N GLY A 719 11.46 -59.14 -22.05
CA GLY A 719 10.96 -58.53 -23.29
C GLY A 719 11.09 -57.01 -23.36
N GLU A 720 10.64 -56.40 -24.46
CA GLU A 720 10.49 -54.95 -24.62
C GLU A 720 9.20 -54.41 -23.95
N PHE A 721 9.22 -53.15 -23.47
CA PHE A 721 8.11 -52.50 -22.74
C PHE A 721 7.60 -51.23 -23.47
N PHE A 722 7.53 -51.26 -24.80
CA PHE A 722 7.07 -50.11 -25.59
C PHE A 722 5.62 -49.74 -25.27
N GLU A 723 4.78 -50.73 -24.99
CA GLU A 723 3.40 -50.59 -24.54
C GLU A 723 3.32 -49.90 -23.18
N THR A 724 4.17 -50.28 -22.22
CA THR A 724 4.24 -49.65 -20.90
C THR A 724 4.64 -48.18 -21.02
N SER A 725 5.64 -47.86 -21.85
CA SER A 725 6.09 -46.48 -22.07
C SER A 725 5.02 -45.60 -22.71
N THR A 726 4.33 -46.11 -23.74
CA THR A 726 3.29 -45.36 -24.47
C THR A 726 2.01 -45.21 -23.67
N LEU A 727 1.57 -46.27 -22.99
CA LEU A 727 0.42 -46.27 -22.09
C LEU A 727 0.59 -45.30 -20.94
N LEU A 728 1.79 -45.25 -20.36
CA LEU A 728 2.14 -44.32 -19.28
C LEU A 728 1.92 -42.87 -19.72
N VAL A 729 2.49 -42.47 -20.87
CA VAL A 729 2.33 -41.11 -21.43
C VAL A 729 0.85 -40.81 -21.66
N THR A 730 0.10 -41.76 -22.24
CA THR A 730 -1.33 -41.58 -22.52
C THR A 730 -2.15 -41.40 -21.24
N LEU A 731 -1.96 -42.23 -20.21
CA LEU A 731 -2.72 -42.16 -18.97
C LEU A 731 -2.42 -40.89 -18.16
N ILE A 732 -1.15 -40.47 -18.12
CA ILE A 732 -0.76 -39.18 -17.53
C ILE A 732 -1.45 -38.02 -18.29
N MET A 733 -1.53 -38.10 -19.62
CA MET A 733 -2.22 -37.10 -20.43
C MET A 733 -3.72 -37.05 -20.17
N VAL A 734 -4.37 -38.21 -20.03
CA VAL A 734 -5.77 -38.30 -19.62
C VAL A 734 -5.97 -37.66 -18.25
N GLY A 735 -5.14 -37.98 -17.25
CA GLY A 735 -5.21 -37.40 -15.90
C GLY A 735 -5.11 -35.86 -15.92
N ARG A 736 -4.12 -35.32 -16.64
CA ARG A 736 -3.95 -33.86 -16.81
C ARG A 736 -5.12 -33.23 -17.57
N TRP A 737 -5.67 -33.91 -18.57
CA TRP A 737 -6.83 -33.43 -19.32
C TRP A 737 -8.09 -33.35 -18.46
N VAL A 738 -8.41 -34.41 -17.71
CA VAL A 738 -9.55 -34.43 -16.77
C VAL A 738 -9.39 -33.35 -15.71
N ALA A 739 -8.21 -33.20 -15.12
CA ALA A 739 -7.93 -32.17 -14.12
C ALA A 739 -8.14 -30.74 -14.67
N SER A 740 -7.62 -30.46 -15.87
CA SER A 740 -7.77 -29.15 -16.52
C SER A 740 -9.21 -28.86 -16.92
N LEU A 741 -9.91 -29.87 -17.46
CA LEU A 741 -11.33 -29.77 -17.80
C LEU A 741 -12.20 -29.53 -16.56
N ALA A 742 -11.91 -30.21 -15.45
CA ALA A 742 -12.62 -30.01 -14.19
C ALA A 742 -12.41 -28.59 -13.64
N ARG A 743 -11.17 -28.09 -13.68
CA ARG A 743 -10.83 -26.72 -13.25
C ARG A 743 -11.52 -25.66 -14.09
N GLN A 744 -11.49 -25.83 -15.42
CA GLN A 744 -12.13 -24.91 -16.36
C GLN A 744 -13.65 -24.86 -16.16
N LYS A 745 -14.31 -26.02 -16.08
CA LYS A 745 -15.75 -26.10 -15.80
C LYS A 745 -16.12 -25.48 -14.45
N ALA A 746 -15.27 -25.64 -13.44
CA ALA A 746 -15.48 -25.01 -12.14
C ALA A 746 -15.45 -23.47 -12.26
N ALA A 747 -14.44 -22.91 -12.93
CA ALA A 747 -14.31 -21.47 -13.14
C ALA A 747 -15.47 -20.87 -13.97
N GLU A 748 -15.90 -21.56 -15.04
CA GLU A 748 -17.01 -21.12 -15.90
C GLU A 748 -18.35 -21.08 -15.17
N SER A 749 -18.67 -22.14 -14.40
CA SER A 749 -19.98 -22.30 -13.75
C SER A 749 -20.28 -21.29 -12.63
N ILE A 750 -19.27 -20.50 -12.30
CA ILE A 750 -19.22 -19.56 -11.18
C ILE A 750 -19.03 -18.11 -11.67
N SER A 751 -18.87 -17.89 -12.97
CA SER A 751 -18.66 -16.54 -13.52
C SER A 751 -19.89 -15.65 -13.31
N ILE A 752 -19.71 -14.62 -12.48
CA ILE A 752 -20.74 -13.62 -12.16
C ILE A 752 -21.00 -12.70 -13.37
N ARG A 753 -20.00 -12.55 -14.25
CA ARG A 753 -20.11 -11.78 -15.50
C ARG A 753 -21.16 -12.34 -16.45
N SER A 754 -21.51 -13.63 -16.34
CA SER A 754 -22.59 -14.25 -17.11
C SER A 754 -23.98 -13.68 -16.79
N LEU A 755 -24.13 -12.96 -15.68
CA LEU A 755 -25.38 -12.31 -15.30
C LEU A 755 -25.62 -10.99 -16.06
N GLN A 756 -24.60 -10.45 -16.73
CA GLN A 756 -24.64 -9.20 -17.48
C GLN A 756 -25.45 -9.35 -18.78
N THR A 757 -26.45 -8.48 -18.98
CA THR A 757 -27.22 -8.46 -20.23
C THR A 757 -26.43 -7.77 -21.35
N PRO A 758 -26.35 -8.36 -22.55
CA PRO A 758 -25.59 -7.77 -23.67
C PRO A 758 -26.33 -6.63 -24.38
N THR A 759 -27.66 -6.53 -24.25
CA THR A 759 -28.48 -5.49 -24.89
C THR A 759 -29.23 -4.65 -23.86
N ALA A 760 -29.56 -3.42 -24.24
CA ALA A 760 -30.36 -2.48 -23.46
C ALA A 760 -31.34 -1.73 -24.37
N MET A 761 -32.52 -1.40 -23.85
CA MET A 761 -33.52 -0.63 -24.59
C MET A 761 -33.39 0.84 -24.20
N LEU A 762 -32.71 1.64 -25.02
CA LEU A 762 -32.52 3.07 -24.81
C LEU A 762 -33.82 3.82 -25.12
N VAL A 763 -34.15 4.80 -24.27
CA VAL A 763 -35.25 5.74 -24.47
C VAL A 763 -34.66 7.10 -24.82
N SER A 764 -34.93 7.57 -26.03
CA SER A 764 -34.49 8.89 -26.53
C SER A 764 -35.35 10.02 -25.95
N ASP A 765 -34.87 11.27 -26.05
CA ASP A 765 -35.58 12.47 -25.55
C ASP A 765 -36.95 12.71 -26.23
N ASP A 766 -37.14 12.17 -27.44
CA ASP A 766 -38.40 12.17 -28.20
C ASP A 766 -39.36 11.03 -27.80
N GLY A 767 -38.96 10.19 -26.83
CA GLY A 767 -39.73 9.04 -26.37
C GLY A 767 -39.62 7.80 -27.25
N MET A 768 -38.75 7.80 -28.27
CA MET A 768 -38.52 6.66 -29.14
C MET A 768 -37.64 5.61 -28.46
N GLU A 769 -38.01 4.34 -28.58
CA GLU A 769 -37.29 3.21 -28.00
C GLU A 769 -36.39 2.55 -29.03
N LYS A 770 -35.12 2.35 -28.69
CA LYS A 770 -34.14 1.71 -29.55
C LYS A 770 -33.35 0.67 -28.78
N GLU A 771 -33.36 -0.57 -29.27
CA GLU A 771 -32.47 -1.59 -28.75
C GLU A 771 -31.03 -1.30 -29.20
N ILE A 772 -30.14 -1.26 -28.23
CA ILE A 772 -28.71 -1.02 -28.41
C ILE A 772 -27.90 -2.08 -27.66
N ASP A 773 -26.65 -2.30 -28.08
CA ASP A 773 -25.70 -3.04 -27.27
C ASP A 773 -25.47 -2.28 -25.96
N ALA A 774 -25.48 -3.00 -24.83
CA ALA A 774 -25.31 -2.39 -23.51
C ALA A 774 -23.98 -1.63 -23.40
N ARG A 775 -22.93 -2.07 -24.11
CA ARG A 775 -21.62 -1.39 -24.16
C ARG A 775 -21.69 0.01 -24.78
N MET A 776 -22.77 0.34 -25.49
CA MET A 776 -23.01 1.67 -26.06
C MET A 776 -23.80 2.60 -25.14
N LEU A 777 -24.11 2.18 -23.92
CA LEU A 777 -24.69 3.06 -22.90
C LEU A 777 -23.68 4.13 -22.46
N GLN A 778 -24.18 5.31 -22.12
CA GLN A 778 -23.40 6.48 -21.70
C GLN A 778 -24.05 7.16 -20.50
N TYR A 779 -23.29 7.97 -19.77
CA TYR A 779 -23.83 8.77 -18.68
C TYR A 779 -24.91 9.73 -19.19
N GLY A 780 -26.02 9.83 -18.46
CA GLY A 780 -27.19 10.60 -18.86
C GLY A 780 -28.29 9.79 -19.56
N ASP A 781 -27.97 8.56 -20.00
CA ASP A 781 -28.95 7.69 -20.66
C ASP A 781 -30.09 7.26 -19.74
N ILE A 782 -31.25 7.08 -20.38
CA ILE A 782 -32.43 6.47 -19.79
C ILE A 782 -32.72 5.20 -20.56
N PHE A 783 -32.89 4.08 -19.87
CA PHE A 783 -33.23 2.80 -20.48
C PHE A 783 -34.49 2.22 -19.86
N ARG A 784 -35.24 1.48 -20.68
CA ARG A 784 -36.44 0.76 -20.28
C ARG A 784 -36.09 -0.70 -19.95
N VAL A 785 -36.64 -1.20 -18.85
CA VAL A 785 -36.53 -2.59 -18.43
C VAL A 785 -37.92 -3.22 -18.54
N ALA A 786 -38.05 -4.19 -19.43
CA ALA A 786 -39.31 -4.91 -19.62
C ALA A 786 -39.59 -5.87 -18.45
N PRO A 787 -40.85 -6.30 -18.27
CA PRO A 787 -41.18 -7.37 -17.34
C PRO A 787 -40.37 -8.64 -17.62
N ASP A 788 -40.03 -9.37 -16.57
CA ASP A 788 -39.26 -10.63 -16.61
C ASP A 788 -37.90 -10.55 -17.32
N SER A 789 -37.39 -9.33 -17.54
CA SER A 789 -36.12 -9.08 -18.19
C SER A 789 -35.02 -8.71 -17.17
N ARG A 790 -33.78 -9.00 -17.52
CA ARG A 790 -32.61 -8.65 -16.70
C ARG A 790 -32.23 -7.20 -16.87
N ILE A 791 -31.91 -6.56 -15.76
CA ILE A 791 -31.45 -5.18 -15.72
C ILE A 791 -30.04 -5.10 -16.33
N PRO A 792 -29.82 -4.30 -17.40
CA PRO A 792 -28.55 -4.27 -18.10
C PRO A 792 -27.44 -3.56 -17.30
N THR A 793 -27.74 -2.54 -16.50
CA THR A 793 -26.72 -1.85 -15.69
C THR A 793 -27.34 -1.16 -14.48
N ASP A 794 -26.52 -0.71 -13.54
CA ASP A 794 -27.00 -0.04 -12.33
C ASP A 794 -27.64 1.32 -12.67
N GLY A 795 -28.73 1.65 -11.99
CA GLY A 795 -29.47 2.87 -12.25
C GLY A 795 -30.46 3.25 -11.16
N THR A 796 -31.15 4.37 -11.38
CA THR A 796 -32.23 4.87 -10.51
C THR A 796 -33.56 4.88 -11.26
N VAL A 797 -34.61 4.30 -10.67
CA VAL A 797 -35.96 4.29 -11.26
C VAL A 797 -36.49 5.72 -11.35
N ILE A 798 -36.89 6.14 -12.55
CA ILE A 798 -37.53 7.45 -12.79
C ILE A 798 -39.05 7.34 -12.92
N SER A 799 -39.55 6.21 -13.42
CA SER A 799 -40.98 5.89 -13.50
C SER A 799 -41.22 4.38 -13.53
N GLY A 800 -42.38 3.96 -13.04
CA GLY A 800 -42.73 2.55 -12.84
C GLY A 800 -42.54 2.10 -11.38
N SER A 801 -43.21 1.01 -11.03
CA SER A 801 -43.08 0.32 -9.74
C SER A 801 -43.10 -1.18 -10.01
N SER A 802 -42.13 -1.94 -9.52
CA SER A 802 -42.05 -3.38 -9.78
C SER A 802 -41.31 -4.08 -8.65
N GLU A 803 -41.55 -5.37 -8.48
CA GLU A 803 -40.74 -6.24 -7.64
C GLU A 803 -39.53 -6.72 -8.43
N ILE A 804 -38.33 -6.68 -7.86
CA ILE A 804 -37.10 -7.11 -8.52
C ILE A 804 -36.53 -8.31 -7.77
N ASP A 805 -36.31 -9.40 -8.49
CA ASP A 805 -35.61 -10.57 -7.98
C ASP A 805 -34.08 -10.31 -7.99
N GLU A 806 -33.56 -10.04 -6.80
CA GLU A 806 -32.13 -9.83 -6.55
C GLU A 806 -31.43 -11.11 -6.02
N SER A 807 -32.10 -12.27 -6.03
CA SER A 807 -31.64 -13.52 -5.40
C SER A 807 -30.28 -14.01 -5.88
N MET A 808 -29.98 -13.81 -7.17
CA MET A 808 -28.73 -14.27 -7.79
C MET A 808 -27.49 -13.52 -7.30
N LEU A 809 -27.67 -12.31 -6.76
CA LEU A 809 -26.59 -11.48 -6.23
C LEU A 809 -26.63 -11.37 -4.70
N THR A 810 -27.83 -11.38 -4.13
CA THR A 810 -28.04 -11.19 -2.68
C THR A 810 -28.19 -12.51 -1.92
N GLY A 811 -28.53 -13.60 -2.60
CA GLY A 811 -28.80 -14.91 -2.00
C GLY A 811 -30.20 -15.09 -1.41
N GLU A 812 -31.03 -14.05 -1.45
CA GLU A 812 -32.35 -14.00 -0.82
C GLU A 812 -33.44 -14.41 -1.78
N ALA A 813 -34.35 -15.30 -1.36
CA ALA A 813 -35.36 -15.85 -2.24
C ALA A 813 -36.56 -14.91 -2.50
N GLN A 814 -36.74 -13.86 -1.68
CA GLN A 814 -37.88 -12.94 -1.80
C GLN A 814 -37.54 -11.74 -2.70
N PRO A 815 -38.37 -11.44 -3.71
CA PRO A 815 -38.25 -10.22 -4.51
C PRO A 815 -38.34 -8.94 -3.67
N VAL A 816 -37.65 -7.89 -4.12
CA VAL A 816 -37.61 -6.58 -3.45
C VAL A 816 -38.42 -5.56 -4.24
N GLU A 817 -39.39 -4.93 -3.60
CA GLU A 817 -40.18 -3.85 -4.22
C GLU A 817 -39.31 -2.61 -4.52
N LYS A 818 -39.45 -2.08 -5.74
CA LYS A 818 -38.77 -0.86 -6.21
C LYS A 818 -39.79 0.11 -6.79
N HIS A 819 -39.70 1.35 -6.34
CA HIS A 819 -40.52 2.48 -6.78
C HIS A 819 -39.65 3.64 -7.28
N THR A 820 -40.25 4.71 -7.81
CA THR A 820 -39.52 5.91 -8.25
C THR A 820 -38.50 6.38 -7.21
N LYS A 821 -37.27 6.68 -7.67
CA LYS A 821 -36.05 6.98 -6.89
C LYS A 821 -35.35 5.78 -6.24
N SER A 822 -35.88 4.56 -6.36
CA SER A 822 -35.18 3.36 -5.91
C SER A 822 -33.99 3.06 -6.81
N ALA A 823 -32.90 2.54 -6.22
CA ALA A 823 -31.77 2.03 -6.97
C ALA A 823 -32.03 0.59 -7.45
N VAL A 824 -31.60 0.31 -8.67
CA VAL A 824 -31.63 -1.03 -9.29
C VAL A 824 -30.23 -1.49 -9.63
N ILE A 825 -30.01 -2.80 -9.57
CA ILE A 825 -28.69 -3.43 -9.68
C ILE A 825 -28.62 -4.23 -10.98
N ALA A 826 -27.48 -4.18 -11.66
CA ALA A 826 -27.25 -4.95 -12.89
C ALA A 826 -27.41 -6.46 -12.65
N GLY A 827 -28.02 -7.17 -13.60
CA GLY A 827 -28.17 -8.63 -13.59
C GLY A 827 -29.31 -9.19 -12.74
N THR A 828 -29.98 -8.35 -11.94
CA THR A 828 -31.22 -8.73 -11.26
C THR A 828 -32.35 -8.82 -12.28
N ILE A 829 -33.40 -9.57 -11.93
CA ILE A 829 -34.53 -9.82 -12.83
C ILE A 829 -35.67 -8.90 -12.41
N ASN A 830 -36.13 -8.07 -13.32
CA ASN A 830 -37.33 -7.27 -13.11
C ASN A 830 -38.56 -8.19 -13.08
N GLY A 831 -39.49 -7.93 -12.18
CA GLY A 831 -40.75 -8.66 -12.06
C GLY A 831 -41.76 -8.25 -13.11
N SER A 832 -43.02 -8.09 -12.71
CA SER A 832 -44.16 -8.03 -13.63
C SER A 832 -44.38 -6.69 -14.34
N GLU A 833 -43.83 -5.58 -13.84
CA GLU A 833 -44.08 -4.24 -14.39
C GLU A 833 -42.86 -3.66 -15.09
N THR A 834 -43.09 -2.77 -16.06
CA THR A 834 -42.01 -2.07 -16.79
C THR A 834 -41.41 -0.97 -15.94
N LEU A 835 -40.08 -0.90 -15.88
CA LEU A 835 -39.36 0.18 -15.21
C LEU A 835 -38.64 1.05 -16.23
N THR A 836 -38.70 2.37 -16.04
CA THR A 836 -37.83 3.30 -16.74
C THR A 836 -36.75 3.76 -15.77
N VAL A 837 -35.50 3.56 -16.15
CA VAL A 837 -34.34 3.68 -15.27
C VAL A 837 -33.35 4.66 -15.88
N ARG A 838 -32.89 5.62 -15.08
CA ARG A 838 -31.75 6.48 -15.43
C ARG A 838 -30.46 5.79 -15.03
N LEU A 839 -29.55 5.65 -15.99
CA LEU A 839 -28.25 5.03 -15.78
C LEU A 839 -27.44 5.81 -14.72
N THR A 840 -26.86 5.09 -13.76
CA THR A 840 -25.93 5.66 -12.77
C THR A 840 -24.52 5.11 -12.92
N ARG A 841 -24.38 3.85 -13.33
CA ARG A 841 -23.08 3.22 -13.61
C ARG A 841 -23.10 2.54 -14.98
N LEU A 842 -21.99 2.62 -15.70
CA LEU A 842 -21.84 1.98 -17.01
C LEU A 842 -21.61 0.47 -16.86
N PRO A 843 -21.95 -0.36 -17.86
CA PRO A 843 -21.71 -1.80 -17.80
C PRO A 843 -20.27 -2.23 -17.50
N GLY A 844 -19.28 -1.44 -17.96
CA GLY A 844 -17.86 -1.67 -17.67
C GLY A 844 -17.44 -1.36 -16.23
N ASP A 845 -18.31 -0.76 -15.43
CA ASP A 845 -18.05 -0.36 -14.04
C ASP A 845 -19.36 -0.43 -13.22
N ASN A 846 -20.13 -1.51 -13.36
CA ASN A 846 -21.36 -1.75 -12.59
C ASN A 846 -21.13 -2.76 -11.47
N THR A 847 -22.17 -3.03 -10.67
CA THR A 847 -22.10 -3.94 -9.52
C THR A 847 -21.63 -5.35 -9.90
N ILE A 848 -22.06 -5.90 -11.05
CA ILE A 848 -21.57 -7.21 -11.54
C ILE A 848 -20.06 -7.15 -11.79
N THR A 849 -19.58 -6.13 -12.50
CA THR A 849 -18.16 -5.98 -12.85
C THR A 849 -17.30 -5.77 -11.61
N THR A 850 -17.80 -5.00 -10.63
CA THR A 850 -17.15 -4.81 -9.33
C THR A 850 -17.07 -6.12 -8.52
N ILE A 851 -18.17 -6.89 -8.43
CA ILE A 851 -18.18 -8.19 -7.76
C ILE A 851 -17.26 -9.18 -8.48
N ALA A 852 -17.30 -9.22 -9.81
CA ALA A 852 -16.44 -10.10 -10.60
C ALA A 852 -14.96 -9.79 -10.40
N GLY A 853 -14.58 -8.50 -10.35
CA GLY A 853 -13.23 -8.06 -10.03
C GLY A 853 -12.77 -8.56 -8.66
N MET A 854 -13.58 -8.41 -7.61
CA MET A 854 -13.25 -8.91 -6.27
C MET A 854 -13.13 -10.45 -6.22
N VAL A 855 -13.98 -11.18 -6.97
CA VAL A 855 -13.87 -12.64 -7.07
C VAL A 855 -12.60 -13.05 -7.84
N ASP A 856 -12.19 -12.26 -8.83
CA ASP A 856 -10.94 -12.47 -9.55
C ASP A 856 -9.72 -12.20 -8.65
N GLU A 857 -9.76 -11.17 -7.80
CA GLU A 857 -8.76 -10.91 -6.74
C GLU A 857 -8.61 -12.12 -5.79
N ALA A 858 -9.71 -12.74 -5.36
CA ALA A 858 -9.65 -13.92 -4.52
C ALA A 858 -9.06 -15.16 -5.22
N LYS A 859 -9.19 -15.27 -6.56
CA LYS A 859 -8.53 -16.33 -7.34
C LYS A 859 -7.03 -16.08 -7.54
N LEU A 860 -6.57 -14.84 -7.37
CA LEU A 860 -5.16 -14.43 -7.44
C LEU A 860 -4.45 -14.57 -6.10
N SER A 861 -5.19 -14.41 -5.00
CA SER A 861 -4.68 -14.61 -3.64
C SER A 861 -4.36 -16.09 -3.37
N LYS A 862 -3.13 -16.38 -2.93
CA LYS A 862 -2.73 -17.72 -2.48
C LYS A 862 -2.95 -17.89 -0.97
N PRO A 863 -3.70 -18.91 -0.52
CA PRO A 863 -3.89 -19.19 0.91
C PRO A 863 -2.70 -19.97 1.49
N LYS A 864 -2.47 -19.89 2.81
CA LYS A 864 -1.36 -20.58 3.50
C LYS A 864 -1.42 -22.09 3.33
N ILE A 865 -2.62 -22.67 3.29
CA ILE A 865 -2.80 -24.11 3.04
C ILE A 865 -2.31 -24.53 1.63
N GLN A 866 -2.32 -23.61 0.66
CA GLN A 866 -1.73 -23.86 -0.67
C GLN A 866 -0.21 -23.85 -0.61
N GLU A 867 0.41 -22.95 0.16
CA GLU A 867 1.87 -22.92 0.37
C GLU A 867 2.37 -24.22 1.03
N ILE A 868 1.60 -24.75 1.99
CA ILE A 868 1.88 -26.07 2.58
C ILE A 868 1.79 -27.17 1.51
N ALA A 869 0.78 -27.12 0.64
CA ALA A 869 0.63 -28.06 -0.47
C ALA A 869 1.87 -28.05 -1.39
N ASP A 870 2.31 -26.85 -1.77
CA ASP A 870 3.44 -26.63 -2.67
C ASP A 870 4.76 -27.06 -2.01
N THR A 871 4.92 -26.79 -0.72
CA THR A 871 6.07 -27.24 0.07
C THR A 871 6.12 -28.77 0.13
N VAL A 872 5.01 -29.42 0.47
CA VAL A 872 4.90 -30.88 0.50
C VAL A 872 5.24 -31.46 -0.87
N ALA A 873 4.69 -30.90 -1.96
CA ALA A 873 4.99 -31.34 -3.32
C ALA A 873 6.48 -31.20 -3.68
N SER A 874 7.14 -30.13 -3.21
CA SER A 874 8.57 -29.89 -3.46
C SER A 874 9.50 -30.89 -2.78
N TYR A 875 9.16 -31.36 -1.57
CA TYR A 875 9.91 -32.42 -0.88
C TYR A 875 9.55 -33.81 -1.39
N PHE A 876 8.32 -33.99 -1.89
CA PHE A 876 7.82 -35.27 -2.34
C PHE A 876 8.67 -35.86 -3.49
N VAL A 877 9.05 -35.03 -4.47
CA VAL A 877 9.80 -35.52 -5.64
C VAL A 877 11.21 -36.03 -5.28
N PRO A 878 12.07 -35.30 -4.53
CA PRO A 878 13.35 -35.83 -4.05
C PRO A 878 13.21 -37.11 -3.23
N VAL A 879 12.18 -37.20 -2.36
CA VAL A 879 11.92 -38.39 -1.54
C VAL A 879 11.63 -39.59 -2.42
N VAL A 880 10.76 -39.44 -3.42
CA VAL A 880 10.42 -40.51 -4.37
C VAL A 880 11.64 -40.96 -5.16
N VAL A 881 12.44 -40.03 -5.70
CA VAL A 881 13.67 -40.38 -6.43
C VAL A 881 14.64 -41.15 -5.53
N THR A 882 14.78 -40.74 -4.28
CA THR A 882 15.62 -41.45 -3.29
C THR A 882 15.08 -42.85 -3.00
N LEU A 883 13.76 -42.98 -2.78
CA LEU A 883 13.11 -44.28 -2.59
C LEU A 883 13.26 -45.20 -3.81
N THR A 884 13.20 -44.66 -5.02
CA THR A 884 13.47 -45.40 -6.26
C THR A 884 14.88 -45.95 -6.29
N ILE A 885 15.89 -45.15 -5.94
CA ILE A 885 17.30 -45.59 -5.88
C ILE A 885 17.47 -46.67 -4.81
N ILE A 886 16.90 -46.46 -3.62
CA ILE A 886 16.93 -47.45 -2.53
C ILE A 886 16.28 -48.76 -2.99
N THR A 887 15.10 -48.69 -3.61
CA THR A 887 14.37 -49.85 -4.13
C THR A 887 15.21 -50.60 -5.15
N PHE A 888 15.84 -49.88 -6.09
CA PHE A 888 16.71 -50.48 -7.10
C PHE A 888 17.89 -51.24 -6.45
N VAL A 889 18.60 -50.61 -5.51
CA VAL A 889 19.75 -51.22 -4.82
C VAL A 889 19.34 -52.46 -4.01
N ILE A 890 18.21 -52.37 -3.27
CA ILE A 890 17.70 -53.49 -2.49
C ILE A 890 17.36 -54.68 -3.39
N TRP A 891 16.67 -54.45 -4.50
CA TRP A 891 16.27 -55.54 -5.40
C TRP A 891 17.44 -56.15 -6.17
N VAL A 892 18.47 -55.37 -6.53
CA VAL A 892 19.73 -55.92 -7.04
C VAL A 892 20.40 -56.80 -5.98
N ALA A 893 20.48 -56.33 -4.74
CA ALA A 893 21.08 -57.08 -3.65
C ALA A 893 20.32 -58.38 -3.34
N ILE A 894 18.99 -58.35 -3.33
CA ILE A 894 18.15 -59.55 -3.15
C ILE A 894 18.32 -60.52 -4.32
N GLY A 895 18.33 -60.02 -5.56
CA GLY A 895 18.52 -60.84 -6.76
C GLY A 895 19.84 -61.60 -6.75
N VAL A 896 20.94 -60.93 -6.41
CA VAL A 896 22.28 -61.52 -6.38
C VAL A 896 22.53 -62.36 -5.13
N ALA A 897 22.23 -61.83 -3.94
CA ALA A 897 22.61 -62.46 -2.67
C ALA A 897 21.64 -63.55 -2.19
N ILE A 898 20.34 -63.40 -2.48
CA ILE A 898 19.29 -64.31 -1.98
C ILE A 898 18.78 -65.22 -3.10
N ARG A 899 18.52 -64.67 -4.29
CA ARG A 899 17.94 -65.42 -5.41
C ARG A 899 18.98 -66.06 -6.34
N HIS A 900 20.28 -65.83 -6.08
CA HIS A 900 21.41 -66.34 -6.86
C HIS A 900 21.29 -66.08 -8.38
N GLN A 901 20.64 -64.98 -8.77
CA GLN A 901 20.50 -64.57 -10.16
C GLN A 901 21.80 -63.95 -10.67
N SER A 902 22.01 -63.98 -11.98
CA SER A 902 23.11 -63.24 -12.61
C SER A 902 22.95 -61.73 -12.35
N GLY A 903 24.06 -61.00 -12.25
CA GLY A 903 24.02 -59.54 -12.01
C GLY A 903 23.18 -58.79 -13.06
N SER A 904 23.15 -59.29 -14.30
CA SER A 904 22.28 -58.80 -15.38
C SER A 904 20.80 -59.02 -15.10
N GLU A 905 20.39 -60.24 -14.72
CA GLU A 905 18.98 -60.56 -14.45
C GLU A 905 18.46 -59.84 -13.21
N ALA A 906 19.25 -59.76 -12.15
CA ALA A 906 18.90 -59.02 -10.95
C ALA A 906 18.70 -57.51 -11.24
N THR A 907 19.51 -56.95 -12.13
CA THR A 907 19.39 -55.54 -12.56
C THR A 907 18.13 -55.31 -13.39
N ILE A 908 17.81 -56.24 -14.30
CA ILE A 908 16.59 -56.20 -15.11
C ILE A 908 15.35 -56.28 -14.21
N GLU A 909 15.33 -57.16 -13.21
CA GLU A 909 14.19 -57.21 -12.29
C GLU A 909 14.08 -55.91 -11.46
N ALA A 910 15.20 -55.42 -10.92
CA ALA A 910 15.24 -54.21 -10.10
C ALA A 910 14.78 -52.94 -10.86
N ILE A 911 15.06 -52.83 -12.16
CA ILE A 911 14.62 -51.67 -12.96
C ILE A 911 13.10 -51.61 -13.07
N THR A 912 12.41 -52.75 -13.10
CA THR A 912 10.94 -52.78 -13.16
C THR A 912 10.32 -52.28 -11.86
N TYR A 913 10.91 -52.57 -10.70
CA TYR A 913 10.48 -52.00 -9.42
C TYR A 913 10.75 -50.49 -9.36
N ALA A 914 11.92 -50.06 -9.81
CA ALA A 914 12.28 -48.65 -9.86
C ALA A 914 11.33 -47.83 -10.75
N ILE A 915 11.02 -48.34 -11.96
CA ILE A 915 10.06 -47.72 -12.88
C ILE A 915 8.68 -47.64 -12.23
N THR A 916 8.21 -48.71 -11.59
CA THR A 916 6.89 -48.73 -10.92
C THR A 916 6.79 -47.67 -9.81
N VAL A 917 7.83 -47.55 -8.97
CA VAL A 917 7.87 -46.54 -7.89
C VAL A 917 7.85 -45.12 -8.47
N LEU A 918 8.59 -44.85 -9.55
CA LEU A 918 8.56 -43.53 -10.19
C LEU A 918 7.19 -43.17 -10.75
N ILE A 919 6.50 -44.13 -11.37
CA ILE A 919 5.20 -43.91 -12.03
C ILE A 919 4.10 -43.65 -11.01
N VAL A 920 3.98 -44.51 -10.01
CA VAL A 920 2.84 -44.49 -9.08
C VAL A 920 2.88 -43.27 -8.14
N SER A 921 4.02 -42.60 -8.09
CA SER A 921 4.30 -41.47 -7.22
C SER A 921 3.96 -40.10 -7.85
N CYS A 922 3.04 -39.94 -8.79
CA CYS A 922 2.68 -38.56 -9.16
C CYS A 922 1.91 -37.89 -8.01
N PRO A 923 2.35 -36.72 -7.50
CA PRO A 923 1.58 -35.95 -6.51
C PRO A 923 0.50 -35.06 -7.15
N CYS A 924 0.02 -35.42 -8.34
CA CYS A 924 -0.87 -34.61 -9.18
C CYS A 924 -2.18 -34.20 -8.44
N ALA A 925 -2.74 -35.06 -7.60
CA ALA A 925 -3.93 -34.77 -6.80
C ALA A 925 -3.70 -33.72 -5.67
N ILE A 926 -2.49 -33.70 -5.09
CA ILE A 926 -2.11 -32.77 -4.02
C ILE A 926 -2.13 -31.33 -4.55
N GLY A 927 -1.59 -31.10 -5.77
CA GLY A 927 -1.56 -29.77 -6.39
C GLY A 927 -2.94 -29.23 -6.81
N LEU A 928 -3.97 -30.08 -6.92
CA LEU A 928 -5.33 -29.67 -7.27
C LEU A 928 -6.24 -29.43 -6.06
N ALA A 929 -5.86 -29.98 -4.91
CA ALA A 929 -6.72 -30.10 -3.73
C ALA A 929 -7.24 -28.75 -3.21
N VAL A 930 -6.38 -27.73 -3.19
CA VAL A 930 -6.68 -26.41 -2.64
C VAL A 930 -7.30 -25.46 -3.68
N PRO A 931 -6.66 -25.16 -4.83
CA PRO A 931 -7.14 -24.11 -5.73
C PRO A 931 -8.54 -24.40 -6.28
N MET A 932 -8.86 -25.68 -6.53
CA MET A 932 -10.18 -26.07 -7.03
C MET A 932 -11.28 -25.80 -6.00
N VAL A 933 -11.03 -26.11 -4.72
CA VAL A 933 -12.02 -25.92 -3.66
C VAL A 933 -12.24 -24.43 -3.39
N ILE A 934 -11.18 -23.63 -3.40
CA ILE A 934 -11.25 -22.17 -3.20
C ILE A 934 -12.11 -21.51 -4.28
N VAL A 935 -11.88 -21.82 -5.56
CA VAL A 935 -12.68 -21.27 -6.67
C VAL A 935 -14.16 -21.61 -6.51
N ILE A 936 -14.47 -22.85 -6.14
CA ILE A 936 -15.85 -23.29 -5.94
C ILE A 936 -16.47 -22.60 -4.72
N ALA A 937 -15.73 -22.50 -3.61
CA ALA A 937 -16.16 -21.85 -2.39
C ALA A 937 -16.45 -20.37 -2.58
N SER A 938 -15.55 -19.61 -3.21
CA SER A 938 -15.75 -18.19 -3.52
C SER A 938 -16.99 -17.98 -4.39
N GLY A 939 -17.22 -18.87 -5.36
CA GLY A 939 -18.40 -18.82 -6.21
C GLY A 939 -19.72 -19.10 -5.50
N VAL A 940 -19.73 -20.12 -4.63
CA VAL A 940 -20.90 -20.43 -3.80
C VAL A 940 -21.19 -19.29 -2.84
N ALA A 941 -20.16 -18.69 -2.23
CA ALA A 941 -20.30 -17.54 -1.35
C ALA A 941 -20.88 -16.31 -2.07
N ALA A 942 -20.36 -15.99 -3.26
CA ALA A 942 -20.81 -14.82 -4.01
C ALA A 942 -22.28 -14.94 -4.44
N LYS A 943 -22.74 -16.13 -4.83
CA LYS A 943 -24.16 -16.43 -5.08
C LYS A 943 -25.05 -16.32 -3.83
N ARG A 944 -24.44 -16.25 -2.64
CA ARG A 944 -25.10 -16.07 -1.34
C ARG A 944 -24.89 -14.66 -0.78
N GLY A 945 -24.48 -13.70 -1.61
CA GLY A 945 -24.26 -12.31 -1.19
C GLY A 945 -22.99 -12.06 -0.37
N VAL A 946 -22.05 -13.01 -0.34
CA VAL A 946 -20.76 -12.90 0.37
C VAL A 946 -19.60 -12.96 -0.63
N VAL A 947 -18.85 -11.87 -0.77
CA VAL A 947 -17.73 -11.79 -1.71
C VAL A 947 -16.42 -11.78 -0.93
N PHE A 948 -15.66 -12.87 -1.05
CA PHE A 948 -14.29 -12.92 -0.57
C PHE A 948 -13.37 -12.18 -1.57
N LYS A 949 -12.52 -11.27 -1.09
CA LYS A 949 -11.42 -10.65 -1.86
C LYS A 949 -10.10 -11.40 -1.68
N THR A 950 -9.92 -12.10 -0.56
CA THR A 950 -8.71 -12.87 -0.25
C THR A 950 -9.05 -14.35 -0.01
N ALA A 951 -8.26 -15.26 -0.61
CA ALA A 951 -8.43 -16.70 -0.41
C ALA A 951 -8.07 -17.12 1.03
N GLY A 952 -7.15 -16.39 1.67
CA GLY A 952 -6.77 -16.61 3.07
C GLY A 952 -7.95 -16.48 4.03
N SER A 953 -8.91 -15.60 3.74
CA SER A 953 -10.11 -15.43 4.57
C SER A 953 -11.04 -16.65 4.51
N ILE A 954 -11.12 -17.33 3.36
CA ILE A 954 -11.84 -18.60 3.22
C ILE A 954 -11.14 -19.70 4.03
N GLU A 955 -9.81 -19.66 4.17
CA GLU A 955 -9.08 -20.65 4.96
C GLU A 955 -9.31 -20.48 6.46
N VAL A 956 -9.33 -19.25 6.97
CA VAL A 956 -9.30 -18.98 8.42
C VAL A 956 -10.68 -18.72 9.05
N ALA A 957 -11.69 -18.34 8.26
CA ALA A 957 -13.03 -17.98 8.77
C ALA A 957 -13.74 -19.06 9.59
N TYR A 958 -13.52 -20.36 9.34
CA TYR A 958 -14.14 -21.41 10.17
C TYR A 958 -13.56 -21.49 11.58
N ARG A 959 -12.39 -20.87 11.81
CA ARG A 959 -11.66 -20.83 13.08
C ARG A 959 -11.92 -19.55 13.88
N THR A 960 -12.82 -18.68 13.43
CA THR A 960 -13.18 -17.45 14.13
C THR A 960 -13.52 -17.74 15.58
N THR A 961 -12.81 -17.09 16.50
CA THR A 961 -13.02 -17.20 17.95
C THR A 961 -13.86 -16.03 18.44
N ASP A 962 -13.66 -14.86 17.86
CA ASP A 962 -14.28 -13.61 18.29
C ASP A 962 -14.83 -12.87 17.07
N VAL A 963 -16.08 -12.42 17.16
CA VAL A 963 -16.70 -11.51 16.20
C VAL A 963 -16.96 -10.19 16.89
N VAL A 964 -16.39 -9.13 16.33
CA VAL A 964 -16.49 -7.77 16.83
C VAL A 964 -17.35 -6.97 15.87
N PHE A 965 -18.50 -6.52 16.34
CA PHE A 965 -19.41 -5.69 15.55
C PHE A 965 -19.23 -4.22 15.89
N ASP A 966 -19.16 -3.36 14.88
CA ASP A 966 -19.53 -1.97 15.08
C ASP A 966 -21.04 -1.85 15.36
N LYS A 967 -21.42 -0.86 16.15
CA LYS A 967 -22.82 -0.62 16.46
C LYS A 967 -23.56 0.10 15.32
N THR A 968 -23.05 1.26 14.91
CA THR A 968 -23.85 2.26 14.18
C THR A 968 -23.75 2.00 12.70
N GLY A 969 -24.85 1.58 12.07
CA GLY A 969 -24.87 1.22 10.65
C GLY A 969 -24.49 -0.25 10.38
N THR A 970 -23.95 -0.94 11.38
CA THR A 970 -23.69 -2.38 11.36
C THR A 970 -24.73 -3.20 12.14
N LEU A 971 -24.79 -3.13 13.48
CA LEU A 971 -25.87 -3.79 14.25
C LEU A 971 -27.22 -3.07 14.12
N THR A 972 -27.15 -1.76 13.90
CA THR A 972 -28.32 -0.92 13.68
C THR A 972 -28.51 -0.62 12.20
N ALA A 973 -29.72 -0.20 11.83
CA ALA A 973 -30.05 0.19 10.46
C ALA A 973 -29.50 1.58 10.08
N GLY A 974 -28.88 2.32 11.01
CA GLY A 974 -28.43 3.71 10.80
C GLY A 974 -29.60 4.68 10.61
N LYS A 975 -30.80 4.30 11.07
CA LYS A 975 -32.04 5.06 10.92
C LYS A 975 -32.59 5.33 12.32
N LEU A 976 -32.54 6.61 12.69
CA LEU A 976 -33.16 7.10 13.92
C LEU A 976 -34.68 6.99 13.78
N ALA A 977 -35.32 6.39 14.77
CA ALA A 977 -36.77 6.35 14.91
C ALA A 977 -37.16 7.04 16.21
N VAL A 978 -38.34 7.67 16.21
CA VAL A 978 -38.96 8.19 17.44
C VAL A 978 -39.54 7.00 18.20
N VAL A 979 -38.94 6.67 19.35
CA VAL A 979 -39.41 5.61 20.25
C VAL A 979 -40.23 6.17 21.40
N HIS A 980 -40.01 7.43 21.76
CA HIS A 980 -40.76 8.08 22.81
C HIS A 980 -41.19 9.49 22.38
N GLU A 981 -42.46 9.81 22.59
CA GLU A 981 -43.01 11.16 22.38
C GLU A 981 -43.80 11.57 23.62
N GLU A 982 -43.54 12.79 24.10
CA GLU A 982 -44.24 13.35 25.25
C GLU A 982 -44.62 14.82 24.96
N TYR A 983 -45.90 15.15 25.10
CA TYR A 983 -46.40 16.52 24.97
C TYR A 983 -46.69 17.10 26.36
N VAL A 984 -46.21 18.31 26.61
CA VAL A 984 -46.42 19.02 27.87
C VAL A 984 -47.78 19.75 27.85
N GLN A 985 -48.50 19.78 29.00
CA GLN A 985 -49.86 20.33 29.13
C GLN A 985 -50.08 21.62 28.33
N GLY A 986 -50.94 21.54 27.29
CA GLY A 986 -51.26 22.64 26.36
C GLY A 986 -50.87 22.39 24.90
N GLY A 987 -50.11 21.33 24.59
CA GLY A 987 -49.74 20.97 23.21
C GLY A 987 -50.94 20.59 22.33
N SER A 988 -51.19 21.38 21.28
CA SER A 988 -52.24 21.15 20.28
C SER A 988 -51.73 20.29 19.12
N VAL A 989 -52.63 19.61 18.40
CA VAL A 989 -52.36 19.02 17.08
C VAL A 989 -51.76 20.05 16.11
N ASP A 990 -52.06 21.34 16.30
CA ASP A 990 -51.49 22.43 15.51
C ASP A 990 -50.00 22.70 15.81
N ASP A 991 -49.52 22.40 17.02
CA ASP A 991 -48.09 22.54 17.35
C ASP A 991 -47.24 21.46 16.67
N ALA A 992 -47.80 20.26 16.50
CA ALA A 992 -47.19 19.17 15.72
C ALA A 992 -47.11 19.51 14.22
N LYS A 993 -48.12 20.20 13.66
CA LYS A 993 -48.10 20.69 12.27
C LYS A 993 -47.07 21.81 12.07
N LEU A 994 -46.87 22.68 13.06
CA LEU A 994 -45.82 23.70 13.07
C LEU A 994 -44.42 23.09 13.12
N LEU A 995 -44.23 22.04 13.95
CA LEU A 995 -42.98 21.30 14.01
C LEU A 995 -42.68 20.57 12.70
N LEU A 996 -43.67 19.91 12.10
CA LEU A 996 -43.53 19.27 10.78
C LEU A 996 -43.18 20.30 9.69
N GLY A 997 -43.77 21.49 9.73
CA GLY A 997 -43.43 22.62 8.88
C GLY A 997 -41.99 23.13 9.05
N LEU A 998 -41.51 23.18 10.29
CA LEU A 998 -40.16 23.61 10.64
C LEU A 998 -39.09 22.58 10.20
N LEU A 999 -39.40 21.29 10.27
CA LEU A 999 -38.46 20.19 10.01
C LEU A 999 -38.55 19.61 8.59
N GLY A 1000 -39.66 19.78 7.88
CA GLY A 1000 -39.94 19.08 6.62
C GLY A 1000 -38.91 19.30 5.50
N ASN A 1001 -38.22 20.45 5.50
CA ASN A 1001 -37.16 20.77 4.53
C ASN A 1001 -35.73 20.55 5.06
N VAL A 1002 -35.58 20.02 6.29
CA VAL A 1002 -34.28 19.87 6.95
C VAL A 1002 -33.75 18.44 6.77
N LYS A 1003 -32.60 18.29 6.11
CA LYS A 1003 -31.99 17.00 5.77
C LYS A 1003 -31.26 16.29 6.94
N HIS A 1004 -31.25 16.88 8.14
CA HIS A 1004 -30.54 16.29 9.28
C HIS A 1004 -31.24 15.00 9.75
N PRO A 1005 -30.53 13.89 10.06
CA PRO A 1005 -31.14 12.60 10.39
C PRO A 1005 -32.18 12.64 11.50
N VAL A 1006 -31.92 13.40 12.57
CA VAL A 1006 -32.87 13.63 13.68
C VAL A 1006 -34.13 14.36 13.22
N SER A 1007 -33.98 15.40 12.38
CA SER A 1007 -35.10 16.17 11.84
C SER A 1007 -35.94 15.34 10.87
N ALA A 1008 -35.28 14.55 10.03
CA ALA A 1008 -35.92 13.64 9.08
C ALA A 1008 -36.74 12.57 9.82
N ALA A 1009 -36.17 11.94 10.86
CA ALA A 1009 -36.87 10.94 11.67
C ALA A 1009 -38.17 11.47 12.29
N ILE A 1010 -38.13 12.68 12.87
CA ILE A 1010 -39.31 13.32 13.47
C ILE A 1010 -40.30 13.75 12.38
N ALA A 1011 -39.83 14.30 11.27
CA ALA A 1011 -40.70 14.70 10.15
C ALA A 1011 -41.42 13.49 9.53
N THR A 1012 -40.73 12.35 9.38
CA THR A 1012 -41.33 11.09 8.93
C THR A 1012 -42.36 10.56 9.93
N HIS A 1013 -42.04 10.56 11.23
CA HIS A 1013 -42.97 10.15 12.29
C HIS A 1013 -44.25 11.00 12.27
N LEU A 1014 -44.13 12.33 12.24
CA LEU A 1014 -45.29 13.24 12.22
C LEU A 1014 -46.08 13.13 10.90
N SER A 1015 -45.41 12.92 9.77
CA SER A 1015 -46.09 12.71 8.48
C SER A 1015 -46.88 11.39 8.46
N SER A 1016 -46.35 10.34 9.10
CA SER A 1016 -47.02 9.03 9.19
C SER A 1016 -48.30 9.07 10.03
N GLN A 1017 -48.46 10.06 10.91
CA GLN A 1017 -49.68 10.32 11.68
C GLN A 1017 -50.76 11.06 10.86
N GLY A 1018 -50.55 11.32 9.57
CA GLY A 1018 -51.51 12.00 8.69
C GLY A 1018 -51.60 13.52 8.86
N LEU A 1019 -50.60 14.14 9.49
CA LEU A 1019 -50.56 15.59 9.73
C LEU A 1019 -50.14 16.36 8.46
N SER A 1020 -50.84 17.46 8.15
CA SER A 1020 -50.46 18.38 7.07
C SER A 1020 -49.54 19.49 7.59
N ALA A 1021 -48.37 19.66 6.97
CA ALA A 1021 -47.36 20.63 7.39
C ALA A 1021 -47.86 22.07 7.26
N THR A 1022 -47.62 22.89 8.30
CA THR A 1022 -47.85 24.36 8.21
C THR A 1022 -46.59 25.03 7.66
N ALA A 1023 -46.69 25.87 6.64
CA ALA A 1023 -45.52 26.48 6.02
C ALA A 1023 -44.75 27.40 6.99
N VAL A 1024 -43.46 27.12 7.19
CA VAL A 1024 -42.53 27.97 7.96
C VAL A 1024 -41.45 28.50 7.01
N PRO A 1025 -41.61 29.71 6.46
CA PRO A 1025 -40.72 30.23 5.40
C PRO A 1025 -39.28 30.53 5.87
N ASP A 1026 -39.08 30.85 7.16
CA ASP A 1026 -37.76 31.26 7.71
C ASP A 1026 -37.09 30.19 8.59
N ALA A 1027 -37.22 28.91 8.23
CA ALA A 1027 -36.56 27.82 8.97
C ALA A 1027 -35.02 27.88 8.80
N LYS A 1028 -34.30 28.21 9.87
CA LYS A 1028 -32.84 28.29 9.92
C LYS A 1028 -32.26 27.17 10.76
N VAL A 1029 -31.40 26.36 10.14
CA VAL A 1029 -30.59 25.35 10.83
C VAL A 1029 -29.46 26.05 11.59
N VAL A 1030 -29.33 25.72 12.87
CA VAL A 1030 -28.27 26.19 13.76
C VAL A 1030 -27.38 24.99 14.09
N THR A 1031 -26.20 24.96 13.49
CA THR A 1031 -25.24 23.86 13.58
C THR A 1031 -24.92 23.51 15.04
N GLY A 1032 -24.94 22.22 15.37
CA GLY A 1032 -24.69 21.69 16.72
C GLY A 1032 -25.78 21.98 17.75
N ARG A 1033 -26.93 22.56 17.34
CA ARG A 1033 -28.01 22.97 18.25
C ARG A 1033 -29.37 22.45 17.81
N GLY A 1034 -29.85 22.81 16.62
CA GLY A 1034 -31.19 22.47 16.15
C GLY A 1034 -31.67 23.37 15.01
N VAL A 1035 -32.99 23.57 14.92
CA VAL A 1035 -33.68 24.39 13.92
C VAL A 1035 -34.48 25.47 14.64
N GLN A 1036 -34.46 26.70 14.14
CA GLN A 1036 -35.33 27.78 14.60
C GLN A 1036 -36.07 28.42 13.45
N GLY A 1037 -37.27 28.94 13.70
CA GLY A 1037 -38.06 29.64 12.70
C GLY A 1037 -39.12 30.52 13.35
N MET A 1038 -39.89 31.21 12.52
CA MET A 1038 -40.99 32.04 12.96
C MET A 1038 -42.24 31.70 12.15
N ALA A 1039 -43.36 31.48 12.83
CA ALA A 1039 -44.65 31.19 12.20
C ALA A 1039 -45.75 31.87 13.01
N ASN A 1040 -46.67 32.56 12.32
CA ASN A 1040 -47.79 33.28 12.95
C ASN A 1040 -47.36 34.24 14.09
N GLY A 1041 -46.19 34.88 13.97
CA GLY A 1041 -45.64 35.79 14.99
C GLY A 1041 -45.04 35.11 16.23
N LYS A 1042 -45.06 33.77 16.32
CA LYS A 1042 -44.45 33.00 17.41
C LYS A 1042 -43.06 32.49 17.04
N LYS A 1043 -42.15 32.46 18.02
CA LYS A 1043 -40.78 31.98 17.86
C LYS A 1043 -40.70 30.48 18.11
N LEU A 1044 -40.37 29.71 17.08
CA LEU A 1044 -40.25 28.26 17.13
C LEU A 1044 -38.78 27.85 17.27
N ARG A 1045 -38.46 26.96 18.21
CA ARG A 1045 -37.13 26.36 18.33
C ARG A 1045 -37.25 24.87 18.63
N ALA A 1046 -36.56 24.06 17.84
CA ALA A 1046 -36.57 22.61 17.93
C ALA A 1046 -35.12 22.09 17.88
N GLY A 1047 -34.65 21.38 18.90
CA GLY A 1047 -33.23 21.01 18.96
C GLY A 1047 -32.85 20.27 20.23
N ASN A 1048 -31.53 20.20 20.49
CA ASN A 1048 -31.03 19.51 21.67
C ASN A 1048 -31.39 20.26 22.98
N SER A 1049 -31.52 19.48 24.06
CA SER A 1049 -31.92 19.98 25.38
C SER A 1049 -30.94 20.97 26.01
N ARG A 1050 -29.65 20.93 25.63
CA ARG A 1050 -28.62 21.88 26.11
C ARG A 1050 -28.85 23.28 25.56
N TRP A 1051 -29.15 23.40 24.27
CA TRP A 1051 -29.38 24.69 23.62
C TRP A 1051 -30.67 25.36 24.10
N LEU A 1052 -31.69 24.56 24.41
CA LEU A 1052 -32.97 25.03 24.90
C LEU A 1052 -32.99 25.26 26.43
N ALA A 1053 -31.89 24.98 27.13
CA ALA A 1053 -31.76 25.06 28.59
C ALA A 1053 -32.80 24.20 29.35
N LEU A 1054 -33.12 23.03 28.81
CA LEU A 1054 -34.11 22.08 29.34
C LEU A 1054 -33.48 20.79 29.91
N SER A 1055 -32.14 20.75 30.04
CA SER A 1055 -31.42 19.54 30.47
C SER A 1055 -31.75 19.11 31.91
N GLU A 1056 -32.17 20.07 32.76
CA GLU A 1056 -32.58 19.83 34.15
C GLU A 1056 -34.08 19.55 34.32
N ASP A 1057 -34.89 19.61 33.24
CA ASP A 1057 -36.30 19.23 33.32
C ASP A 1057 -36.40 17.72 33.65
N PRO A 1058 -37.18 17.32 34.68
CA PRO A 1058 -37.27 15.92 35.11
C PRO A 1058 -37.62 14.94 33.97
N ARG A 1059 -38.44 15.38 33.01
CA ARG A 1059 -38.88 14.56 31.86
C ARG A 1059 -37.76 14.35 30.85
N VAL A 1060 -37.03 15.42 30.54
CA VAL A 1060 -35.86 15.37 29.64
C VAL A 1060 -34.74 14.55 30.27
N ARG A 1061 -34.51 14.70 31.58
CA ARG A 1061 -33.50 13.94 32.33
C ARG A 1061 -33.80 12.43 32.34
N SER A 1062 -35.08 12.05 32.46
CA SER A 1062 -35.51 10.65 32.35
C SER A 1062 -35.16 10.06 30.99
N MET A 1063 -35.48 10.75 29.89
CA MET A 1063 -35.16 10.26 28.54
C MET A 1063 -33.65 10.17 28.27
N LEU A 1064 -32.87 11.14 28.76
CA LEU A 1064 -31.41 11.11 28.65
C LEU A 1064 -30.80 9.95 29.45
N SER A 1065 -31.35 9.63 30.62
CA SER A 1065 -30.88 8.50 31.46
C SER A 1065 -31.14 7.13 30.82
N GLN A 1066 -32.14 7.04 29.94
CA GLN A 1066 -32.46 5.84 29.18
C GLN A 1066 -31.63 5.71 27.89
N GLY A 1067 -30.70 6.64 27.63
CA GLY A 1067 -29.80 6.60 26.48
C GLY A 1067 -30.41 7.08 25.16
N PHE A 1068 -31.57 7.75 25.20
CA PHE A 1068 -32.19 8.29 23.99
C PHE A 1068 -31.54 9.60 23.53
N THR A 1069 -31.43 9.75 22.21
CA THR A 1069 -31.15 11.05 21.60
C THR A 1069 -32.37 11.93 21.80
N THR A 1070 -32.31 12.87 22.74
CA THR A 1070 -33.47 13.67 23.14
C THR A 1070 -33.57 14.96 22.33
N PHE A 1071 -34.70 15.16 21.67
CA PHE A 1071 -35.02 16.33 20.86
C PHE A 1071 -36.21 17.07 21.46
N CYS A 1072 -36.04 18.35 21.77
CA CYS A 1072 -37.07 19.15 22.44
C CYS A 1072 -37.61 20.21 21.48
N PHE A 1073 -38.90 20.52 21.59
CA PHE A 1073 -39.58 21.57 20.85
C PHE A 1073 -40.16 22.62 21.79
N THR A 1074 -39.88 23.88 21.48
CA THR A 1074 -40.33 25.04 22.25
C THR A 1074 -41.01 26.08 21.36
N VAL A 1075 -42.05 26.71 21.91
CA VAL A 1075 -42.77 27.84 21.31
C VAL A 1075 -42.68 29.01 22.29
N ASP A 1076 -42.15 30.16 21.85
CA ASP A 1076 -41.91 31.34 22.69
C ASP A 1076 -41.17 31.04 24.01
N SER A 1077 -40.25 30.08 23.97
CA SER A 1077 -39.43 29.59 25.10
C SER A 1077 -40.17 28.72 26.13
N THR A 1078 -41.39 28.28 25.84
CA THR A 1078 -42.11 27.26 26.63
C THR A 1078 -41.92 25.89 26.00
N LEU A 1079 -41.67 24.85 26.81
CA LEU A 1079 -41.51 23.47 26.34
C LEU A 1079 -42.87 22.88 25.97
N VAL A 1080 -42.99 22.42 24.71
CA VAL A 1080 -44.24 21.90 24.14
C VAL A 1080 -44.17 20.39 23.93
N ALA A 1081 -43.06 19.89 23.38
CA ALA A 1081 -42.90 18.46 23.10
C ALA A 1081 -41.45 17.98 23.31
N ILE A 1082 -41.32 16.73 23.70
CA ILE A 1082 -40.05 16.00 23.87
C ILE A 1082 -40.14 14.73 23.03
N TYR A 1083 -39.11 14.47 22.24
CA TYR A 1083 -38.97 13.25 21.45
C TYR A 1083 -37.68 12.53 21.85
N GLY A 1084 -37.80 11.26 22.23
CA GLY A 1084 -36.70 10.34 22.41
C GLY A 1084 -36.48 9.56 21.11
N LEU A 1085 -35.29 9.73 20.52
CA LEU A 1085 -34.89 8.99 19.33
C LEU A 1085 -33.87 7.91 19.67
N GLN A 1086 -33.99 6.78 19.01
CA GLN A 1086 -33.04 5.68 19.10
C GLN A 1086 -32.78 5.12 17.69
N ASP A 1087 -31.59 4.59 17.48
CA ASP A 1087 -31.29 3.86 16.26
C ASP A 1087 -31.92 2.47 16.34
N THR A 1088 -32.54 2.04 15.25
CA THR A 1088 -33.28 0.78 15.20
C THR A 1088 -32.33 -0.38 14.95
N LEU A 1089 -32.48 -1.47 15.72
CA LEU A 1089 -31.74 -2.70 15.47
C LEU A 1089 -32.13 -3.30 14.12
N ARG A 1090 -31.17 -3.94 13.46
CA ARG A 1090 -31.49 -4.72 12.27
C ARG A 1090 -32.34 -5.93 12.67
N PRO A 1091 -33.34 -6.30 11.84
CA PRO A 1091 -34.23 -7.42 12.16
C PRO A 1091 -33.50 -8.77 12.26
N ASP A 1092 -32.35 -8.91 11.61
CA ASP A 1092 -31.51 -10.12 11.60
C ASP A 1092 -30.38 -10.10 12.63
N ALA A 1093 -30.19 -9.01 13.39
CA ALA A 1093 -29.10 -8.86 14.35
C ALA A 1093 -29.21 -9.86 15.51
N ALA A 1094 -30.39 -9.95 16.14
CA ALA A 1094 -30.62 -10.84 17.28
C ALA A 1094 -30.41 -12.32 16.91
N PHE A 1095 -30.99 -12.76 15.79
CA PHE A 1095 -30.83 -14.11 15.28
C PHE A 1095 -29.36 -14.44 14.96
N THR A 1096 -28.64 -13.51 14.34
CA THR A 1096 -27.24 -13.71 13.97
C THR A 1096 -26.35 -13.86 15.21
N ILE A 1097 -26.54 -13.02 16.22
CA ILE A 1097 -25.76 -13.05 17.46
C ILE A 1097 -26.03 -14.34 18.25
N ASP A 1098 -27.30 -14.74 18.38
CA ASP A 1098 -27.68 -16.00 19.04
C ASP A 1098 -27.02 -17.21 18.35
N CYS A 1099 -27.05 -17.25 17.02
CA CYS A 1099 -26.39 -18.31 16.25
C CYS A 1099 -24.86 -18.33 16.41
N LEU A 1100 -24.20 -17.16 16.52
CA LEU A 1100 -22.76 -17.06 16.77
C LEU A 1100 -22.40 -17.53 18.18
N GLN A 1101 -23.15 -17.10 19.19
CA GLN A 1101 -22.96 -17.52 20.58
C GLN A 1101 -23.22 -19.02 20.76
N CYS A 1102 -24.28 -19.57 20.16
CA CYS A 1102 -24.56 -21.01 20.13
C CYS A 1102 -23.44 -21.83 19.43
N SER A 1103 -22.71 -21.20 18.51
CA SER A 1103 -21.55 -21.80 17.84
C SER A 1103 -20.25 -21.72 18.65
N GLY A 1104 -20.30 -21.14 19.85
CA GLY A 1104 -19.15 -20.96 20.75
C GLY A 1104 -18.22 -19.81 20.35
N ILE A 1105 -18.73 -18.83 19.60
CA ILE A 1105 -17.98 -17.63 19.15
C ILE A 1105 -18.32 -16.48 20.10
N ASN A 1106 -17.29 -15.80 20.62
CA ASN A 1106 -17.48 -14.63 21.48
C ASN A 1106 -17.92 -13.44 20.65
N VAL A 1107 -19.00 -12.78 21.05
CA VAL A 1107 -19.50 -11.59 20.38
C VAL A 1107 -19.11 -10.36 21.19
N HIS A 1108 -18.57 -9.35 20.50
CA HIS A 1108 -18.15 -8.07 21.06
C HIS A 1108 -18.81 -6.91 20.32
N VAL A 1109 -19.07 -5.81 21.04
CA VAL A 1109 -19.65 -4.59 20.46
C VAL A 1109 -18.75 -3.39 20.74
N LEU A 1110 -18.33 -2.71 19.67
CA LEU A 1110 -17.59 -1.46 19.72
C LEU A 1110 -18.46 -0.32 19.17
N SER A 1111 -18.37 0.86 19.78
CA SER A 1111 -19.02 2.05 19.23
C SER A 1111 -18.38 3.33 19.73
N GLY A 1112 -18.46 4.39 18.93
CA GLY A 1112 -18.14 5.76 19.34
C GLY A 1112 -19.23 6.42 20.19
N ASP A 1113 -20.40 5.78 20.31
CA ASP A 1113 -21.54 6.33 21.05
C ASP A 1113 -21.37 6.23 22.58
N ASP A 1114 -22.22 6.98 23.30
CA ASP A 1114 -22.25 6.99 24.77
C ASP A 1114 -22.63 5.64 25.39
N ASP A 1115 -22.06 5.36 26.57
CA ASP A 1115 -22.24 4.13 27.37
C ASP A 1115 -23.68 3.60 27.41
N GLY A 1116 -24.65 4.48 27.72
CA GLY A 1116 -26.06 4.09 27.85
C GLY A 1116 -26.64 3.53 26.55
N ALA A 1117 -26.29 4.12 25.40
CA ALA A 1117 -26.79 3.69 24.10
C ALA A 1117 -26.16 2.36 23.64
N VAL A 1118 -24.89 2.13 23.96
CA VAL A 1118 -24.17 0.89 23.58
C VAL A 1118 -24.58 -0.27 24.50
N LYS A 1119 -24.64 -0.04 25.82
CA LYS A 1119 -25.08 -1.05 26.80
C LYS A 1119 -26.54 -1.44 26.60
N GLY A 1120 -27.40 -0.47 26.24
CA GLY A 1120 -28.79 -0.75 25.90
C GLY A 1120 -28.91 -1.74 24.74
N ILE A 1121 -28.18 -1.53 23.64
CA ILE A 1121 -28.17 -2.46 22.50
C ILE A 1121 -27.54 -3.81 22.86
N ALA A 1122 -26.43 -3.81 23.60
CA ALA A 1122 -25.79 -5.05 24.04
C ALA A 1122 -26.72 -5.91 24.91
N SER A 1123 -27.48 -5.28 25.82
CA SER A 1123 -28.46 -5.97 26.66
C SER A 1123 -29.65 -6.55 25.87
N GLN A 1124 -30.08 -5.89 24.79
CA GLN A 1124 -31.15 -6.41 23.91
C GLN A 1124 -30.70 -7.61 23.07
N LEU A 1125 -29.39 -7.76 22.88
CA LEU A 1125 -28.76 -8.81 22.07
C LEU A 1125 -28.05 -9.85 22.94
N ASP A 1126 -28.25 -9.84 24.26
CA ASP A 1126 -27.62 -10.73 25.24
C ASP A 1126 -26.08 -10.80 25.11
N VAL A 1127 -25.43 -9.67 24.84
CA VAL A 1127 -23.97 -9.56 24.79
C VAL A 1127 -23.42 -9.20 26.18
N PRO A 1128 -22.43 -9.95 26.72
CA PRO A 1128 -21.83 -9.69 28.02
C PRO A 1128 -21.23 -8.28 28.13
N GLU A 1129 -21.45 -7.58 29.24
CA GLU A 1129 -20.93 -6.20 29.44
C GLU A 1129 -19.40 -6.11 29.33
N GLU A 1130 -18.68 -7.18 29.64
CA GLU A 1130 -17.22 -7.26 29.51
C GLU A 1130 -16.73 -7.13 28.06
N ASN A 1131 -17.56 -7.56 27.10
CA ASN A 1131 -17.31 -7.54 25.66
C ASN A 1131 -17.85 -6.27 24.98
N VAL A 1132 -18.27 -5.27 25.77
CA VAL A 1132 -18.83 -4.01 25.29
C VAL A 1132 -17.87 -2.87 25.57
N ARG A 1133 -17.62 -2.05 24.56
CA ARG A 1133 -16.80 -0.83 24.66
C ARG A 1133 -17.49 0.32 23.94
N SER A 1134 -17.60 1.43 24.65
CA SER A 1134 -18.31 2.64 24.22
C SER A 1134 -17.33 3.81 24.09
N ARG A 1135 -17.73 4.89 23.41
CA ARG A 1135 -16.89 6.08 23.18
C ARG A 1135 -15.53 5.78 22.54
N CYS A 1136 -15.45 4.74 21.72
CA CYS A 1136 -14.21 4.34 21.06
C CYS A 1136 -13.90 5.23 19.85
N SER A 1137 -12.68 5.79 19.81
CA SER A 1137 -12.10 6.37 18.61
C SER A 1137 -11.62 5.26 17.63
N PRO A 1138 -11.31 5.57 16.35
CA PRO A 1138 -10.73 4.61 15.42
C PRO A 1138 -9.46 3.91 15.95
N ALA A 1139 -8.59 4.66 16.65
CA ALA A 1139 -7.40 4.11 17.30
C ALA A 1139 -7.77 3.14 18.44
N ASP A 1140 -8.78 3.48 19.25
CA ASP A 1140 -9.23 2.61 20.35
C ASP A 1140 -9.81 1.28 19.82
N LYS A 1141 -10.53 1.32 18.69
CA LYS A 1141 -11.03 0.10 18.02
C LYS A 1141 -9.86 -0.78 17.56
N GLN A 1142 -8.82 -0.18 16.98
CA GLN A 1142 -7.60 -0.91 16.56
C GLN A 1142 -6.90 -1.54 17.75
N THR A 1143 -6.66 -0.78 18.83
CA THR A 1143 -6.00 -1.27 20.04
C THR A 1143 -6.81 -2.38 20.71
N TYR A 1144 -8.14 -2.29 20.70
CA TYR A 1144 -9.00 -3.36 21.23
C TYR A 1144 -8.85 -4.65 20.43
N ILE A 1145 -8.87 -4.58 19.09
CA ILE A 1145 -8.65 -5.75 18.23
C ILE A 1145 -7.25 -6.34 18.46
N GLN A 1146 -6.21 -5.50 18.57
CA GLN A 1146 -4.86 -5.97 18.91
C GLN A 1146 -4.83 -6.67 20.28
N SER A 1147 -5.56 -6.15 21.27
CA SER A 1147 -5.65 -6.77 22.58
C SER A 1147 -6.33 -8.15 22.54
N LEU A 1148 -7.39 -8.31 21.73
CA LEU A 1148 -8.04 -9.61 21.50
C LEU A 1148 -7.09 -10.58 20.79
N LEU A 1149 -6.34 -10.10 19.80
CA LEU A 1149 -5.30 -10.88 19.11
C LEU A 1149 -4.17 -11.32 20.07
N ALA A 1150 -3.85 -10.51 21.09
CA ALA A 1150 -2.78 -10.75 22.06
C ALA A 1150 -3.22 -11.54 23.33
N ALA A 1151 -4.50 -11.53 23.70
CA ALA A 1151 -5.03 -12.05 24.98
C ALA A 1151 -4.83 -13.57 25.19
N SER A 1152 -4.51 -14.33 24.14
CA SER A 1152 -4.16 -15.75 24.21
C SER A 1152 -2.80 -16.05 24.84
N SER A 1153 -1.98 -15.04 25.14
CA SER A 1153 -0.68 -15.21 25.83
C SER A 1153 -0.82 -15.73 27.27
N THR A 1154 -2.01 -15.65 27.87
CA THR A 1154 -2.29 -16.06 29.26
C THR A 1154 -2.82 -17.50 29.42
N ALA A 1155 -3.11 -18.22 28.32
CA ALA A 1155 -3.64 -19.59 28.33
C ALA A 1155 -2.54 -20.68 28.31
N LEU A 1156 -1.39 -20.43 28.95
CA LEU A 1156 -0.26 -21.37 29.06
C LEU A 1156 -0.53 -22.59 29.96
N LEU A 1157 -1.72 -22.71 30.56
CA LEU A 1157 -2.04 -23.78 31.52
C LEU A 1157 -2.93 -24.91 30.97
N THR A 1158 -3.45 -24.84 29.74
CA THR A 1158 -4.38 -25.86 29.19
C THR A 1158 -3.96 -26.50 27.85
N GLY A 1159 -2.72 -26.30 27.41
CA GLY A 1159 -2.10 -27.14 26.38
C GLY A 1159 -2.67 -27.04 24.95
N LYS A 1160 -3.55 -26.08 24.66
CA LYS A 1160 -4.02 -25.78 23.29
C LYS A 1160 -4.00 -24.28 23.02
N SER A 1161 -2.82 -23.69 22.96
CA SER A 1161 -2.67 -22.30 22.52
C SER A 1161 -2.82 -22.24 20.99
N ARG A 1162 -3.92 -21.67 20.51
CA ARG A 1162 -4.11 -21.28 19.11
C ARG A 1162 -4.34 -19.77 19.11
N MET A 1163 -3.65 -19.05 18.22
CA MET A 1163 -3.93 -17.62 18.02
C MET A 1163 -5.43 -17.41 17.79
N PRO A 1164 -6.04 -16.45 18.49
CA PRO A 1164 -7.45 -16.11 18.29
C PRO A 1164 -7.63 -15.51 16.90
N ILE A 1165 -8.75 -15.84 16.27
CA ILE A 1165 -9.10 -15.36 14.94
C ILE A 1165 -10.23 -14.36 15.14
N VAL A 1166 -9.90 -13.08 14.97
CA VAL A 1166 -10.83 -11.97 15.23
C VAL A 1166 -11.41 -11.52 13.91
N MET A 1167 -12.74 -11.59 13.79
CA MET A 1167 -13.50 -11.07 12.67
C MET A 1167 -14.12 -9.73 13.08
N PHE A 1168 -13.81 -8.65 12.36
CA PHE A 1168 -14.41 -7.35 12.62
C PHE A 1168 -15.43 -7.00 11.52
N VAL A 1169 -16.64 -6.59 11.91
CA VAL A 1169 -17.73 -6.24 10.99
C VAL A 1169 -18.05 -4.76 11.15
N GLY A 1170 -17.97 -3.99 10.06
CA GLY A 1170 -18.18 -2.54 10.07
C GLY A 1170 -18.61 -1.96 8.72
N ASP A 1171 -19.00 -0.70 8.72
CA ASP A 1171 -19.48 0.04 7.54
C ASP A 1171 -18.87 1.45 7.39
N GLY A 1172 -18.35 2.04 8.47
CA GLY A 1172 -17.86 3.41 8.47
C GLY A 1172 -16.42 3.59 7.98
N THR A 1173 -16.08 4.79 7.50
CA THR A 1173 -14.67 5.20 7.27
C THR A 1173 -13.84 5.09 8.55
N ASN A 1174 -14.47 5.35 9.70
CA ASN A 1174 -13.89 5.22 11.03
C ASN A 1174 -13.48 3.77 11.38
N ASP A 1175 -13.98 2.80 10.61
CA ASP A 1175 -13.75 1.38 10.83
C ASP A 1175 -12.66 0.81 9.92
N ALA A 1176 -12.17 1.57 8.93
CA ALA A 1176 -11.20 1.07 7.96
C ALA A 1176 -9.90 0.57 8.62
N VAL A 1177 -9.45 1.23 9.68
CA VAL A 1177 -8.26 0.81 10.46
C VAL A 1177 -8.55 -0.48 11.25
N ALA A 1178 -9.76 -0.63 11.78
CA ALA A 1178 -10.20 -1.81 12.52
C ALA A 1178 -10.40 -3.03 11.58
N LEU A 1179 -10.99 -2.81 10.40
CA LEU A 1179 -11.15 -3.79 9.33
C LEU A 1179 -9.79 -4.33 8.86
N ALA A 1180 -8.81 -3.45 8.65
CA ALA A 1180 -7.46 -3.84 8.23
C ALA A 1180 -6.63 -4.53 9.33
N GLN A 1181 -6.93 -4.24 10.61
CA GLN A 1181 -6.23 -4.82 11.75
C GLN A 1181 -6.74 -6.22 12.13
N ALA A 1182 -8.03 -6.50 11.88
CA ALA A 1182 -8.66 -7.78 12.17
C ALA A 1182 -8.03 -8.92 11.34
N THR A 1183 -8.18 -10.16 11.80
CA THR A 1183 -7.77 -11.32 10.99
C THR A 1183 -8.65 -11.46 9.75
N ILE A 1184 -9.92 -11.08 9.87
CA ILE A 1184 -10.87 -10.98 8.77
C ILE A 1184 -11.65 -9.68 8.94
N GLY A 1185 -11.43 -8.72 8.06
CA GLY A 1185 -12.27 -7.52 7.95
C GLY A 1185 -13.50 -7.80 7.09
N VAL A 1186 -14.70 -7.57 7.62
CA VAL A 1186 -15.98 -7.74 6.93
C VAL A 1186 -16.67 -6.39 6.74
N HIS A 1187 -16.80 -5.96 5.50
CA HIS A 1187 -17.49 -4.72 5.14
C HIS A 1187 -18.97 -4.97 4.84
N MET A 1188 -19.83 -4.13 5.41
CA MET A 1188 -21.27 -4.09 5.12
C MET A 1188 -21.56 -3.22 3.88
N SER A 1189 -22.49 -3.67 3.01
CA SER A 1189 -22.79 -2.97 1.74
C SER A 1189 -23.23 -1.51 1.85
N SER A 1190 -23.76 -1.08 3.00
CA SER A 1190 -24.21 0.30 3.23
C SER A 1190 -23.06 1.27 3.59
N GLY A 1191 -21.85 0.74 3.70
CA GLY A 1191 -20.67 1.46 4.13
C GLY A 1191 -19.94 2.23 3.04
N THR A 1192 -18.82 2.83 3.41
CA THR A 1192 -18.03 3.69 2.53
C THR A 1192 -17.01 2.92 1.69
N ASP A 1193 -16.69 3.43 0.50
CA ASP A 1193 -15.72 2.81 -0.42
C ASP A 1193 -14.33 2.57 0.22
N ILE A 1194 -13.93 3.44 1.16
CA ILE A 1194 -12.68 3.31 1.91
C ILE A 1194 -12.71 2.05 2.81
N ALA A 1195 -13.83 1.80 3.48
CA ALA A 1195 -14.01 0.62 4.32
C ALA A 1195 -14.10 -0.66 3.47
N GLN A 1196 -14.74 -0.61 2.31
CA GLN A 1196 -14.77 -1.73 1.35
C GLN A 1196 -13.37 -2.08 0.81
N SER A 1197 -12.53 -1.07 0.56
CA SER A 1197 -11.15 -1.29 0.09
C SER A 1197 -10.29 -1.97 1.16
N ALA A 1198 -10.48 -1.61 2.43
CA ALA A 1198 -9.75 -2.16 3.57
C ALA A 1198 -10.18 -3.57 4.00
N ALA A 1199 -11.41 -4.00 3.65
CA ALA A 1199 -11.95 -5.29 4.07
C ALA A 1199 -11.50 -6.48 3.19
N ASP A 1200 -11.46 -7.66 3.81
CA ASP A 1200 -11.19 -8.95 3.16
C ASP A 1200 -12.44 -9.61 2.57
N VAL A 1201 -13.59 -9.33 3.16
CA VAL A 1201 -14.89 -9.87 2.76
C VAL A 1201 -15.90 -8.74 2.67
N VAL A 1202 -16.70 -8.74 1.61
CA VAL A 1202 -17.75 -7.75 1.38
C VAL A 1202 -19.10 -8.45 1.37
N LEU A 1203 -20.02 -7.96 2.20
CA LEU A 1203 -21.41 -8.36 2.18
C LEU A 1203 -22.16 -7.48 1.18
N VAL A 1204 -22.72 -8.10 0.13
CA VAL A 1204 -23.39 -7.38 -0.98
C VAL A 1204 -24.72 -6.77 -0.54
N ARG A 1205 -25.35 -7.37 0.48
CA ARG A 1205 -26.55 -6.85 1.14
C ARG A 1205 -26.18 -6.40 2.56
N PRO A 1206 -26.86 -5.41 3.14
CA PRO A 1206 -26.65 -5.03 4.53
C PRO A 1206 -27.40 -6.01 5.48
N SER A 1207 -27.08 -7.31 5.39
CA SER A 1207 -27.59 -8.37 6.27
C SER A 1207 -26.43 -9.05 7.02
N LEU A 1208 -26.59 -9.18 8.33
CA LEU A 1208 -25.60 -9.78 9.22
C LEU A 1208 -25.54 -11.31 9.09
N SER A 1209 -26.57 -11.93 8.51
CA SER A 1209 -26.58 -13.36 8.17
C SER A 1209 -25.42 -13.77 7.26
N GLY A 1210 -24.85 -12.82 6.51
CA GLY A 1210 -23.64 -13.01 5.72
C GLY A 1210 -22.44 -13.48 6.57
N VAL A 1211 -22.35 -13.07 7.83
CA VAL A 1211 -21.30 -13.52 8.77
C VAL A 1211 -21.39 -15.02 9.03
N LEU A 1212 -22.61 -15.56 9.19
CA LEU A 1212 -22.83 -17.00 9.35
C LEU A 1212 -22.46 -17.76 8.07
N THR A 1213 -22.80 -17.18 6.91
CA THR A 1213 -22.46 -17.71 5.59
C THR A 1213 -20.95 -17.81 5.40
N ILE A 1214 -20.18 -16.78 5.78
CA ILE A 1214 -18.70 -16.77 5.74
C ILE A 1214 -18.12 -17.99 6.49
N VAL A 1215 -18.56 -18.20 7.73
CA VAL A 1215 -18.07 -19.29 8.59
C VAL A 1215 -18.51 -20.67 8.04
N SER A 1216 -19.75 -20.80 7.56
CA SER A 1216 -20.32 -22.04 6.99
C SER A 1216 -19.59 -22.48 5.71
N VAL A 1217 -19.35 -21.54 4.77
CA VAL A 1217 -18.61 -21.80 3.53
C VAL A 1217 -17.18 -22.22 3.83
N SER A 1218 -16.47 -21.44 4.66
CA SER A 1218 -15.09 -21.73 5.05
C SER A 1218 -14.95 -23.12 5.67
N ARG A 1219 -15.86 -23.48 6.58
CA ARG A 1219 -15.86 -24.80 7.24
C ARG A 1219 -15.95 -25.92 6.23
N LYS A 1220 -16.88 -25.83 5.27
CA LYS A 1220 -17.04 -26.88 4.25
C LYS A 1220 -15.87 -26.93 3.28
N ALA A 1221 -15.34 -25.78 2.87
CA ALA A 1221 -14.16 -25.70 2.02
C ALA A 1221 -12.98 -26.43 2.68
N ILE A 1222 -12.70 -26.16 3.95
CA ILE A 1222 -11.59 -26.77 4.66
C ILE A 1222 -11.77 -28.28 4.86
N HIS A 1223 -12.98 -28.75 5.17
CA HIS A 1223 -13.23 -30.20 5.23
C HIS A 1223 -12.96 -30.89 3.89
N ARG A 1224 -13.28 -30.27 2.75
CA ARG A 1224 -12.95 -30.82 1.42
C ARG A 1224 -11.45 -30.81 1.15
N ILE A 1225 -10.76 -29.74 1.52
CA ILE A 1225 -9.31 -29.63 1.37
C ILE A 1225 -8.60 -30.71 2.20
N VAL A 1226 -8.97 -30.88 3.47
CA VAL A 1226 -8.39 -31.90 4.36
C VAL A 1226 -8.68 -33.32 3.85
N PHE A 1227 -9.89 -33.58 3.36
CA PHE A 1227 -10.22 -34.85 2.72
C PHE A 1227 -9.31 -35.12 1.51
N ASN A 1228 -9.14 -34.13 0.63
CA ASN A 1228 -8.33 -34.25 -0.58
C ASN A 1228 -6.86 -34.55 -0.26
N PHE A 1229 -6.27 -33.87 0.74
CA PHE A 1229 -4.92 -34.17 1.21
C PHE A 1229 -4.80 -35.55 1.84
N SER A 1230 -5.75 -35.92 2.69
CA SER A 1230 -5.75 -37.22 3.37
C SER A 1230 -5.83 -38.36 2.37
N TRP A 1231 -6.72 -38.26 1.37
CA TRP A 1231 -6.83 -39.23 0.29
C TRP A 1231 -5.54 -39.34 -0.51
N SER A 1232 -4.99 -38.20 -0.96
CA SER A 1232 -3.77 -38.17 -1.76
C SER A 1232 -2.58 -38.77 -1.02
N PHE A 1233 -2.43 -38.48 0.27
CA PHE A 1233 -1.35 -39.02 1.11
C PHE A 1233 -1.49 -40.52 1.34
N VAL A 1234 -2.69 -40.99 1.74
CA VAL A 1234 -2.95 -42.41 2.00
C VAL A 1234 -2.77 -43.24 0.73
N TYR A 1235 -3.34 -42.78 -0.39
CA TYR A 1235 -3.26 -43.46 -1.66
C TYR A 1235 -1.80 -43.55 -2.15
N ASN A 1236 -1.09 -42.43 -2.26
CA ASN A 1236 0.28 -42.41 -2.78
C ASN A 1236 1.22 -43.23 -1.89
N THR A 1237 1.10 -43.16 -0.56
CA THR A 1237 1.92 -43.96 0.36
C THR A 1237 1.71 -45.46 0.12
N PHE A 1238 0.46 -45.91 0.06
CA PHE A 1238 0.14 -47.32 -0.17
C PHE A 1238 0.60 -47.79 -1.56
N ALA A 1239 0.42 -46.95 -2.58
CA ALA A 1239 0.77 -47.27 -3.95
C ALA A 1239 2.31 -47.35 -4.15
N VAL A 1240 3.09 -46.49 -3.49
CA VAL A 1240 4.56 -46.58 -3.45
C VAL A 1240 5.03 -47.86 -2.78
N LEU A 1241 4.43 -48.26 -1.66
CA LEU A 1241 4.79 -49.52 -0.98
C LEU A 1241 4.51 -50.75 -1.85
N LEU A 1242 3.37 -50.77 -2.56
CA LEU A 1242 3.05 -51.82 -3.53
C LEU A 1242 4.00 -51.81 -4.74
N GLY A 1243 4.39 -50.62 -5.21
CA GLY A 1243 5.32 -50.47 -6.33
C GLY A 1243 6.76 -50.86 -5.98
N ALA A 1244 7.19 -50.58 -4.75
CA ALA A 1244 8.51 -50.94 -4.24
C ALA A 1244 8.65 -52.44 -3.92
N GLY A 1245 7.55 -53.20 -3.98
CA GLY A 1245 7.55 -54.62 -3.69
C GLY A 1245 7.64 -54.94 -2.18
N ALA A 1246 7.19 -54.01 -1.32
CA ALA A 1246 7.16 -54.24 0.13
C ALA A 1246 6.25 -55.42 0.52
N PHE A 1247 5.24 -55.71 -0.31
CA PHE A 1247 4.36 -56.86 -0.17
C PHE A 1247 4.72 -57.93 -1.21
N VAL A 1248 5.25 -59.07 -0.73
CA VAL A 1248 5.78 -60.14 -1.59
C VAL A 1248 4.73 -60.75 -2.54
N HIS A 1249 3.45 -60.68 -2.19
CA HIS A 1249 2.33 -61.27 -2.96
C HIS A 1249 1.44 -60.23 -3.65
N ALA A 1250 1.68 -58.94 -3.43
CA ALA A 1250 0.86 -57.87 -3.97
C ALA A 1250 1.78 -56.78 -4.54
N ARG A 1251 1.89 -56.77 -5.87
CA ARG A 1251 2.69 -55.82 -6.63
C ARG A 1251 1.83 -55.18 -7.71
N ILE A 1252 2.05 -53.89 -7.95
CA ILE A 1252 1.53 -53.21 -9.13
C ILE A 1252 2.52 -53.44 -10.28
N PRO A 1253 2.13 -54.12 -11.36
CA PRO A 1253 2.98 -54.19 -12.56
C PRO A 1253 3.16 -52.80 -13.17
N PRO A 1254 4.34 -52.49 -13.76
CA PRO A 1254 4.62 -51.20 -14.39
C PRO A 1254 3.51 -50.75 -15.38
N GLU A 1255 2.93 -51.69 -16.13
CA GLU A 1255 1.89 -51.41 -17.11
C GLU A 1255 0.58 -50.86 -16.51
N PHE A 1256 0.27 -51.19 -15.25
CA PHE A 1256 -0.93 -50.71 -14.56
C PHE A 1256 -0.66 -49.51 -13.64
N ALA A 1257 0.61 -49.18 -13.41
CA ALA A 1257 0.98 -48.10 -12.49
C ALA A 1257 0.42 -46.73 -12.93
N GLY A 1258 0.28 -46.50 -14.24
CA GLY A 1258 -0.31 -45.28 -14.79
C GLY A 1258 -1.81 -45.09 -14.46
N LEU A 1259 -2.56 -46.15 -14.15
CA LEU A 1259 -3.96 -46.04 -13.71
C LEU A 1259 -4.07 -45.40 -12.33
N GLY A 1260 -3.00 -45.46 -11.54
CA GLY A 1260 -2.99 -44.91 -10.20
C GLY A 1260 -3.19 -43.40 -10.15
N GLU A 1261 -2.75 -42.70 -11.19
CA GLU A 1261 -2.98 -41.28 -11.39
C GLU A 1261 -4.49 -40.94 -11.41
N LEU A 1262 -5.30 -41.74 -12.10
CA LEU A 1262 -6.75 -41.53 -12.17
C LEU A 1262 -7.43 -41.80 -10.82
N VAL A 1263 -6.99 -42.83 -10.10
CA VAL A 1263 -7.48 -43.19 -8.77
C VAL A 1263 -7.16 -42.10 -7.74
N SER A 1264 -6.02 -41.44 -7.90
CA SER A 1264 -5.60 -40.31 -7.06
C SER A 1264 -6.45 -39.05 -7.34
N VAL A 1265 -6.64 -38.67 -8.61
CA VAL A 1265 -7.23 -37.37 -8.99
C VAL A 1265 -8.77 -37.34 -8.97
N LEU A 1266 -9.45 -38.39 -9.43
CA LEU A 1266 -10.92 -38.37 -9.59
C LEU A 1266 -11.68 -38.12 -8.28
N PRO A 1267 -11.36 -38.77 -7.15
CA PRO A 1267 -12.05 -38.53 -5.89
C PRO A 1267 -11.90 -37.09 -5.39
N VAL A 1268 -10.72 -36.48 -5.58
CA VAL A 1268 -10.42 -35.09 -5.23
C VAL A 1268 -11.29 -34.11 -6.02
N VAL A 1269 -11.41 -34.35 -7.34
CA VAL A 1269 -12.25 -33.55 -8.24
C VAL A 1269 -13.73 -33.65 -7.84
N LEU A 1270 -14.23 -34.87 -7.60
CA LEU A 1270 -15.62 -35.09 -7.21
C LEU A 1270 -15.94 -34.41 -5.86
N ALA A 1271 -15.05 -34.57 -4.87
CA ALA A 1271 -15.21 -33.95 -3.56
C ALA A 1271 -15.29 -32.42 -3.63
N ALA A 1272 -14.49 -31.79 -4.50
CA ALA A 1272 -14.52 -30.35 -4.72
C ALA A 1272 -15.82 -29.90 -5.41
N VAL A 1273 -16.27 -30.58 -6.48
CA VAL A 1273 -17.51 -30.24 -7.20
C VAL A 1273 -18.75 -30.36 -6.31
N LEU A 1274 -18.79 -31.33 -5.40
CA LEU A 1274 -19.90 -31.51 -4.46
C LEU A 1274 -20.15 -30.30 -3.55
N LEU A 1275 -19.16 -29.40 -3.36
CA LEU A 1275 -19.34 -28.16 -2.61
C LEU A 1275 -20.42 -27.25 -3.23
N ARG A 1276 -20.61 -27.32 -4.56
CA ARG A 1276 -21.61 -26.54 -5.30
C ARG A 1276 -23.05 -26.77 -4.83
N TRP A 1277 -23.37 -27.99 -4.39
CA TRP A 1277 -24.71 -28.36 -3.94
C TRP A 1277 -24.84 -28.34 -2.42
N SER A 1278 -23.83 -27.84 -1.71
CA SER A 1278 -23.88 -27.78 -0.25
C SER A 1278 -24.88 -26.72 0.21
N LYS A 1279 -25.74 -27.08 1.18
CA LYS A 1279 -26.67 -26.15 1.82
C LYS A 1279 -25.92 -25.32 2.85
N VAL A 1280 -25.44 -24.14 2.44
CA VAL A 1280 -24.71 -23.17 3.27
C VAL A 1280 -25.64 -22.45 4.20
#